data_AF-A0A7J5W0B5-F1
#
_entry.id   AF-A0A7J5W0B5-F1
#
_cell.length_a   1.000
_cell.length_b   1.000
_cell.length_c   1.000
_cell.angle_alpha   90.00
_cell.angle_beta   90.00
_cell.angle_gamma   90.00
#
_symmetry.space_group_name_H-M   'P 1'
#
loop_
_entity.id
_entity.type
_entity.pdbx_description
1 polymer ?
#
loop_
_entity_poly.entity_id
_entity_poly.type
_entity_poly.pdbx_seq_one_letter_code
_entity_poly.pdbx_strand_id
1 'polypeptide(L)'
;MKIKTGRISNQTHQSRFIFLILTVFLTLFYTTLIFGATFHVDPTFTGSVQNGSITNPYNSWSKVTFNSNNSYLQKRGTTASITGSITITGRSNIIIGAYGTGNRPRINKTSGSGHVLDLTTISNCTIQELEISSTSNATSGILIDGYGTAISSNNLIDNCVIHGCEWGVRIITRAAGNRILNTTIHNIGDDGIYIGEVLNIEIGYCNIYNVNTKFFINPDESYSAGDNIQLVSLNNMYFNIHHNTLDHSSTGNKFCFISAGETYSGVIEYNTMIGNSSQTTSCIYLGNTNNTVTVRYNTLKDANYAVYSYASNLQFHYNQIIRNNQGLSIMSNRSLTALNNVFYNNNGISIGAGSGTSVTSRNNIFHIAGSNSRVYNTSGSVTSNNNNFNTQQNGFLSGHSTLASWRSATGNDMNSFVANPLFVNPSNDDFCVQPTSPCINTGINVNQPIDFFGTQVPQSNLPDIGFYELANNQGGNQAPVINNQSFNVASNATNGTIIGTVVATDPNQGQTLTFSITSGNTNGAFALNAGSGVITVANAAALTGNAISLVVRATDNGSPVMWSQATVTINISANSNQAPVINNQSFSAIQGSSNGTVVGTVVATDPNAGQTLTFSITGGNTNNVFAIAASTGIITVANTSAMTTGVRNLTVRATDNGSPVMWSQATVAITVTAAANQAPVINNQSFSTIQGSSNGTVVGTVVATDPNAGQTLTFSITGGNTNNVFAIAASTGIITVANTSAMTTGVSNLTVRATDNGSPVMWSQATVSITVNAAASNLPPVVVNQSFSSAPNPSNGTNIGVMIATDPNPGQTLRYNITGGNTNNAFYILSATGMIRVGNSSAVNPGVFNLTVRVTDNGSPIMWTEATATITVGGGSNQPPVITNQSFSVAANPPGGTQVGTVVATDPNAGQTLSFSITSGNTNNAFNITSSSGLITVGNSAAVNPGVFNLTVRATDNGSPVMWSEATVSINVSGTSNQPPVIANQSFSINENSPNGTLAGTVIASDPNSGQTLTYSIIGGNTGGAFNINASNGNLTVGNTTLLNFEVNPVFNLTVRVTDNGSGNLWSQATVTVNLIDVNEPPVLNPGTFSVTQFAPNGTFVGAVSGYDPDLGQSVTYQIISGNTSGAFHVNYNNGSINVVNGSALNPNVNPVFFLNIRIRDNGSPSLSSTGIIRIDVLSNKTELVEETLTPESKVDPVFNLYPNPSPDGIYTLTSENFDEEAVIMVFDLAGKMVSEVNNFSGDRVSINLEAMPKGIYMIRINSESCTKTIKAIKQ
;
A
#
# COMPACT_ATOMS: atom_id res chain seq x y z
N MET A 1 -59.51 -21.99 -28.59
CA MET A 1 -60.19 -23.21 -28.09
C MET A 1 -60.04 -23.23 -26.57
N LYS A 2 -61.13 -23.44 -25.81
CA LYS A 2 -61.27 -23.23 -24.35
C LYS A 2 -60.34 -24.11 -23.49
N ILE A 3 -59.86 -23.58 -22.36
CA ILE A 3 -59.90 -24.09 -20.95
C ILE A 3 -59.18 -23.02 -20.09
N LYS A 4 -59.87 -22.19 -19.30
CA LYS A 4 -60.38 -22.34 -17.91
C LYS A 4 -59.29 -22.36 -16.80
N THR A 5 -59.44 -21.34 -15.96
CA THR A 5 -58.76 -20.90 -14.73
C THR A 5 -58.66 -21.92 -13.58
N GLY A 6 -57.61 -21.80 -12.74
CA GLY A 6 -57.55 -22.33 -11.37
C GLY A 6 -56.27 -21.95 -10.61
N ARG A 7 -56.41 -21.10 -9.59
CA ARG A 7 -55.43 -20.51 -8.64
C ARG A 7 -54.35 -21.47 -8.06
N ILE A 8 -53.13 -20.93 -7.87
CA ILE A 8 -52.25 -21.25 -6.72
C ILE A 8 -51.66 -19.95 -6.16
N SER A 9 -51.76 -19.77 -4.84
CA SER A 9 -51.26 -18.68 -4.00
C SER A 9 -50.00 -19.10 -3.23
N ASN A 10 -49.24 -18.09 -2.75
CA ASN A 10 -48.05 -18.12 -1.86
C ASN A 10 -46.74 -18.41 -2.61
N GLN A 11 -45.96 -17.43 -3.10
CA GLN A 11 -45.42 -16.20 -2.49
C GLN A 11 -44.67 -16.42 -1.17
N THR A 12 -43.38 -16.72 -1.31
CA THR A 12 -42.17 -16.12 -0.68
C THR A 12 -41.08 -17.21 -0.66
N HIS A 13 -39.82 -16.86 -0.98
CA HIS A 13 -38.65 -17.77 -1.05
C HIS A 13 -38.21 -18.37 -2.40
N GLN A 14 -38.86 -18.08 -3.54
CA GLN A 14 -38.26 -18.32 -4.87
C GLN A 14 -37.71 -17.07 -5.59
N SER A 15 -37.85 -15.88 -5.01
CA SER A 15 -37.48 -14.62 -5.68
C SER A 15 -35.99 -14.26 -5.62
N ARG A 16 -35.18 -14.89 -4.76
CA ARG A 16 -33.73 -14.57 -4.66
C ARG A 16 -32.82 -15.47 -5.50
N PHE A 17 -33.26 -16.68 -5.82
CA PHE A 17 -32.49 -17.61 -6.66
C PHE A 17 -32.73 -17.40 -8.16
N ILE A 18 -33.94 -16.97 -8.53
CA ILE A 18 -34.24 -16.57 -9.92
C ILE A 18 -33.61 -15.22 -10.23
N PHE A 19 -33.45 -14.29 -9.28
CA PHE A 19 -32.82 -12.99 -9.55
C PHE A 19 -31.32 -13.09 -9.88
N LEU A 20 -30.58 -14.02 -9.27
CA LEU A 20 -29.14 -14.16 -9.53
C LEU A 20 -28.87 -14.89 -10.86
N ILE A 21 -29.66 -15.93 -11.16
CA ILE A 21 -29.56 -16.65 -12.44
C ILE A 21 -30.08 -15.78 -13.59
N LEU A 22 -31.12 -14.96 -13.38
CA LEU A 22 -31.55 -13.98 -14.38
C LEU A 22 -30.52 -12.85 -14.53
N THR A 23 -29.84 -12.37 -13.48
CA THR A 23 -28.88 -11.26 -13.63
C THR A 23 -27.58 -11.70 -14.35
N VAL A 24 -27.16 -12.96 -14.18
CA VAL A 24 -25.99 -13.52 -14.88
C VAL A 24 -26.33 -14.01 -16.30
N PHE A 25 -27.54 -14.54 -16.54
CA PHE A 25 -27.98 -14.84 -17.91
C PHE A 25 -28.41 -13.60 -18.70
N LEU A 26 -28.87 -12.52 -18.05
CA LEU A 26 -29.27 -11.27 -18.69
C LEU A 26 -28.06 -10.37 -19.00
N THR A 27 -26.93 -10.51 -18.30
CA THR A 27 -25.68 -9.81 -18.64
C THR A 27 -24.88 -10.48 -19.76
N LEU A 28 -25.02 -11.80 -19.95
CA LEU A 28 -24.38 -12.51 -21.07
C LEU A 28 -25.18 -12.48 -22.38
N PHE A 29 -26.45 -12.07 -22.37
CA PHE A 29 -27.30 -11.96 -23.57
C PHE A 29 -27.63 -10.51 -23.99
N TYR A 30 -27.15 -9.48 -23.28
CA TYR A 30 -27.33 -8.07 -23.68
C TYR A 30 -26.09 -7.39 -24.28
N THR A 31 -25.06 -8.15 -24.69
CA THR A 31 -23.97 -7.60 -25.53
C THR A 31 -24.19 -7.84 -27.02
N THR A 32 -25.29 -8.47 -27.40
CA THR A 32 -25.74 -8.50 -28.79
C THR A 32 -27.17 -7.99 -28.88
N LEU A 33 -27.35 -6.67 -28.91
CA LEU A 33 -28.38 -5.99 -29.73
C LEU A 33 -28.26 -4.45 -29.62
N ILE A 34 -27.79 -3.86 -30.73
CA ILE A 34 -28.03 -2.48 -31.20
C ILE A 34 -27.28 -1.35 -30.47
N PHE A 35 -25.95 -1.25 -30.63
CA PHE A 35 -25.36 0.09 -30.65
C PHE A 35 -25.81 0.79 -31.93
N GLY A 36 -26.63 1.82 -31.80
CA GLY A 36 -26.91 2.74 -32.88
C GLY A 36 -25.67 3.57 -33.24
N ALA A 37 -25.83 4.48 -34.19
CA ALA A 37 -24.73 5.31 -34.68
C ALA A 37 -24.14 6.21 -33.57
N THR A 38 -22.83 6.42 -33.64
CA THR A 38 -22.12 7.39 -32.80
C THR A 38 -21.88 8.68 -33.59
N PHE A 39 -22.31 9.80 -33.04
CA PHE A 39 -22.16 11.12 -33.62
C PHE A 39 -21.17 11.95 -32.81
N HIS A 40 -20.30 12.66 -33.51
CA HIS A 40 -19.20 13.42 -32.95
C HIS A 40 -19.46 14.92 -33.08
N VAL A 41 -19.20 15.65 -32.00
CA VAL A 41 -19.28 17.12 -31.93
C VAL A 41 -17.90 17.69 -31.61
N ASP A 42 -17.37 18.52 -32.50
CA ASP A 42 -16.11 19.25 -32.30
C ASP A 42 -16.34 20.73 -32.60
N PRO A 43 -16.57 21.57 -31.57
CA PRO A 43 -16.75 23.02 -31.72
C PRO A 43 -15.62 23.74 -32.46
N THR A 44 -14.44 23.14 -32.56
CA THR A 44 -13.28 23.71 -33.27
C THR A 44 -13.25 23.36 -34.76
N PHE A 45 -14.17 22.51 -35.24
CA PHE A 45 -14.18 22.06 -36.63
C PHE A 45 -14.65 23.16 -37.61
N THR A 46 -13.80 23.47 -38.59
CA THR A 46 -14.02 24.51 -39.61
C THR A 46 -14.45 23.98 -40.97
N GLY A 47 -14.57 22.66 -41.15
CA GLY A 47 -14.98 22.05 -42.41
C GLY A 47 -16.43 22.33 -42.79
N SER A 48 -16.67 22.49 -44.10
CA SER A 48 -17.99 22.81 -44.66
C SER A 48 -18.93 21.61 -44.71
N VAL A 49 -18.41 20.38 -44.82
CA VAL A 49 -19.18 19.13 -44.78
C VAL A 49 -19.26 18.66 -43.33
N GLN A 50 -20.48 18.51 -42.80
CA GLN A 50 -20.72 18.08 -41.41
C GLN A 50 -21.84 17.05 -41.40
N ASN A 51 -21.50 15.81 -41.05
CA ASN A 51 -22.45 14.69 -40.97
C ASN A 51 -22.38 13.93 -39.63
N GLY A 52 -21.59 14.44 -38.67
CA GLY A 52 -21.42 13.85 -37.36
C GLY A 52 -20.54 12.60 -37.32
N SER A 53 -19.96 12.19 -38.45
CA SER A 53 -18.85 11.23 -38.44
C SER A 53 -17.63 11.82 -37.73
N ILE A 54 -16.72 10.97 -37.27
CA ILE A 54 -15.49 11.43 -36.61
C ILE A 54 -14.60 12.31 -37.50
N THR A 55 -14.64 12.11 -38.83
CA THR A 55 -13.86 12.90 -39.81
C THR A 55 -14.55 14.19 -40.22
N ASN A 56 -15.89 14.26 -40.12
CA ASN A 56 -16.70 15.44 -40.42
C ASN A 56 -17.68 15.71 -39.27
N PRO A 57 -17.17 16.00 -38.06
CA PRO A 57 -17.99 16.17 -36.87
C PRO A 57 -18.90 17.39 -37.01
N TYR A 58 -19.98 17.41 -36.25
CA TYR A 58 -20.76 18.63 -36.12
C TYR A 58 -19.93 19.66 -35.36
N ASN A 59 -19.88 20.90 -35.83
CA ASN A 59 -19.17 21.97 -35.12
C ASN A 59 -20.02 22.72 -34.09
N SER A 60 -21.24 22.25 -33.85
CA SER A 60 -22.16 22.79 -32.85
C SER A 60 -23.21 21.75 -32.50
N TRP A 61 -23.61 21.71 -31.23
CA TRP A 61 -24.74 20.92 -30.75
C TRP A 61 -26.07 21.30 -31.42
N SER A 62 -26.22 22.54 -31.89
CA SER A 62 -27.43 22.99 -32.61
C SER A 62 -27.65 22.30 -33.96
N LYS A 63 -26.63 21.60 -34.49
CA LYS A 63 -26.71 20.84 -35.74
C LYS A 63 -27.02 19.35 -35.51
N VAL A 64 -27.03 18.90 -34.26
CA VAL A 64 -27.25 17.49 -33.91
C VAL A 64 -28.73 17.18 -33.92
N THR A 65 -29.11 16.07 -34.59
CA THR A 65 -30.45 15.49 -34.49
C THR A 65 -30.40 14.24 -33.60
N PHE A 66 -31.11 14.27 -32.48
CA PHE A 66 -31.13 13.18 -31.50
C PHE A 66 -32.12 12.08 -31.87
N ASN A 67 -31.64 10.84 -31.89
CA ASN A 67 -32.38 9.61 -32.17
C ASN A 67 -32.08 8.57 -31.08
N SER A 68 -33.06 7.70 -30.79
CA SER A 68 -32.88 6.63 -29.81
C SER A 68 -31.78 5.65 -30.22
N ASN A 69 -31.18 4.99 -29.22
CA ASN A 69 -30.11 3.99 -29.37
C ASN A 69 -28.76 4.54 -29.86
N ASN A 70 -28.56 5.86 -29.89
CA ASN A 70 -27.33 6.48 -30.40
C ASN A 70 -26.48 7.12 -29.29
N SER A 71 -25.19 7.30 -29.61
CA SER A 71 -24.24 8.03 -28.75
C SER A 71 -23.85 9.36 -29.38
N TYR A 72 -23.74 10.41 -28.57
CA TYR A 72 -23.42 11.77 -28.97
C TYR A 72 -22.27 12.28 -28.12
N LEU A 73 -21.09 12.40 -28.72
CA LEU A 73 -19.87 12.62 -27.98
C LEU A 73 -19.25 13.96 -28.39
N GLN A 74 -18.91 14.81 -27.42
CA GLN A 74 -18.13 16.03 -27.65
C GLN A 74 -16.63 15.77 -27.48
N LYS A 75 -15.81 16.39 -28.32
CA LYS A 75 -14.36 16.23 -28.28
C LYS A 75 -13.78 16.84 -27.00
N ARG A 76 -12.99 16.06 -26.27
CA ARG A 76 -12.24 16.55 -25.09
C ARG A 76 -11.34 17.74 -25.44
N GLY A 77 -11.15 18.62 -24.45
CA GLY A 77 -10.41 19.88 -24.59
C GLY A 77 -11.15 20.99 -25.33
N THR A 78 -12.41 20.78 -25.73
CA THR A 78 -13.21 21.79 -26.43
C THR A 78 -14.31 22.36 -25.54
N THR A 79 -14.67 23.61 -25.79
CA THR A 79 -15.83 24.27 -25.20
C THR A 79 -16.86 24.54 -26.28
N ALA A 80 -18.06 23.96 -26.13
CA ALA A 80 -19.20 24.27 -26.97
C ALA A 80 -20.00 25.42 -26.34
N SER A 81 -20.00 26.59 -26.98
CA SER A 81 -20.83 27.72 -26.57
C SER A 81 -22.22 27.59 -27.16
N ILE A 82 -23.25 27.50 -26.31
CA ILE A 82 -24.66 27.41 -26.72
C ILE A 82 -25.45 28.64 -26.25
N THR A 83 -26.41 29.07 -27.07
CA THR A 83 -27.34 30.17 -26.74
C THR A 83 -28.75 29.68 -26.39
N GLY A 84 -29.14 28.50 -26.88
CA GLY A 84 -30.36 27.77 -26.47
C GLY A 84 -30.07 26.63 -25.50
N SER A 85 -31.09 25.86 -25.12
CA SER A 85 -30.91 24.56 -24.45
C SER A 85 -30.56 23.49 -25.49
N ILE A 86 -29.81 22.46 -25.10
CA ILE A 86 -29.74 21.22 -25.88
C ILE A 86 -30.92 20.35 -25.46
N THR A 87 -31.99 20.36 -26.26
CA THR A 87 -33.24 19.68 -25.94
C THR A 87 -33.33 18.29 -26.58
N ILE A 88 -33.63 17.27 -25.77
CA ILE A 88 -33.87 15.90 -26.22
C ILE A 88 -35.23 15.45 -25.69
N THR A 89 -36.17 15.22 -26.62
CA THR A 89 -37.57 14.90 -26.26
C THR A 89 -38.01 13.57 -26.84
N GLY A 90 -38.61 12.71 -26.01
CA GLY A 90 -39.27 11.46 -26.47
C GLY A 90 -38.28 10.47 -27.08
N ARG A 91 -37.14 10.26 -26.42
CA ARG A 91 -36.06 9.36 -26.87
C ARG A 91 -35.68 8.36 -25.79
N SER A 92 -34.93 7.34 -26.17
CA SER A 92 -34.42 6.35 -25.22
C SER A 92 -33.09 5.76 -25.62
N ASN A 93 -32.35 5.21 -24.66
CA ASN A 93 -31.05 4.57 -24.87
C ASN A 93 -30.06 5.53 -25.54
N ILE A 94 -29.89 6.72 -24.96
CA ILE A 94 -28.98 7.75 -25.47
C ILE A 94 -27.78 7.87 -24.54
N ILE A 95 -26.60 8.05 -25.13
CA ILE A 95 -25.39 8.45 -24.39
C ILE A 95 -24.99 9.84 -24.85
N ILE A 96 -24.82 10.77 -23.90
CA ILE A 96 -24.19 12.06 -24.11
C ILE A 96 -22.88 12.05 -23.32
N GLY A 97 -21.76 12.23 -24.00
CA GLY A 97 -20.49 12.21 -23.29
C GLY A 97 -19.32 12.78 -24.07
N ALA A 98 -18.15 12.26 -23.78
CA ALA A 98 -16.90 12.76 -24.35
C ALA A 98 -16.27 11.73 -25.31
N TYR A 99 -15.51 12.23 -26.30
CA TYR A 99 -14.60 11.41 -27.08
C TYR A 99 -13.26 12.13 -27.29
N GLY A 100 -12.28 11.38 -27.79
CA GLY A 100 -10.94 11.90 -27.94
C GLY A 100 -10.33 12.14 -26.57
N THR A 101 -9.48 13.16 -26.47
CA THR A 101 -8.45 13.21 -25.45
C THR A 101 -8.17 14.64 -25.01
N GLY A 102 -7.84 14.85 -23.73
CA GLY A 102 -7.68 16.17 -23.11
C GLY A 102 -8.67 16.39 -21.95
N ASN A 103 -8.78 17.63 -21.49
CA ASN A 103 -9.71 17.99 -20.40
C ASN A 103 -11.16 17.62 -20.74
N ARG A 104 -11.98 17.44 -19.70
CA ARG A 104 -13.42 17.19 -19.83
C ARG A 104 -14.02 18.22 -20.82
N PRO A 105 -14.79 17.80 -21.86
CA PRO A 105 -15.38 18.76 -22.78
C PRO A 105 -16.39 19.62 -22.02
N ARG A 106 -16.39 20.92 -22.29
CA ARG A 106 -17.31 21.86 -21.64
C ARG A 106 -18.46 22.19 -22.57
N ILE A 107 -19.69 22.11 -22.07
CA ILE A 107 -20.88 22.71 -22.68
C ILE A 107 -21.21 23.94 -21.85
N ASN A 108 -20.97 25.12 -22.43
CA ASN A 108 -21.19 26.39 -21.75
C ASN A 108 -22.37 27.14 -22.38
N LYS A 109 -23.42 27.36 -21.60
CA LYS A 109 -24.52 28.25 -22.01
C LYS A 109 -24.10 29.70 -21.78
N THR A 110 -24.04 30.48 -22.86
CA THR A 110 -23.51 31.85 -22.83
C THR A 110 -24.59 32.93 -22.84
N SER A 111 -25.84 32.57 -23.18
CA SER A 111 -26.98 33.50 -23.18
C SER A 111 -28.32 32.75 -23.09
N GLY A 112 -29.39 33.50 -22.78
CA GLY A 112 -30.76 33.00 -22.66
C GLY A 112 -31.08 32.36 -21.30
N SER A 113 -32.37 32.31 -20.96
CA SER A 113 -32.90 31.50 -19.85
C SER A 113 -33.08 30.03 -20.27
N GLY A 114 -33.50 29.15 -19.35
CA GLY A 114 -33.69 27.72 -19.61
C GLY A 114 -32.52 26.85 -19.15
N HIS A 115 -32.33 25.68 -19.74
CA HIS A 115 -31.41 24.65 -19.23
C HIS A 115 -30.18 24.50 -20.14
N VAL A 116 -29.06 23.97 -19.64
CA VAL A 116 -27.94 23.61 -20.53
C VAL A 116 -28.31 22.34 -21.30
N LEU A 117 -28.67 21.28 -20.57
CA LEU A 117 -29.28 20.05 -21.11
C LEU A 117 -30.73 19.96 -20.65
N ASP A 118 -31.65 19.85 -21.60
CA ASP A 118 -33.10 19.72 -21.36
C ASP A 118 -33.57 18.35 -21.87
N LEU A 119 -33.76 17.41 -20.94
CA LEU A 119 -34.14 16.05 -21.24
C LEU A 119 -35.60 15.79 -20.85
N THR A 120 -36.49 15.75 -21.83
CA THR A 120 -37.94 15.62 -21.59
C THR A 120 -38.48 14.31 -22.12
N THR A 121 -39.22 13.54 -21.32
CA THR A 121 -39.75 12.21 -21.71
C THR A 121 -38.65 11.28 -22.23
N ILE A 122 -37.53 11.19 -21.50
CA ILE A 122 -36.35 10.42 -21.89
C ILE A 122 -36.12 9.24 -20.94
N SER A 123 -35.81 8.05 -21.47
CA SER A 123 -35.48 6.90 -20.62
C SER A 123 -34.19 6.21 -21.02
N ASN A 124 -33.46 5.66 -20.05
CA ASN A 124 -32.14 5.05 -20.26
C ASN A 124 -31.14 6.02 -20.93
N CYS A 125 -31.17 7.31 -20.56
CA CYS A 125 -30.17 8.28 -20.99
C CYS A 125 -29.01 8.30 -20.02
N THR A 126 -27.77 8.26 -20.52
CA THR A 126 -26.56 8.47 -19.72
C THR A 126 -25.88 9.76 -20.14
N ILE A 127 -25.69 10.68 -19.19
CA ILE A 127 -24.83 11.85 -19.33
C ILE A 127 -23.56 11.55 -18.54
N GLN A 128 -22.42 11.54 -19.21
CA GLN A 128 -21.16 11.20 -18.56
C GLN A 128 -19.97 12.01 -19.05
N GLU A 129 -19.02 12.26 -18.16
CA GLU A 129 -17.73 12.87 -18.50
C GLU A 129 -17.85 14.27 -19.15
N LEU A 130 -18.83 15.07 -18.74
CA LEU A 130 -19.04 16.43 -19.26
C LEU A 130 -18.91 17.51 -18.17
N GLU A 131 -18.27 18.62 -18.54
CA GLU A 131 -18.36 19.85 -17.76
C GLU A 131 -19.55 20.65 -18.29
N ILE A 132 -20.56 20.84 -17.46
CA ILE A 132 -21.81 21.50 -17.83
C ILE A 132 -21.87 22.80 -17.04
N SER A 133 -21.88 23.92 -17.76
CA SER A 133 -21.85 25.21 -17.10
C SER A 133 -22.69 26.27 -17.78
N SER A 134 -22.89 27.38 -17.07
CA SER A 134 -23.46 28.58 -17.65
C SER A 134 -22.70 29.83 -17.22
N THR A 135 -22.58 30.79 -18.14
CA THR A 135 -22.18 32.18 -17.86
C THR A 135 -23.36 33.15 -18.01
N SER A 136 -24.57 32.62 -18.26
CA SER A 136 -25.85 33.34 -18.25
C SER A 136 -26.76 32.83 -17.13
N ASN A 137 -27.97 33.39 -17.02
CA ASN A 137 -28.98 32.97 -16.03
C ASN A 137 -29.69 31.67 -16.47
N ALA A 138 -28.94 30.57 -16.57
CA ALA A 138 -29.50 29.25 -16.84
C ALA A 138 -30.24 28.73 -15.61
N THR A 139 -31.48 28.32 -15.79
CA THR A 139 -32.33 27.70 -14.78
C THR A 139 -31.71 26.40 -14.28
N SER A 140 -31.19 25.51 -15.13
CA SER A 140 -30.38 24.41 -14.60
C SER A 140 -29.27 23.95 -15.53
N GLY A 141 -28.25 23.29 -14.96
CA GLY A 141 -27.27 22.55 -15.73
C GLY A 141 -27.95 21.41 -16.50
N ILE A 142 -28.62 20.52 -15.77
CA ILE A 142 -29.36 19.40 -16.36
C ILE A 142 -30.81 19.45 -15.87
N LEU A 143 -31.77 19.34 -16.78
CA LEU A 143 -33.17 19.04 -16.50
C LEU A 143 -33.49 17.63 -17.01
N ILE A 144 -34.11 16.80 -16.17
CA ILE A 144 -34.79 15.57 -16.57
C ILE A 144 -36.27 15.72 -16.22
N ASP A 145 -37.10 16.01 -17.20
CA ASP A 145 -38.54 16.20 -17.02
C ASP A 145 -39.33 15.01 -17.60
N GLY A 146 -40.34 14.58 -16.87
CA GLY A 146 -41.27 13.53 -17.22
C GLY A 146 -42.51 13.61 -16.34
N TYR A 147 -43.08 14.81 -16.22
CA TYR A 147 -44.32 15.06 -15.47
C TYR A 147 -45.58 14.73 -16.31
N GLY A 148 -46.66 14.27 -15.66
CA GLY A 148 -47.93 13.91 -16.32
C GLY A 148 -47.98 12.46 -16.83
N THR A 149 -48.36 12.26 -18.11
CA THR A 149 -48.39 10.94 -18.79
C THR A 149 -47.06 10.57 -19.44
N ALA A 150 -46.12 11.52 -19.51
CA ALA A 150 -44.75 11.34 -19.97
C ALA A 150 -43.89 10.72 -18.86
N ILE A 151 -42.96 9.82 -19.21
CA ILE A 151 -42.13 9.06 -18.25
C ILE A 151 -40.66 9.26 -18.59
N SER A 152 -39.86 9.69 -17.60
CA SER A 152 -38.40 9.77 -17.72
C SER A 152 -37.72 8.85 -16.71
N SER A 153 -37.39 7.62 -17.12
CA SER A 153 -36.93 6.55 -16.23
C SER A 153 -35.48 6.13 -16.48
N ASN A 154 -34.82 5.57 -15.47
CA ASN A 154 -33.51 4.91 -15.61
C ASN A 154 -32.41 5.80 -16.21
N ASN A 155 -32.46 7.12 -16.01
CA ASN A 155 -31.42 8.01 -16.49
C ASN A 155 -30.27 8.09 -15.49
N LEU A 156 -29.05 8.24 -16.00
CA LEU A 156 -27.82 8.29 -15.22
C LEU A 156 -27.06 9.58 -15.54
N ILE A 157 -26.70 10.32 -14.50
CA ILE A 157 -25.70 11.38 -14.56
C ILE A 157 -24.48 10.86 -13.82
N ASP A 158 -23.35 10.70 -14.50
CA ASP A 158 -22.15 10.08 -13.94
C ASP A 158 -20.87 10.85 -14.28
N ASN A 159 -19.95 10.99 -13.34
CA ASN A 159 -18.63 11.61 -13.56
C ASN A 159 -18.67 13.00 -14.25
N CYS A 160 -19.67 13.81 -13.91
CA CYS A 160 -19.87 15.15 -14.45
C CYS A 160 -19.36 16.23 -13.50
N VAL A 161 -19.12 17.44 -14.04
CA VAL A 161 -18.88 18.65 -13.25
C VAL A 161 -19.92 19.69 -13.66
N ILE A 162 -20.69 20.20 -12.71
CA ILE A 162 -21.82 21.10 -12.99
C ILE A 162 -21.68 22.39 -12.17
N HIS A 163 -21.68 23.55 -12.83
CA HIS A 163 -21.50 24.85 -12.15
C HIS A 163 -22.08 26.07 -12.90
N GLY A 164 -22.31 27.18 -12.19
CA GLY A 164 -22.69 28.45 -12.80
C GLY A 164 -24.15 28.54 -13.26
N CYS A 165 -25.03 27.68 -12.74
CA CYS A 165 -26.47 27.67 -13.03
C CYS A 165 -27.29 28.00 -11.78
N GLU A 166 -28.60 28.28 -11.92
CA GLU A 166 -29.50 28.41 -10.76
C GLU A 166 -29.66 27.06 -10.05
N TRP A 167 -30.07 26.00 -10.73
CA TRP A 167 -30.04 24.63 -10.20
C TRP A 167 -28.93 23.81 -10.86
N GLY A 168 -28.23 22.95 -10.11
CA GLY A 168 -27.24 22.05 -10.72
C GLY A 168 -27.92 20.98 -11.57
N VAL A 169 -28.62 20.06 -10.91
CA VAL A 169 -29.44 19.01 -11.53
C VAL A 169 -30.88 19.16 -11.06
N ARG A 170 -31.82 19.09 -12.00
CA ARG A 170 -33.26 19.10 -11.71
C ARG A 170 -33.92 17.89 -12.33
N ILE A 171 -34.51 17.01 -11.53
CA ILE A 171 -35.25 15.84 -12.00
C ILE A 171 -36.70 15.95 -11.56
N ILE A 172 -37.65 15.96 -12.48
CA ILE A 172 -39.07 16.07 -12.19
C ILE A 172 -39.80 14.99 -12.98
N THR A 173 -40.09 13.86 -12.35
CA THR A 173 -40.78 12.75 -13.04
C THR A 173 -41.34 11.76 -12.03
N ARG A 174 -42.41 11.05 -12.40
CA ARG A 174 -42.98 9.96 -11.58
C ARG A 174 -42.34 8.60 -11.83
N ALA A 175 -41.25 8.56 -12.60
CA ALA A 175 -40.61 7.31 -13.00
C ALA A 175 -39.46 6.93 -12.07
N ALA A 176 -39.22 5.63 -11.91
CA ALA A 176 -38.14 5.11 -11.08
C ALA A 176 -36.79 5.00 -11.84
N GLY A 177 -35.72 4.81 -11.08
CA GLY A 177 -34.42 4.35 -11.58
C GLY A 177 -33.47 5.46 -12.03
N ASN A 178 -33.84 6.72 -11.85
CA ASN A 178 -32.93 7.85 -12.10
C ASN A 178 -31.83 7.87 -11.02
N ARG A 179 -30.59 8.16 -11.43
CA ARG A 179 -29.41 8.13 -10.55
C ARG A 179 -28.43 9.24 -10.87
N ILE A 180 -27.77 9.75 -9.83
CA ILE A 180 -26.69 10.75 -9.94
C ILE A 180 -25.50 10.21 -9.17
N LEU A 181 -24.41 9.90 -9.88
CA LEU A 181 -23.22 9.25 -9.34
C LEU A 181 -21.95 10.04 -9.67
N ASN A 182 -20.94 9.97 -8.80
CA ASN A 182 -19.58 10.47 -9.04
C ASN A 182 -19.50 11.92 -9.57
N THR A 183 -20.47 12.76 -9.23
CA THR A 183 -20.64 14.08 -9.85
C THR A 183 -20.28 15.20 -8.88
N THR A 184 -19.53 16.18 -9.37
CA THR A 184 -19.19 17.39 -8.60
C THR A 184 -20.12 18.52 -9.01
N ILE A 185 -20.78 19.14 -8.03
CA ILE A 185 -21.73 20.24 -8.26
C ILE A 185 -21.31 21.43 -7.39
N HIS A 186 -21.02 22.57 -8.00
CA HIS A 186 -20.58 23.74 -7.24
C HIS A 186 -20.91 25.07 -7.90
N ASN A 187 -20.81 26.16 -7.13
CA ASN A 187 -21.13 27.52 -7.60
C ASN A 187 -22.53 27.58 -8.23
N ILE A 188 -23.52 27.10 -7.48
CA ILE A 188 -24.92 26.98 -7.89
C ILE A 188 -25.76 28.03 -7.17
N GLY A 189 -26.65 28.70 -7.90
CA GLY A 189 -27.45 29.81 -7.38
C GLY A 189 -28.50 29.43 -6.33
N ASP A 190 -29.26 28.39 -6.61
CA ASP A 190 -30.35 27.79 -5.83
C ASP A 190 -29.90 26.38 -5.38
N ASP A 191 -30.64 25.28 -5.65
CA ASP A 191 -30.25 23.94 -5.16
C ASP A 191 -29.22 23.24 -6.04
N GLY A 192 -28.29 22.52 -5.41
CA GLY A 192 -27.33 21.66 -6.12
C GLY A 192 -28.05 20.57 -6.89
N ILE A 193 -28.91 19.81 -6.20
CA ILE A 193 -29.79 18.80 -6.80
C ILE A 193 -31.21 19.03 -6.30
N TYR A 194 -32.15 19.18 -7.24
CA TYR A 194 -33.58 19.21 -6.97
C TYR A 194 -34.26 17.99 -7.59
N ILE A 195 -35.01 17.23 -6.79
CA ILE A 195 -35.78 16.07 -7.22
C ILE A 195 -37.26 16.27 -6.88
N GLY A 196 -38.12 16.21 -7.89
CA GLY A 196 -39.57 16.32 -7.80
C GLY A 196 -40.27 15.04 -8.22
N GLU A 197 -41.14 14.48 -7.36
CA GLU A 197 -42.12 13.42 -7.67
C GLU A 197 -41.56 12.03 -8.05
N VAL A 198 -40.24 11.83 -7.91
CA VAL A 198 -39.56 10.57 -8.32
C VAL A 198 -39.91 9.41 -7.40
N LEU A 199 -40.21 8.24 -7.99
CA LEU A 199 -40.51 7.03 -7.23
C LEU A 199 -39.27 6.46 -6.53
N ASN A 200 -38.16 6.26 -7.26
CA ASN A 200 -36.89 5.78 -6.70
C ASN A 200 -35.73 6.62 -7.23
N ILE A 201 -34.90 7.17 -6.33
CA ILE A 201 -33.74 8.00 -6.64
C ILE A 201 -32.50 7.53 -5.86
N GLU A 202 -31.36 7.43 -6.54
CA GLU A 202 -30.05 7.17 -5.94
C GLU A 202 -29.14 8.37 -6.18
N ILE A 203 -28.51 8.88 -5.11
CA ILE A 203 -27.50 9.94 -5.19
C ILE A 203 -26.28 9.46 -4.42
N GLY A 204 -25.21 9.19 -5.15
CA GLY A 204 -24.05 8.45 -4.65
C GLY A 204 -22.72 9.12 -5.01
N TYR A 205 -21.75 9.12 -4.10
CA TYR A 205 -20.36 9.54 -4.40
C TYR A 205 -20.23 10.96 -4.98
N CYS A 206 -21.18 11.86 -4.67
CA CYS A 206 -21.17 13.23 -5.16
C CYS A 206 -20.46 14.18 -4.18
N ASN A 207 -19.86 15.23 -4.73
CA ASN A 207 -19.30 16.33 -3.94
C ASN A 207 -20.04 17.63 -4.28
N ILE A 208 -20.78 18.17 -3.31
CA ILE A 208 -21.68 19.31 -3.51
C ILE A 208 -21.33 20.41 -2.52
N TYR A 209 -20.89 21.55 -3.02
CA TYR A 209 -20.41 22.68 -2.20
C TYR A 209 -20.64 24.02 -2.91
N ASN A 210 -20.56 25.15 -2.20
CA ASN A 210 -20.81 26.47 -2.79
C ASN A 210 -22.16 26.55 -3.53
N VAL A 211 -23.22 26.10 -2.86
CA VAL A 211 -24.61 26.15 -3.34
C VAL A 211 -25.29 27.41 -2.77
N ASN A 212 -26.51 27.78 -3.17
CA ASN A 212 -27.20 28.98 -2.67
C ASN A 212 -26.48 30.31 -2.99
N THR A 213 -25.73 30.39 -4.10
CA THR A 213 -24.92 31.58 -4.40
C THR A 213 -25.72 32.83 -4.75
N LYS A 214 -27.03 32.69 -5.00
CA LYS A 214 -27.93 33.78 -5.38
C LYS A 214 -28.33 34.66 -4.19
N PHE A 215 -28.43 34.09 -2.99
CA PHE A 215 -29.07 34.75 -1.84
C PHE A 215 -28.09 35.32 -0.80
N PHE A 216 -26.79 35.29 -1.06
CA PHE A 216 -25.75 35.90 -0.20
C PHE A 216 -25.92 37.41 0.08
N ILE A 217 -26.84 38.10 -0.61
CA ILE A 217 -26.97 39.56 -0.61
C ILE A 217 -28.29 40.03 0.05
N ASN A 218 -29.24 39.14 0.37
CA ASN A 218 -30.55 39.53 0.91
C ASN A 218 -30.98 38.64 2.12
N PRO A 219 -31.20 39.22 3.32
CA PRO A 219 -31.45 38.45 4.54
C PRO A 219 -32.87 37.88 4.70
N ASP A 220 -33.81 38.16 3.78
CA ASP A 220 -35.18 37.63 3.85
C ASP A 220 -35.28 36.31 3.06
N GLU A 221 -34.98 35.19 3.75
CA GLU A 221 -34.92 33.83 3.17
C GLU A 221 -36.22 33.03 3.36
N SER A 222 -37.34 33.70 3.66
CA SER A 222 -38.59 33.09 4.13
C SER A 222 -39.23 32.05 3.19
N TYR A 223 -38.85 31.97 1.90
CA TYR A 223 -39.39 31.00 0.91
C TYR A 223 -38.43 30.60 -0.24
N SER A 224 -37.11 30.70 -0.10
CA SER A 224 -36.17 30.42 -1.21
C SER A 224 -35.54 29.02 -1.22
N ALA A 225 -35.27 28.49 -2.42
CA ALA A 225 -34.39 27.33 -2.67
C ALA A 225 -32.93 27.64 -2.28
N GLY A 226 -32.06 26.63 -2.20
CA GLY A 226 -30.64 26.78 -1.86
C GLY A 226 -29.98 25.58 -1.16
N ASP A 227 -30.57 24.39 -1.23
CA ASP A 227 -30.08 23.20 -0.53
C ASP A 227 -29.04 22.44 -1.35
N ASN A 228 -28.10 21.70 -0.74
CA ASN A 228 -27.22 20.85 -1.56
C ASN A 228 -28.06 19.77 -2.27
N ILE A 229 -28.95 19.10 -1.54
CA ILE A 229 -29.93 18.16 -2.08
C ILE A 229 -31.31 18.48 -1.52
N GLN A 230 -32.26 18.77 -2.42
CA GLN A 230 -33.67 18.93 -2.12
C GLN A 230 -34.51 17.86 -2.82
N LEU A 231 -35.25 17.09 -2.03
CA LEU A 231 -36.23 16.13 -2.50
C LEU A 231 -37.64 16.63 -2.15
N VAL A 232 -38.54 16.65 -3.12
CA VAL A 232 -39.95 16.99 -2.93
C VAL A 232 -40.81 15.92 -3.61
N SER A 233 -41.65 15.22 -2.86
CA SER A 233 -42.57 14.24 -3.47
C SER A 233 -43.86 14.07 -2.70
N LEU A 234 -44.97 14.03 -3.44
CA LEU A 234 -46.28 13.64 -2.92
C LEU A 234 -46.60 12.16 -3.20
N ASN A 235 -45.70 11.42 -3.85
CA ASN A 235 -45.95 10.10 -4.40
C ASN A 235 -44.94 9.05 -3.92
N ASN A 236 -45.11 8.51 -2.70
CA ASN A 236 -44.42 7.31 -2.17
C ASN A 236 -42.94 7.16 -2.59
N MET A 237 -42.15 8.23 -2.45
CA MET A 237 -40.75 8.25 -2.89
C MET A 237 -39.88 7.35 -2.00
N TYR A 238 -38.96 6.62 -2.61
CA TYR A 238 -37.84 5.98 -1.96
C TYR A 238 -36.53 6.62 -2.41
N PHE A 239 -35.71 7.09 -1.47
CA PHE A 239 -34.37 7.60 -1.77
C PHE A 239 -33.27 6.73 -1.17
N ASN A 240 -32.14 6.66 -1.87
CA ASN A 240 -30.89 6.14 -1.37
C ASN A 240 -29.80 7.22 -1.53
N ILE A 241 -29.37 7.83 -0.43
CA ILE A 241 -28.41 8.94 -0.41
C ILE A 241 -27.16 8.45 0.29
N HIS A 242 -26.07 8.27 -0.45
CA HIS A 242 -24.89 7.65 0.13
C HIS A 242 -23.52 8.13 -0.35
N HIS A 243 -22.53 8.06 0.53
CA HIS A 243 -21.13 8.36 0.19
C HIS A 243 -20.92 9.77 -0.38
N ASN A 244 -21.79 10.74 -0.04
CA ASN A 244 -21.68 12.11 -0.54
C ASN A 244 -20.93 13.00 0.46
N THR A 245 -20.26 14.03 -0.07
CA THR A 245 -19.81 15.19 0.72
C THR A 245 -20.72 16.36 0.39
N LEU A 246 -21.48 16.83 1.39
CA LEU A 246 -22.42 17.94 1.29
C LEU A 246 -21.93 19.06 2.19
N ASP A 247 -21.34 20.10 1.59
CA ASP A 247 -20.74 21.21 2.33
C ASP A 247 -21.58 22.47 2.14
N HIS A 248 -22.06 23.00 3.26
CA HIS A 248 -22.83 24.22 3.38
C HIS A 248 -22.18 25.22 4.35
N SER A 249 -20.93 24.98 4.75
CA SER A 249 -20.19 25.81 5.71
C SER A 249 -20.02 27.26 5.22
N SER A 250 -19.87 27.45 3.91
CA SER A 250 -19.64 28.75 3.27
C SER A 250 -20.91 29.49 2.84
N THR A 251 -22.11 28.88 2.88
CA THR A 251 -23.25 29.32 2.03
C THR A 251 -24.65 29.45 2.68
N GLY A 252 -24.82 30.26 3.73
CA GLY A 252 -26.16 30.80 4.10
C GLY A 252 -27.12 29.86 4.87
N ASN A 253 -28.41 30.24 5.00
CA ASN A 253 -29.42 29.58 5.86
C ASN A 253 -30.16 28.38 5.23
N LYS A 254 -29.50 27.49 4.47
CA LYS A 254 -30.13 26.31 3.86
C LYS A 254 -29.53 24.97 4.31
N PHE A 255 -30.11 23.86 3.83
CA PHE A 255 -29.84 22.51 4.33
C PHE A 255 -28.81 21.76 3.47
N CYS A 256 -28.01 20.88 4.08
CA CYS A 256 -27.22 19.93 3.30
C CYS A 256 -28.16 18.95 2.58
N PHE A 257 -29.14 18.43 3.30
CA PHE A 257 -30.18 17.58 2.76
C PHE A 257 -31.55 17.98 3.29
N ILE A 258 -32.52 18.10 2.39
CA ILE A 258 -33.93 18.24 2.74
C ILE A 258 -34.79 17.27 1.96
N SER A 259 -35.74 16.65 2.65
CA SER A 259 -36.87 15.97 2.03
C SER A 259 -38.19 16.59 2.48
N ALA A 260 -39.03 16.97 1.53
CA ALA A 260 -40.38 17.48 1.75
C ALA A 260 -41.41 16.60 1.04
N GLY A 261 -42.59 16.46 1.63
CA GLY A 261 -43.64 15.57 1.13
C GLY A 261 -44.56 15.11 2.25
N GLU A 262 -45.41 14.12 1.97
CA GLU A 262 -46.22 13.40 2.98
C GLU A 262 -45.95 11.89 2.97
N THR A 263 -45.43 11.36 1.86
CA THR A 263 -45.23 9.92 1.63
C THR A 263 -43.86 9.66 1.01
N TYR A 264 -42.81 9.60 1.84
CA TYR A 264 -41.47 9.24 1.38
C TYR A 264 -40.74 8.40 2.44
N SER A 265 -39.81 7.58 1.99
CA SER A 265 -38.96 6.74 2.83
C SER A 265 -37.57 6.67 2.21
N GLY A 266 -36.59 6.14 2.93
CA GLY A 266 -35.27 5.96 2.34
C GLY A 266 -34.18 5.79 3.37
N VAL A 267 -32.97 5.70 2.83
CA VAL A 267 -31.73 5.54 3.59
C VAL A 267 -30.80 6.70 3.28
N ILE A 268 -30.25 7.30 4.34
CA ILE A 268 -29.17 8.30 4.28
C ILE A 268 -27.97 7.66 4.99
N GLU A 269 -26.90 7.35 4.24
CA GLU A 269 -25.76 6.63 4.81
C GLU A 269 -24.38 6.97 4.26
N TYR A 270 -23.34 6.87 5.09
CA TYR A 270 -21.94 7.16 4.67
C TYR A 270 -21.73 8.58 4.13
N ASN A 271 -22.58 9.55 4.49
CA ASN A 271 -22.42 10.92 4.03
C ASN A 271 -21.63 11.75 5.06
N THR A 272 -20.83 12.69 4.55
CA THR A 272 -20.27 13.78 5.34
C THR A 272 -21.06 15.05 5.06
N MET A 273 -21.73 15.59 6.07
CA MET A 273 -22.54 16.80 5.96
C MET A 273 -21.99 17.87 6.88
N ILE A 274 -21.58 18.99 6.30
CA ILE A 274 -20.97 20.12 7.00
C ILE A 274 -21.94 21.30 6.90
N GLY A 275 -22.58 21.62 8.02
CA GLY A 275 -23.51 22.75 8.07
C GLY A 275 -22.84 24.07 8.40
N ASN A 276 -23.66 25.02 8.85
CA ASN A 276 -23.19 26.29 9.38
C ASN A 276 -23.88 26.60 10.72
N SER A 277 -23.12 26.50 11.81
CA SER A 277 -23.63 26.67 13.18
C SER A 277 -24.02 28.11 13.52
N SER A 278 -23.66 29.08 12.68
CA SER A 278 -24.04 30.48 12.88
C SER A 278 -25.40 30.83 12.25
N GLN A 279 -26.01 29.90 11.51
CA GLN A 279 -27.25 30.09 10.77
C GLN A 279 -28.37 29.22 11.33
N THR A 280 -29.63 29.39 10.91
CA THR A 280 -30.78 28.63 11.48
C THR A 280 -31.02 27.26 10.81
N THR A 281 -29.96 26.58 10.39
CA THR A 281 -30.03 25.45 9.46
C THR A 281 -29.86 24.08 10.10
N SER A 282 -30.05 23.04 9.30
CA SER A 282 -29.73 21.67 9.69
C SER A 282 -28.90 20.94 8.63
N CYS A 283 -28.10 19.95 9.04
CA CYS A 283 -27.52 19.03 8.05
C CYS A 283 -28.64 18.27 7.34
N ILE A 284 -29.56 17.68 8.10
CA ILE A 284 -30.70 16.92 7.58
C ILE A 284 -32.01 17.53 8.06
N TYR A 285 -32.84 17.97 7.11
CA TYR A 285 -34.23 18.33 7.36
C TYR A 285 -35.17 17.27 6.76
N LEU A 286 -36.00 16.65 7.60
CA LEU A 286 -37.04 15.72 7.17
C LEU A 286 -38.41 16.34 7.41
N GLY A 287 -39.11 16.71 6.33
CA GLY A 287 -40.51 17.12 6.34
C GLY A 287 -41.46 15.99 6.76
N ASN A 288 -42.76 16.27 6.81
CA ASN A 288 -43.74 15.30 7.32
C ASN A 288 -43.72 13.98 6.53
N THR A 289 -43.64 12.83 7.18
CA THR A 289 -43.93 11.58 6.47
C THR A 289 -44.43 10.49 7.39
N ASN A 290 -45.36 9.67 6.90
CA ASN A 290 -45.89 8.52 7.63
C ASN A 290 -44.99 7.28 7.55
N ASN A 291 -43.96 7.30 6.71
CA ASN A 291 -43.09 6.15 6.53
C ASN A 291 -41.81 6.26 7.36
N THR A 292 -41.01 5.20 7.31
CA THR A 292 -39.74 5.13 8.04
C THR A 292 -38.62 5.75 7.21
N VAL A 293 -37.79 6.59 7.85
CA VAL A 293 -36.53 7.08 7.30
C VAL A 293 -35.40 6.52 8.14
N THR A 294 -34.38 5.96 7.48
CA THR A 294 -33.20 5.41 8.13
C THR A 294 -32.00 6.32 7.89
N VAL A 295 -31.33 6.75 8.96
CA VAL A 295 -30.13 7.57 8.90
C VAL A 295 -29.03 6.86 9.67
N ARG A 296 -27.98 6.44 8.97
CA ARG A 296 -26.91 5.64 9.59
C ARG A 296 -25.54 5.92 9.03
N TYR A 297 -24.49 5.78 9.83
CA TYR A 297 -23.11 5.89 9.35
C TYR A 297 -22.75 7.25 8.73
N ASN A 298 -23.41 8.33 9.14
CA ASN A 298 -23.12 9.67 8.65
C ASN A 298 -22.30 10.46 9.67
N THR A 299 -21.51 11.41 9.16
CA THR A 299 -20.88 12.46 9.95
C THR A 299 -21.63 13.76 9.72
N LEU A 300 -22.34 14.23 10.76
CA LEU A 300 -23.16 15.45 10.74
C LEU A 300 -22.53 16.49 11.66
N LYS A 301 -21.94 17.55 11.09
CA LYS A 301 -21.12 18.47 11.86
C LYS A 301 -21.35 19.94 11.58
N ASP A 302 -21.04 20.73 12.61
CA ASP A 302 -20.92 22.17 12.56
C ASP A 302 -22.20 22.89 12.04
N ALA A 303 -23.38 22.31 12.28
CA ALA A 303 -24.69 22.88 11.94
C ALA A 303 -25.42 23.44 13.15
N ASN A 304 -26.51 24.19 12.92
CA ASN A 304 -27.37 24.59 14.03
C ASN A 304 -28.25 23.42 14.53
N TYR A 305 -28.71 22.54 13.64
CA TYR A 305 -29.25 21.22 13.99
C TYR A 305 -28.52 20.14 13.19
N ALA A 306 -28.14 19.02 13.80
CA ALA A 306 -27.68 17.87 13.00
C ALA A 306 -28.86 17.26 12.22
N VAL A 307 -29.99 17.07 12.89
CA VAL A 307 -31.23 16.59 12.26
C VAL A 307 -32.43 17.36 12.80
N TYR A 308 -33.31 17.81 11.91
CA TYR A 308 -34.61 18.38 12.24
C TYR A 308 -35.69 17.56 11.52
N SER A 309 -36.56 16.86 12.26
CA SER A 309 -37.40 15.80 11.68
C SER A 309 -38.88 15.83 12.10
N TYR A 310 -39.74 15.74 11.09
CA TYR A 310 -41.18 15.46 11.15
C TYR A 310 -41.51 14.03 10.69
N ALA A 311 -40.53 13.14 10.51
CA ALA A 311 -40.79 11.76 10.13
C ALA A 311 -41.50 11.01 11.26
N SER A 312 -42.55 10.24 10.92
CA SER A 312 -43.32 9.47 11.90
C SER A 312 -42.50 8.37 12.57
N ASN A 313 -41.52 7.80 11.85
CA ASN A 313 -40.57 6.85 12.41
C ASN A 313 -39.15 7.12 11.89
N LEU A 314 -38.30 7.73 12.71
CA LEU A 314 -36.89 7.96 12.41
C LEU A 314 -36.04 6.86 13.06
N GLN A 315 -35.39 6.05 12.23
CA GLN A 315 -34.39 5.06 12.64
C GLN A 315 -33.01 5.70 12.48
N PHE A 316 -32.31 5.92 13.60
CA PHE A 316 -31.09 6.74 13.63
C PHE A 316 -29.97 5.99 14.37
N HIS A 317 -28.99 5.46 13.64
CA HIS A 317 -28.00 4.59 14.26
C HIS A 317 -26.62 4.67 13.66
N TYR A 318 -25.58 4.58 14.51
CA TYR A 318 -24.17 4.63 14.10
C TYR A 318 -23.74 5.94 13.44
N ASN A 319 -24.31 7.08 13.82
CA ASN A 319 -23.91 8.38 13.30
C ASN A 319 -22.97 9.11 14.26
N GLN A 320 -22.17 10.02 13.70
CA GLN A 320 -21.37 11.00 14.44
C GLN A 320 -22.04 12.37 14.35
N ILE A 321 -22.32 12.97 15.51
CA ILE A 321 -23.03 14.23 15.66
C ILE A 321 -22.12 15.19 16.39
N ILE A 322 -21.46 16.07 15.63
CA ILE A 322 -20.25 16.75 16.07
C ILE A 322 -20.44 18.26 16.07
N ARG A 323 -20.23 18.92 17.22
CA ARG A 323 -20.18 20.39 17.35
C ARG A 323 -21.40 21.13 16.78
N ASN A 324 -22.57 20.51 16.77
CA ASN A 324 -23.79 21.18 16.35
C ASN A 324 -24.36 22.03 17.50
N ASN A 325 -25.10 23.09 17.21
CA ASN A 325 -25.81 23.79 18.29
C ASN A 325 -26.89 22.90 18.91
N GLN A 326 -27.52 22.04 18.12
CA GLN A 326 -28.50 21.04 18.54
C GLN A 326 -28.20 19.74 17.79
N GLY A 327 -28.33 18.60 18.45
CA GLY A 327 -28.19 17.29 17.81
C GLY A 327 -29.45 16.96 16.99
N LEU A 328 -30.35 16.18 17.58
CA LEU A 328 -31.62 15.78 16.96
C LEU A 328 -32.77 16.60 17.52
N SER A 329 -33.62 17.13 16.64
CA SER A 329 -34.88 17.79 16.99
C SER A 329 -36.05 17.07 16.34
N ILE A 330 -36.85 16.37 17.16
CA ILE A 330 -37.96 15.53 16.72
C ILE A 330 -39.29 16.19 17.08
N MET A 331 -40.15 16.34 16.09
CA MET A 331 -41.42 17.03 16.27
C MET A 331 -42.44 16.19 17.04
N SER A 332 -43.50 16.81 17.55
CA SER A 332 -44.55 16.16 18.35
C SER A 332 -45.23 14.99 17.62
N ASN A 333 -45.67 14.00 18.39
CA ASN A 333 -46.38 12.80 17.94
C ASN A 333 -45.58 11.94 16.92
N ARG A 334 -44.26 11.83 17.11
CA ARG A 334 -43.37 11.03 16.26
C ARG A 334 -42.68 9.90 17.03
N SER A 335 -41.87 9.11 16.34
CA SER A 335 -41.00 8.10 16.95
C SER A 335 -39.56 8.27 16.50
N LEU A 336 -38.62 8.19 17.46
CA LEU A 336 -37.18 8.16 17.24
C LEU A 336 -36.61 6.89 17.87
N THR A 337 -35.84 6.13 17.10
CA THR A 337 -34.99 5.03 17.59
C THR A 337 -33.53 5.41 17.35
N ALA A 338 -32.86 5.92 18.38
CA ALA A 338 -31.46 6.35 18.38
C ALA A 338 -30.55 5.28 19.02
N LEU A 339 -29.75 4.56 18.23
CA LEU A 339 -28.89 3.47 18.70
C LEU A 339 -27.43 3.67 18.30
N ASN A 340 -26.47 3.42 19.20
CA ASN A 340 -25.04 3.36 18.85
C ASN A 340 -24.48 4.64 18.20
N ASN A 341 -24.96 5.83 18.56
CA ASN A 341 -24.47 7.10 18.01
C ASN A 341 -23.48 7.80 18.95
N VAL A 342 -22.60 8.63 18.40
CA VAL A 342 -21.73 9.54 19.15
C VAL A 342 -22.21 10.97 19.02
N PHE A 343 -22.56 11.57 20.14
CA PHE A 343 -22.85 13.00 20.25
C PHE A 343 -21.65 13.69 20.90
N TYR A 344 -20.88 14.44 20.12
CA TYR A 344 -19.66 15.09 20.59
C TYR A 344 -19.75 16.61 20.55
N ASN A 345 -19.65 17.25 21.71
CA ASN A 345 -19.56 18.70 21.87
C ASN A 345 -20.71 19.48 21.22
N ASN A 346 -21.91 18.91 21.20
CA ASN A 346 -23.10 19.66 20.79
C ASN A 346 -23.45 20.68 21.89
N ASN A 347 -23.59 21.97 21.52
CA ASN A 347 -23.65 23.08 22.48
C ASN A 347 -24.98 23.13 23.25
N GLY A 348 -26.08 22.75 22.61
CA GLY A 348 -27.44 22.73 23.16
C GLY A 348 -27.92 21.32 23.50
N ILE A 349 -29.05 20.91 22.95
CA ILE A 349 -29.72 19.66 23.26
C ILE A 349 -29.25 18.59 22.28
N SER A 350 -28.79 17.44 22.79
CA SER A 350 -28.39 16.30 21.94
C SER A 350 -29.61 15.62 21.32
N ILE A 351 -30.68 15.41 22.08
CA ILE A 351 -31.95 14.85 21.62
C ILE A 351 -33.11 15.66 22.23
N GLY A 352 -33.71 16.51 21.41
CA GLY A 352 -34.95 17.24 21.69
C GLY A 352 -36.15 16.56 21.05
N ALA A 353 -37.26 16.45 21.77
CA ALA A 353 -38.48 15.87 21.22
C ALA A 353 -39.75 16.55 21.74
N GLY A 354 -40.73 16.77 20.85
CA GLY A 354 -42.03 17.35 21.20
C GLY A 354 -42.94 16.41 21.98
N SER A 355 -44.11 16.91 22.40
CA SER A 355 -45.11 16.14 23.16
C SER A 355 -45.64 14.93 22.36
N GLY A 356 -45.98 13.84 23.05
CA GLY A 356 -46.53 12.63 22.41
C GLY A 356 -45.52 11.83 21.58
N THR A 357 -44.24 12.21 21.61
CA THR A 357 -43.16 11.51 20.90
C THR A 357 -42.61 10.34 21.72
N SER A 358 -42.30 9.22 21.07
CA SER A 358 -41.56 8.11 21.70
C SER A 358 -40.10 8.12 21.27
N VAL A 359 -39.19 8.33 22.23
CA VAL A 359 -37.75 8.29 22.01
C VAL A 359 -37.19 7.03 22.63
N THR A 360 -36.65 6.13 21.81
CA THR A 360 -35.81 5.02 22.26
C THR A 360 -34.37 5.41 22.05
N SER A 361 -33.60 5.55 23.12
CA SER A 361 -32.18 5.91 23.08
C SER A 361 -31.36 4.82 23.76
N ARG A 362 -30.56 4.06 23.02
CA ARG A 362 -29.76 2.97 23.59
C ARG A 362 -28.33 2.97 23.09
N ASN A 363 -27.40 2.63 23.97
CA ASN A 363 -25.99 2.48 23.63
C ASN A 363 -25.40 3.70 22.92
N ASN A 364 -25.84 4.92 23.22
CA ASN A 364 -25.24 6.12 22.63
C ASN A 364 -24.18 6.68 23.58
N ILE A 365 -23.13 7.27 23.02
CA ILE A 365 -22.12 8.02 23.77
C ILE A 365 -22.45 9.50 23.64
N PHE A 366 -22.64 10.16 24.76
CA PHE A 366 -22.84 11.60 24.83
C PHE A 366 -21.66 12.25 25.54
N HIS A 367 -20.89 13.02 24.78
CA HIS A 367 -19.83 13.88 25.29
C HIS A 367 -20.29 15.33 25.33
N ILE A 368 -20.51 15.81 26.54
CA ILE A 368 -21.09 17.11 26.86
C ILE A 368 -20.00 18.00 27.46
N ALA A 369 -19.80 19.18 26.88
CA ALA A 369 -18.70 20.07 27.26
C ALA A 369 -19.12 21.52 27.61
N GLY A 370 -20.36 21.94 27.30
CA GLY A 370 -20.85 23.29 27.58
C GLY A 370 -21.83 23.34 28.76
N SER A 371 -21.85 24.44 29.52
CA SER A 371 -22.72 24.60 30.71
C SER A 371 -24.22 24.61 30.38
N ASN A 372 -24.59 24.85 29.13
CA ASN A 372 -25.97 24.88 28.64
C ASN A 372 -26.38 23.58 27.94
N SER A 373 -25.45 22.66 27.75
CA SER A 373 -25.65 21.46 26.95
C SER A 373 -26.50 20.43 27.70
N ARG A 374 -27.45 19.79 27.03
CA ARG A 374 -28.36 18.81 27.63
C ARG A 374 -28.41 17.58 26.75
N VAL A 375 -28.63 16.41 27.32
CA VAL A 375 -28.85 15.21 26.52
C VAL A 375 -30.30 15.13 26.08
N TYR A 376 -31.23 15.07 27.03
CA TYR A 376 -32.66 15.01 26.71
C TYR A 376 -33.35 16.30 27.11
N ASN A 377 -34.14 16.85 26.19
CA ASN A 377 -35.14 17.86 26.51
C ASN A 377 -36.43 17.53 25.76
N THR A 378 -37.36 16.89 26.46
CA THR A 378 -38.61 16.46 25.85
C THR A 378 -39.75 16.36 26.85
N SER A 379 -40.96 16.65 26.35
CA SER A 379 -42.23 16.38 27.01
C SER A 379 -42.88 15.07 26.53
N GLY A 380 -42.22 14.33 25.63
CA GLY A 380 -42.57 12.98 25.20
C GLY A 380 -41.99 11.91 26.12
N SER A 381 -42.23 10.65 25.76
CA SER A 381 -41.67 9.50 26.47
C SER A 381 -40.24 9.22 26.00
N VAL A 382 -39.32 9.04 26.94
CA VAL A 382 -37.94 8.59 26.66
C VAL A 382 -37.77 7.24 27.32
N THR A 383 -37.36 6.24 26.56
CA THR A 383 -36.82 4.98 27.06
C THR A 383 -35.33 4.98 26.79
N SER A 384 -34.53 5.07 27.85
CA SER A 384 -33.08 5.12 27.79
C SER A 384 -32.47 3.81 28.27
N ASN A 385 -31.40 3.32 27.64
CA ASN A 385 -30.71 2.16 28.18
C ASN A 385 -29.24 2.08 27.75
N ASN A 386 -28.35 1.78 28.71
CA ASN A 386 -26.90 1.66 28.55
C ASN A 386 -26.26 2.78 27.73
N ASN A 387 -26.77 4.01 27.83
CA ASN A 387 -26.10 5.16 27.27
C ASN A 387 -24.93 5.56 28.17
N ASN A 388 -23.88 6.11 27.58
CA ASN A 388 -22.76 6.69 28.29
C ASN A 388 -22.89 8.21 28.27
N PHE A 389 -22.70 8.81 29.43
CA PHE A 389 -22.60 10.26 29.57
C PHE A 389 -21.21 10.60 30.12
N ASN A 390 -20.43 11.44 29.44
CA ASN A 390 -19.09 11.79 29.93
C ASN A 390 -19.11 12.51 31.30
N THR A 391 -20.17 13.27 31.57
CA THR A 391 -20.37 14.04 32.79
C THR A 391 -21.87 14.24 33.07
N GLN A 392 -22.20 14.72 34.28
CA GLN A 392 -23.55 15.17 34.66
C GLN A 392 -23.52 16.66 34.99
N GLN A 393 -24.56 17.38 34.57
CA GLN A 393 -24.73 18.79 34.92
C GLN A 393 -26.21 19.16 35.09
N ASN A 394 -26.49 20.39 35.52
CA ASN A 394 -27.83 20.81 35.89
C ASN A 394 -28.84 20.70 34.72
N GLY A 395 -29.93 19.95 34.92
CA GLY A 395 -30.98 19.79 33.92
C GLY A 395 -30.56 19.05 32.65
N PHE A 396 -29.53 18.21 32.76
CA PHE A 396 -28.97 17.38 31.70
C PHE A 396 -29.97 16.36 31.10
N LEU A 397 -30.91 15.84 31.90
CA LEU A 397 -31.93 14.85 31.49
C LEU A 397 -33.33 15.37 31.85
N SER A 398 -34.07 15.98 30.90
CA SER A 398 -35.46 16.46 31.06
C SER A 398 -35.81 17.03 32.45
N GLY A 399 -35.01 17.99 32.95
CA GLY A 399 -35.23 18.64 34.25
C GLY A 399 -34.54 17.99 35.46
N HIS A 400 -33.76 16.94 35.24
CA HIS A 400 -32.97 16.24 36.26
C HIS A 400 -31.47 16.49 36.10
N SER A 401 -30.78 16.69 37.22
CA SER A 401 -29.35 17.04 37.26
C SER A 401 -28.43 15.84 37.44
N THR A 402 -28.98 14.67 37.77
CA THR A 402 -28.21 13.41 37.89
C THR A 402 -28.98 12.25 37.29
N LEU A 403 -28.25 11.25 36.77
CA LEU A 403 -28.83 10.02 36.24
C LEU A 403 -29.65 9.26 37.30
N ALA A 404 -29.16 9.25 38.55
CA ALA A 404 -29.85 8.62 39.68
C ALA A 404 -31.22 9.28 39.95
N SER A 405 -31.26 10.62 40.00
CA SER A 405 -32.52 11.35 40.24
C SER A 405 -33.55 11.12 39.12
N TRP A 406 -33.09 11.00 37.87
CA TRP A 406 -33.96 10.74 36.74
C TRP A 406 -34.52 9.31 36.76
N ARG A 407 -33.68 8.31 37.08
CA ARG A 407 -34.09 6.91 37.26
C ARG A 407 -35.15 6.76 38.35
N SER A 408 -34.90 7.34 39.52
CA SER A 408 -35.84 7.27 40.64
C SER A 408 -37.18 7.94 40.31
N ALA A 409 -37.16 9.01 39.51
CA ALA A 409 -38.37 9.74 39.15
C ALA A 409 -39.19 9.05 38.03
N THR A 410 -38.52 8.41 37.07
CA THR A 410 -39.18 7.96 35.83
C THR A 410 -39.17 6.45 35.63
N GLY A 411 -38.22 5.71 36.20
CA GLY A 411 -38.01 4.29 35.93
C GLY A 411 -37.62 3.96 34.47
N ASN A 412 -37.42 4.98 33.64
CA ASN A 412 -37.30 4.85 32.20
C ASN A 412 -35.87 4.58 31.71
N ASP A 413 -34.92 4.47 32.63
CA ASP A 413 -33.52 4.12 32.35
C ASP A 413 -33.10 2.91 33.17
N MET A 414 -32.64 1.85 32.50
CA MET A 414 -32.25 0.60 33.18
C MET A 414 -30.76 0.60 33.55
N ASN A 415 -29.85 0.82 32.59
CA ASN A 415 -28.42 0.55 32.77
C ASN A 415 -27.45 1.63 32.21
N SER A 416 -27.88 2.85 31.90
CA SER A 416 -26.94 3.92 31.50
C SER A 416 -25.89 4.25 32.59
N PHE A 417 -24.81 4.92 32.26
CA PHE A 417 -23.78 5.25 33.25
C PHE A 417 -23.04 6.53 32.89
N VAL A 418 -22.27 7.03 33.86
CA VAL A 418 -21.50 8.26 33.70
C VAL A 418 -20.04 7.95 33.84
N ALA A 419 -19.32 8.09 32.73
CA ALA A 419 -17.89 7.88 32.67
C ALA A 419 -17.33 8.57 31.42
N ASN A 420 -16.11 9.10 31.51
CA ASN A 420 -15.46 9.72 30.36
C ASN A 420 -15.18 8.65 29.28
N PRO A 421 -15.66 8.84 28.03
CA PRO A 421 -15.41 7.88 26.95
C PRO A 421 -13.94 7.74 26.55
N LEU A 422 -13.05 8.68 26.89
CA LEU A 422 -11.62 8.62 26.54
C LEU A 422 -11.40 8.38 25.04
N PHE A 423 -11.86 9.29 24.19
CA PHE A 423 -11.64 9.18 22.74
C PHE A 423 -10.15 9.26 22.36
N VAL A 424 -9.77 8.61 21.25
CA VAL A 424 -8.40 8.56 20.73
C VAL A 424 -7.94 9.92 20.21
N ASN A 425 -8.65 10.50 19.22
CA ASN A 425 -8.31 11.80 18.64
C ASN A 425 -9.55 12.60 18.23
N PRO A 426 -10.37 13.02 19.20
CA PRO A 426 -11.66 13.64 18.92
C PRO A 426 -11.54 15.03 18.26
N SER A 427 -10.36 15.65 18.23
CA SER A 427 -10.08 16.88 17.46
C SER A 427 -10.10 16.67 15.95
N ASN A 428 -9.79 15.45 15.49
CA ASN A 428 -9.81 15.07 14.07
C ASN A 428 -11.08 14.28 13.71
N ASP A 429 -12.15 14.45 14.49
CA ASP A 429 -13.41 13.70 14.36
C ASP A 429 -13.24 12.16 14.52
N ASP A 430 -12.16 11.71 15.18
CA ASP A 430 -11.93 10.30 15.55
C ASP A 430 -12.41 10.02 16.97
N PHE A 431 -13.55 9.33 17.05
CA PHE A 431 -14.23 9.00 18.31
C PHE A 431 -14.05 7.54 18.72
N CYS A 432 -13.05 6.82 18.21
CA CYS A 432 -12.69 5.53 18.78
C CYS A 432 -12.36 5.72 20.27
N VAL A 433 -12.84 4.85 21.16
CA VAL A 433 -12.48 4.92 22.57
C VAL A 433 -11.16 4.21 22.82
N GLN A 434 -10.32 4.80 23.68
CA GLN A 434 -9.05 4.22 24.09
C GLN A 434 -9.29 2.87 24.79
N PRO A 435 -8.33 1.92 24.73
CA PRO A 435 -8.45 0.62 25.40
C PRO A 435 -8.69 0.71 26.92
N THR A 436 -8.32 1.83 27.54
CA THR A 436 -8.55 2.12 28.97
C THR A 436 -9.89 2.79 29.23
N SER A 437 -10.73 2.96 28.22
CA SER A 437 -12.02 3.61 28.36
C SER A 437 -12.93 2.82 29.31
N PRO A 438 -13.50 3.47 30.33
CA PRO A 438 -14.49 2.85 31.21
C PRO A 438 -15.81 2.54 30.47
N CYS A 439 -15.95 3.00 29.22
CA CYS A 439 -17.11 2.76 28.39
C CYS A 439 -17.01 1.48 27.56
N ILE A 440 -15.86 0.78 27.57
CA ILE A 440 -15.68 -0.48 26.84
C ILE A 440 -16.55 -1.59 27.46
N ASN A 441 -17.26 -2.34 26.61
CA ASN A 441 -18.14 -3.44 26.96
C ASN A 441 -19.19 -3.07 28.01
N THR A 442 -19.90 -1.96 27.82
CA THR A 442 -20.86 -1.42 28.83
C THR A 442 -22.31 -1.29 28.36
N GLY A 443 -22.63 -1.72 27.13
CA GLY A 443 -23.97 -1.60 26.53
C GLY A 443 -24.96 -2.76 26.77
N ILE A 444 -25.88 -3.01 25.83
CA ILE A 444 -26.59 -4.29 25.68
C ILE A 444 -26.60 -4.71 24.21
N ASN A 445 -26.76 -6.00 23.94
CA ASN A 445 -27.08 -6.47 22.59
C ASN A 445 -28.38 -5.81 22.07
N VAL A 446 -28.30 -5.11 20.94
CA VAL A 446 -29.43 -4.42 20.30
C VAL A 446 -30.11 -5.24 19.19
N ASN A 447 -29.80 -6.54 19.08
CA ASN A 447 -30.37 -7.47 18.09
C ASN A 447 -30.23 -6.98 16.64
N GLN A 448 -29.13 -6.30 16.33
CA GLN A 448 -28.71 -6.05 14.96
C GLN A 448 -27.70 -7.12 14.57
N PRO A 449 -27.91 -7.89 13.49
CA PRO A 449 -27.10 -9.06 13.19
C PRO A 449 -25.68 -8.69 12.71
N ILE A 450 -25.48 -7.45 12.25
CA ILE A 450 -24.27 -7.01 11.56
C ILE A 450 -24.07 -5.50 11.79
N ASP A 451 -22.84 -5.03 12.04
CA ASP A 451 -22.46 -3.61 12.17
C ASP A 451 -22.03 -2.95 10.83
N PHE A 452 -21.46 -1.75 10.88
CA PHE A 452 -20.92 -0.97 9.74
C PHE A 452 -19.93 -1.75 8.87
N PHE A 453 -19.22 -2.69 9.47
CA PHE A 453 -18.09 -3.40 8.91
C PHE A 453 -18.51 -4.77 8.34
N GLY A 454 -19.79 -5.12 8.36
CA GLY A 454 -20.20 -6.46 7.95
C GLY A 454 -19.91 -7.52 9.04
N THR A 455 -19.44 -7.10 10.22
CA THR A 455 -19.12 -7.97 11.35
C THR A 455 -20.36 -8.28 12.18
N GLN A 456 -20.48 -9.52 12.63
CA GLN A 456 -21.54 -9.93 13.55
C GLN A 456 -21.40 -9.17 14.87
N VAL A 457 -22.41 -8.37 15.23
CA VAL A 457 -22.51 -7.79 16.57
C VAL A 457 -22.54 -8.95 17.57
N PRO A 458 -21.75 -8.94 18.66
CA PRO A 458 -21.62 -10.08 19.58
C PRO A 458 -22.98 -10.59 20.08
N GLN A 459 -23.42 -11.74 19.56
CA GLN A 459 -24.67 -12.38 19.95
C GLN A 459 -24.43 -13.33 21.11
N SER A 460 -24.29 -12.81 22.35
CA SER A 460 -24.10 -13.64 23.56
C SER A 460 -24.36 -12.91 24.89
N ASN A 461 -25.34 -11.99 24.99
CA ASN A 461 -25.61 -11.21 26.22
C ASN A 461 -24.43 -10.36 26.75
N LEU A 462 -23.43 -10.05 25.91
CA LEU A 462 -22.35 -9.14 26.30
C LEU A 462 -22.80 -7.69 26.11
N PRO A 463 -22.61 -6.82 27.12
CA PRO A 463 -22.79 -5.38 26.99
C PRO A 463 -21.90 -4.78 25.88
N ASP A 464 -22.46 -4.02 24.93
CA ASP A 464 -21.74 -3.36 23.82
C ASP A 464 -22.35 -1.97 23.56
N ILE A 465 -21.63 -0.88 23.87
CA ILE A 465 -22.10 0.49 23.64
C ILE A 465 -21.93 0.95 22.18
N GLY A 466 -21.62 0.05 21.26
CA GLY A 466 -21.69 0.26 19.82
C GLY A 466 -20.50 1.02 19.24
N PHE A 467 -19.92 0.41 18.19
CA PHE A 467 -19.00 0.95 17.18
C PHE A 467 -17.64 1.50 17.62
N TYR A 468 -17.49 2.05 18.83
CA TYR A 468 -16.28 2.78 19.23
C TYR A 468 -15.43 2.04 20.29
N GLU A 469 -15.90 0.92 20.82
CA GLU A 469 -15.24 0.13 21.87
C GLU A 469 -14.09 -0.71 21.28
N LEU A 470 -12.85 -0.46 21.73
CA LEU A 470 -11.61 -1.15 21.34
C LEU A 470 -11.16 -0.97 19.88
N ALA A 471 -10.37 0.09 19.66
CA ALA A 471 -9.24 -0.03 18.76
C ALA A 471 -8.18 -0.97 19.37
N ASN A 472 -8.33 -2.28 19.18
CA ASN A 472 -7.17 -3.18 19.17
C ASN A 472 -6.41 -2.91 17.86
N ASN A 473 -5.73 -1.77 17.73
CA ASN A 473 -4.97 -1.40 16.52
C ASN A 473 -5.72 -1.63 15.18
N GLN A 474 -7.05 -1.56 15.21
CA GLN A 474 -7.93 -1.64 14.06
C GLN A 474 -9.02 -0.62 14.34
N GLY A 475 -8.71 0.67 14.12
CA GLY A 475 -9.78 1.55 13.65
C GLY A 475 -10.37 0.81 12.46
N GLY A 476 -11.66 0.48 12.52
CA GLY A 476 -12.22 -0.37 11.48
C GLY A 476 -11.91 0.25 10.12
N ASN A 477 -11.63 -0.63 9.18
CA ASN A 477 -10.98 -0.27 7.94
C ASN A 477 -11.71 0.86 7.23
N GLN A 478 -11.02 1.96 6.97
CA GLN A 478 -11.50 3.15 6.27
C GLN A 478 -11.02 3.05 4.84
N ALA A 479 -11.93 3.27 3.88
CA ALA A 479 -11.56 3.25 2.48
C ALA A 479 -10.33 4.13 2.23
N PRO A 480 -9.34 3.66 1.45
CA PRO A 480 -8.19 4.48 1.09
C PRO A 480 -8.65 5.77 0.43
N VAL A 481 -7.88 6.83 0.56
CA VAL A 481 -8.12 8.09 -0.13
C VAL A 481 -7.28 8.11 -1.38
N ILE A 482 -7.92 7.99 -2.54
CA ILE A 482 -7.31 8.19 -3.85
C ILE A 482 -7.93 9.42 -4.51
N ASN A 483 -7.08 10.35 -4.94
CA ASN A 483 -7.49 11.55 -5.67
C ASN A 483 -7.22 11.38 -7.17
N ASN A 484 -7.92 12.18 -7.99
CA ASN A 484 -7.64 12.24 -9.43
C ASN A 484 -6.18 12.60 -9.66
N GLN A 485 -5.52 11.84 -10.54
CA GLN A 485 -4.10 12.00 -10.85
C GLN A 485 -3.90 12.12 -12.34
N SER A 486 -2.75 12.68 -12.74
CA SER A 486 -2.37 12.75 -14.14
C SER A 486 -0.91 12.40 -14.31
N PHE A 487 -0.64 11.59 -15.34
CA PHE A 487 0.69 11.20 -15.76
C PHE A 487 0.82 11.47 -17.26
N ASN A 488 2.05 11.52 -17.75
CA ASN A 488 2.32 11.75 -19.18
C ASN A 488 3.06 10.53 -19.74
N VAL A 489 2.72 10.14 -20.97
CA VAL A 489 3.42 9.09 -21.72
C VAL A 489 3.58 9.54 -23.17
N ALA A 490 4.74 9.27 -23.77
CA ALA A 490 4.95 9.60 -25.17
C ALA A 490 4.14 8.66 -26.08
N SER A 491 3.62 9.17 -27.20
CA SER A 491 2.85 8.36 -28.16
C SER A 491 3.64 7.21 -28.82
N ASN A 492 4.97 7.20 -28.68
CA ASN A 492 5.87 6.13 -29.15
C ASN A 492 6.46 5.29 -28.00
N ALA A 493 5.96 5.43 -26.78
CA ALA A 493 6.44 4.65 -25.64
C ALA A 493 6.29 3.15 -25.90
N THR A 494 7.34 2.38 -25.62
CA THR A 494 7.38 0.93 -25.86
C THR A 494 6.69 0.17 -24.73
N ASN A 495 6.29 -1.08 -24.98
CA ASN A 495 5.75 -1.96 -23.94
C ASN A 495 6.74 -2.06 -22.77
N GLY A 496 6.24 -1.90 -21.55
CA GLY A 496 7.04 -1.85 -20.32
C GLY A 496 7.46 -0.44 -19.88
N THR A 497 7.20 0.61 -20.69
CA THR A 497 7.49 2.00 -20.29
C THR A 497 6.71 2.36 -19.02
N ILE A 498 7.40 2.74 -17.95
CA ILE A 498 6.78 3.22 -16.70
C ILE A 498 6.26 4.64 -16.94
N ILE A 499 5.00 4.86 -16.62
CA ILE A 499 4.28 6.12 -16.87
C ILE A 499 4.21 6.96 -15.60
N GLY A 500 4.01 6.31 -14.45
CA GLY A 500 3.86 6.93 -13.16
C GLY A 500 3.39 5.94 -12.11
N THR A 501 3.32 6.39 -10.86
CA THR A 501 2.85 5.59 -9.74
C THR A 501 1.60 6.24 -9.19
N VAL A 502 0.47 5.53 -9.22
CA VAL A 502 -0.77 5.96 -8.60
C VAL A 502 -0.57 5.98 -7.09
N VAL A 503 -0.77 7.14 -6.49
CA VAL A 503 -0.65 7.32 -5.04
C VAL A 503 -2.05 7.36 -4.43
N ALA A 504 -2.25 6.57 -3.40
CA ALA A 504 -3.39 6.68 -2.50
C ALA A 504 -2.86 6.60 -1.07
N THR A 505 -3.59 7.18 -0.13
CA THR A 505 -3.23 7.17 1.29
C THR A 505 -4.30 6.47 2.06
N ASP A 506 -3.94 5.50 2.88
CA ASP A 506 -4.87 4.89 3.81
C ASP A 506 -4.91 5.70 5.11
N PRO A 507 -6.10 6.14 5.57
CA PRO A 507 -6.25 6.74 6.89
C PRO A 507 -5.83 5.80 8.04
N ASN A 508 -5.80 4.48 7.82
CA ASN A 508 -5.38 3.48 8.79
C ASN A 508 -3.88 3.15 8.68
N GLN A 509 -3.17 3.30 9.80
CA GLN A 509 -1.73 3.03 9.87
C GLN A 509 -1.42 1.53 9.70
N GLY A 510 -0.56 1.17 8.75
CA GLY A 510 -0.07 -0.20 8.56
C GLY A 510 -0.87 -1.08 7.61
N GLN A 511 -1.91 -0.54 6.96
CA GLN A 511 -2.63 -1.22 5.88
C GLN A 511 -1.90 -1.11 4.53
N THR A 512 -1.97 -2.17 3.74
CA THR A 512 -1.38 -2.23 2.40
C THR A 512 -2.45 -2.00 1.34
N LEU A 513 -2.16 -1.09 0.42
CA LEU A 513 -3.06 -0.77 -0.68
C LEU A 513 -2.78 -1.66 -1.88
N THR A 514 -3.86 -2.15 -2.47
CA THR A 514 -3.89 -2.81 -3.77
C THR A 514 -4.60 -1.93 -4.78
N PHE A 515 -4.00 -1.76 -5.95
CA PHE A 515 -4.52 -0.94 -7.02
C PHE A 515 -5.05 -1.81 -8.16
N SER A 516 -6.15 -1.42 -8.78
CA SER A 516 -6.67 -2.10 -9.98
C SER A 516 -7.28 -1.10 -10.93
N ILE A 517 -7.11 -1.31 -12.24
CA ILE A 517 -7.84 -0.53 -13.24
C ILE A 517 -9.22 -1.16 -13.41
N THR A 518 -10.27 -0.43 -13.07
CA THR A 518 -11.66 -0.92 -13.11
C THR A 518 -12.39 -0.52 -14.39
N SER A 519 -11.96 0.56 -15.06
CA SER A 519 -12.42 0.93 -16.40
C SER A 519 -11.45 1.89 -17.11
N GLY A 520 -11.69 2.19 -18.38
CA GLY A 520 -10.89 3.15 -19.17
C GLY A 520 -9.65 2.57 -19.88
N ASN A 521 -9.27 1.31 -19.60
CA ASN A 521 -8.13 0.64 -20.24
C ASN A 521 -8.51 -0.13 -21.53
N THR A 522 -9.15 0.55 -22.47
CA THR A 522 -9.61 -0.06 -23.72
C THR A 522 -8.41 -0.61 -24.52
N ASN A 523 -8.51 -1.84 -25.05
CA ASN A 523 -7.45 -2.56 -25.77
C ASN A 523 -6.19 -2.91 -24.95
N GLY A 524 -6.25 -2.81 -23.63
CA GLY A 524 -5.14 -3.18 -22.74
C GLY A 524 -3.90 -2.31 -22.93
N ALA A 525 -4.08 -1.01 -23.20
CA ALA A 525 -2.98 -0.06 -23.41
C ALA A 525 -2.02 0.00 -22.21
N PHE A 526 -2.53 -0.20 -20.99
CA PHE A 526 -1.76 -0.09 -19.76
C PHE A 526 -1.85 -1.35 -18.89
N ALA A 527 -0.78 -1.63 -18.16
CA ALA A 527 -0.79 -2.56 -17.04
C ALA A 527 -0.51 -1.76 -15.77
N LEU A 528 -1.27 -2.04 -14.71
CA LEU A 528 -1.07 -1.44 -13.41
C LEU A 528 -0.63 -2.53 -12.43
N ASN A 529 0.48 -2.30 -11.74
CA ASN A 529 0.96 -3.17 -10.69
C ASN A 529 0.10 -2.96 -9.43
N ALA A 530 -0.56 -4.02 -8.98
CA ALA A 530 -1.49 -3.93 -7.87
C ALA A 530 -0.83 -3.53 -6.55
N GLY A 531 0.40 -3.96 -6.24
CA GLY A 531 1.03 -3.66 -4.95
C GLY A 531 1.75 -2.31 -4.89
N SER A 532 2.23 -1.80 -6.03
CA SER A 532 2.98 -0.54 -6.07
C SER A 532 2.21 0.64 -6.65
N GLY A 533 1.08 0.42 -7.33
CA GLY A 533 0.34 1.46 -8.06
C GLY A 533 1.05 1.91 -9.35
N VAL A 534 2.17 1.29 -9.73
CA VAL A 534 2.94 1.65 -10.94
C VAL A 534 2.15 1.30 -12.19
N ILE A 535 1.92 2.30 -13.05
CA ILE A 535 1.32 2.14 -14.37
C ILE A 535 2.44 2.02 -15.41
N THR A 536 2.32 1.02 -16.28
CA THR A 536 3.20 0.78 -17.43
C THR A 536 2.40 0.69 -18.72
N VAL A 537 3.05 0.96 -19.85
CA VAL A 537 2.50 0.67 -21.18
C VAL A 537 2.48 -0.84 -21.38
N ALA A 538 1.31 -1.45 -21.54
CA ALA A 538 1.18 -2.89 -21.84
C ALA A 538 1.03 -3.15 -23.35
N ASN A 539 0.45 -2.20 -24.08
CA ASN A 539 0.28 -2.27 -25.52
C ASN A 539 0.54 -0.89 -26.15
N ALA A 540 1.76 -0.67 -26.62
CA ALA A 540 2.22 0.55 -27.27
C ALA A 540 1.39 0.90 -28.51
N ALA A 541 0.89 -0.10 -29.24
CA ALA A 541 0.02 0.11 -30.39
C ALA A 541 -1.37 0.66 -30.01
N ALA A 542 -1.75 0.55 -28.72
CA ALA A 542 -2.98 1.10 -28.17
C ALA A 542 -2.79 2.49 -27.52
N LEU A 543 -1.59 3.09 -27.55
CA LEU A 543 -1.33 4.47 -27.13
C LEU A 543 -1.80 5.48 -28.18
N THR A 544 -3.10 5.48 -28.47
CA THR A 544 -3.71 6.34 -29.48
C THR A 544 -4.49 7.48 -28.84
N GLY A 545 -4.33 8.71 -29.34
CA GLY A 545 -4.98 9.93 -28.82
C GLY A 545 -4.01 10.81 -28.00
N ASN A 546 -4.50 11.89 -27.39
CA ASN A 546 -3.72 12.81 -26.53
C ASN A 546 -3.75 12.48 -25.02
N ALA A 547 -4.59 11.54 -24.57
CA ALA A 547 -4.81 11.19 -23.17
C ALA A 547 -5.76 9.98 -23.04
N ILE A 548 -5.48 9.04 -22.15
CA ILE A 548 -6.40 7.95 -21.77
C ILE A 548 -6.71 8.08 -20.27
N SER A 549 -7.99 8.21 -19.93
CA SER A 549 -8.45 8.24 -18.54
C SER A 549 -8.75 6.82 -18.06
N LEU A 550 -8.04 6.38 -17.03
CA LEU A 550 -8.25 5.12 -16.34
C LEU A 550 -9.06 5.40 -15.07
N VAL A 551 -10.07 4.59 -14.77
CA VAL A 551 -10.62 4.55 -13.42
C VAL A 551 -9.80 3.55 -12.63
N VAL A 552 -9.06 4.04 -11.65
CA VAL A 552 -8.21 3.21 -10.79
C VAL A 552 -8.84 3.12 -9.43
N ARG A 553 -9.05 1.89 -8.97
CA ARG A 553 -9.49 1.56 -7.62
C ARG A 553 -8.29 1.31 -6.73
N ALA A 554 -8.20 2.04 -5.62
CA ALA A 554 -7.36 1.65 -4.48
C ALA A 554 -8.23 0.85 -3.52
N THR A 555 -7.73 -0.29 -3.08
CA THR A 555 -8.40 -1.25 -2.21
C THR A 555 -7.43 -1.60 -1.11
N ASP A 556 -7.80 -1.31 0.11
CA ASP A 556 -7.00 -1.66 1.28
C ASP A 556 -7.11 -3.17 1.58
N ASN A 557 -6.40 -3.62 2.61
CA ASN A 557 -6.40 -5.01 3.04
C ASN A 557 -7.05 -5.23 4.41
N GLY A 558 -7.72 -4.21 4.95
CA GLY A 558 -8.46 -4.33 6.20
C GLY A 558 -9.75 -5.14 6.03
N SER A 559 -10.42 -5.42 7.14
CA SER A 559 -11.65 -6.21 7.19
C SER A 559 -12.78 -5.35 7.75
N PRO A 560 -13.84 -5.07 6.98
CA PRO A 560 -14.09 -5.46 5.60
C PRO A 560 -13.14 -4.74 4.66
N VAL A 561 -12.86 -5.32 3.51
CA VAL A 561 -12.08 -4.66 2.46
C VAL A 561 -12.83 -3.44 1.97
N MET A 562 -12.23 -2.26 2.11
CA MET A 562 -12.79 -1.00 1.65
C MET A 562 -12.01 -0.49 0.45
N TRP A 563 -12.64 0.36 -0.35
CA TRP A 563 -12.03 0.85 -1.57
C TRP A 563 -12.57 2.22 -1.96
N SER A 564 -11.75 2.95 -2.69
CA SER A 564 -12.15 4.18 -3.37
C SER A 564 -11.63 4.16 -4.80
N GLN A 565 -12.20 5.02 -5.64
CA GLN A 565 -11.80 5.14 -7.04
C GLN A 565 -11.50 6.59 -7.39
N ALA A 566 -10.52 6.78 -8.26
CA ALA A 566 -10.25 8.05 -8.87
C ALA A 566 -9.92 7.88 -10.34
N THR A 567 -10.09 8.97 -11.08
CA THR A 567 -9.65 9.05 -12.47
C THR A 567 -8.15 9.33 -12.52
N VAL A 568 -7.40 8.41 -13.12
CA VAL A 568 -5.99 8.58 -13.46
C VAL A 568 -5.89 8.86 -14.95
N THR A 569 -5.56 10.10 -15.31
CA THR A 569 -5.43 10.51 -16.72
C THR A 569 -3.99 10.34 -17.19
N ILE A 570 -3.79 9.48 -18.18
CA ILE A 570 -2.51 9.29 -18.85
C ILE A 570 -2.49 10.17 -20.09
N ASN A 571 -1.94 11.37 -20.03
CA ASN A 571 -1.78 12.23 -21.19
C ASN A 571 -0.77 11.61 -22.15
N ILE A 572 -1.23 11.29 -23.35
CA ILE A 572 -0.41 10.79 -24.44
C ILE A 572 0.06 12.01 -25.22
N SER A 573 1.27 12.47 -24.96
CA SER A 573 1.82 13.57 -25.76
C SER A 573 2.15 13.05 -27.15
N ALA A 574 1.58 13.68 -28.18
CA ALA A 574 2.15 13.59 -29.52
C ALA A 574 3.63 13.98 -29.42
N ASN A 575 4.50 13.32 -30.19
CA ASN A 575 5.88 13.77 -30.39
C ASN A 575 5.88 15.22 -30.92
N SER A 576 5.75 16.20 -30.03
CA SER A 576 6.71 17.28 -29.98
C SER A 576 7.76 16.80 -29.01
N ASN A 577 8.92 16.47 -29.54
CA ASN A 577 10.15 16.52 -28.77
C ASN A 577 10.11 17.69 -27.77
N GLN A 578 10.36 17.43 -26.50
CA GLN A 578 10.32 18.42 -25.44
C GLN A 578 11.73 18.91 -25.19
N ALA A 579 11.92 20.23 -25.09
CA ALA A 579 13.24 20.78 -24.80
C ALA A 579 13.85 20.11 -23.56
N PRO A 580 15.16 19.81 -23.56
CA PRO A 580 15.86 19.32 -22.39
C PRO A 580 15.62 20.22 -21.20
N VAL A 581 15.66 19.70 -19.98
CA VAL A 581 15.63 20.50 -18.76
C VAL A 581 17.06 20.72 -18.29
N ILE A 582 17.51 21.98 -18.34
CA ILE A 582 18.79 22.43 -17.80
C ILE A 582 18.51 23.54 -16.77
N ASN A 583 19.01 23.36 -15.55
CA ASN A 583 18.89 24.34 -14.47
C ASN A 583 20.16 25.17 -14.34
N ASN A 584 20.06 26.36 -13.70
CA ASN A 584 21.23 27.16 -13.34
C ASN A 584 22.18 26.32 -12.48
N GLN A 585 23.45 26.32 -12.85
CA GLN A 585 24.51 25.54 -12.20
C GLN A 585 25.67 26.47 -11.87
N SER A 586 26.48 26.08 -10.90
CA SER A 586 27.68 26.84 -10.54
C SER A 586 28.87 25.93 -10.38
N PHE A 587 29.99 26.31 -10.98
CA PHE A 587 31.28 25.66 -10.83
C PHE A 587 32.31 26.65 -10.34
N SER A 588 33.45 26.14 -9.89
CA SER A 588 34.59 26.98 -9.53
C SER A 588 35.81 26.55 -10.34
N ALA A 589 36.66 27.50 -10.68
CA ALA A 589 37.89 27.24 -11.41
C ALA A 589 38.99 28.15 -10.87
N ILE A 590 40.23 27.68 -10.85
CA ILE A 590 41.36 28.46 -10.34
C ILE A 590 42.03 29.19 -11.51
N GLN A 591 42.26 30.49 -11.36
CA GLN A 591 43.01 31.29 -12.32
C GLN A 591 44.38 30.65 -12.62
N GLY A 592 44.70 30.44 -13.91
CA GLY A 592 45.96 29.83 -14.34
C GLY A 592 45.93 28.31 -14.55
N SER A 593 44.78 27.66 -14.33
CA SER A 593 44.57 26.25 -14.68
C SER A 593 44.90 25.99 -16.15
N SER A 594 45.69 24.95 -16.46
CA SER A 594 46.14 24.64 -17.82
C SER A 594 44.98 24.34 -18.79
N ASN A 595 45.17 24.61 -20.08
CA ASN A 595 44.21 24.22 -21.11
C ASN A 595 43.90 22.71 -21.02
N GLY A 596 42.62 22.35 -21.08
CA GLY A 596 42.13 20.98 -20.91
C GLY A 596 41.73 20.62 -19.48
N THR A 597 42.03 21.45 -18.47
CA THR A 597 41.58 21.23 -17.08
C THR A 597 40.06 21.23 -17.02
N VAL A 598 39.46 20.20 -16.43
CA VAL A 598 38.00 20.09 -16.23
C VAL A 598 37.56 21.05 -15.14
N VAL A 599 36.55 21.87 -15.44
CA VAL A 599 35.93 22.85 -14.52
C VAL A 599 34.67 22.28 -13.87
N GLY A 600 33.89 21.51 -14.63
CA GLY A 600 32.64 20.91 -14.17
C GLY A 600 31.92 20.23 -15.32
N THR A 601 30.91 19.43 -15.00
CA THR A 601 30.08 18.75 -16.01
C THR A 601 28.67 19.30 -15.91
N VAL A 602 28.21 19.94 -16.99
CA VAL A 602 26.84 20.46 -17.07
C VAL A 602 25.88 19.29 -17.19
N VAL A 603 24.95 19.20 -16.24
CA VAL A 603 23.90 18.18 -16.26
C VAL A 603 22.62 18.79 -16.81
N ALA A 604 22.00 18.09 -17.77
CA ALA A 604 20.65 18.35 -18.24
C ALA A 604 19.95 17.00 -18.42
N THR A 605 18.63 16.99 -18.27
CA THR A 605 17.81 15.78 -18.44
C THR A 605 16.80 16.04 -19.53
N ASP A 606 16.68 15.11 -20.48
CA ASP A 606 15.60 15.17 -21.45
C ASP A 606 14.35 14.49 -20.87
N PRO A 607 13.17 15.16 -20.85
CA PRO A 607 11.90 14.51 -20.51
C PRO A 607 11.55 13.33 -21.42
N ASN A 608 12.18 13.21 -22.59
CA ASN A 608 12.00 12.12 -23.54
C ASN A 608 13.14 11.10 -23.42
N ALA A 609 12.79 9.89 -22.98
CA ALA A 609 13.73 8.78 -22.83
C ALA A 609 14.37 8.36 -24.18
N GLY A 610 15.69 8.16 -24.18
CA GLY A 610 16.45 7.68 -25.35
C GLY A 610 16.97 8.79 -26.28
N GLN A 611 16.72 10.06 -25.99
CA GLN A 611 17.31 11.18 -26.73
C GLN A 611 18.73 11.50 -26.24
N THR A 612 19.61 11.86 -27.18
CA THR A 612 20.99 12.25 -26.87
C THR A 612 21.08 13.77 -26.79
N LEU A 613 21.66 14.28 -25.71
CA LEU A 613 21.86 15.71 -25.52
C LEU A 613 23.19 16.17 -26.10
N THR A 614 23.14 17.31 -26.79
CA THR A 614 24.29 18.07 -27.24
C THR A 614 24.38 19.40 -26.50
N PHE A 615 25.57 19.71 -25.97
CA PHE A 615 25.81 20.90 -25.17
C PHE A 615 26.62 21.94 -25.95
N SER A 616 26.26 23.22 -25.82
CA SER A 616 27.00 24.32 -26.42
C SER A 616 26.98 25.56 -25.53
N ILE A 617 28.09 26.30 -25.48
CA ILE A 617 28.11 27.61 -24.83
C ILE A 617 27.64 28.64 -25.86
N THR A 618 26.51 29.29 -25.59
CA THR A 618 25.85 30.22 -26.52
C THR A 618 26.00 31.68 -26.11
N GLY A 619 26.50 31.96 -24.90
CA GLY A 619 26.71 33.32 -24.40
C GLY A 619 27.64 33.37 -23.18
N GLY A 620 28.13 34.56 -22.84
CA GLY A 620 28.92 34.80 -21.62
C GLY A 620 30.39 34.35 -21.66
N ASN A 621 30.85 33.71 -22.74
CA ASN A 621 32.21 33.16 -22.86
C ASN A 621 33.18 34.08 -23.62
N THR A 622 33.36 35.31 -23.14
CA THR A 622 34.27 36.29 -23.75
C THR A 622 35.69 35.70 -23.89
N ASN A 623 36.33 35.85 -25.05
CA ASN A 623 37.67 35.33 -25.38
C ASN A 623 37.81 33.79 -25.38
N ASN A 624 36.69 33.05 -25.42
CA ASN A 624 36.67 31.59 -25.43
C ASN A 624 37.47 30.97 -24.28
N VAL A 625 37.35 31.53 -23.07
CA VAL A 625 38.07 31.04 -21.87
C VAL A 625 37.75 29.58 -21.59
N PHE A 626 36.50 29.17 -21.81
CA PHE A 626 36.03 27.81 -21.56
C PHE A 626 35.60 27.13 -22.86
N ALA A 627 35.78 25.81 -22.94
CA ALA A 627 35.16 24.96 -23.95
C ALA A 627 34.17 24.01 -23.27
N ILE A 628 33.17 23.55 -24.01
CA ILE A 628 32.25 22.50 -23.57
C ILE A 628 32.30 21.33 -24.55
N ALA A 629 32.45 20.12 -24.04
CA ALA A 629 32.35 18.91 -24.83
C ALA A 629 30.89 18.63 -25.18
N ALA A 630 30.57 18.61 -26.47
CA ALA A 630 29.19 18.56 -26.95
C ALA A 630 28.43 17.31 -26.47
N SER A 631 29.06 16.14 -26.39
CA SER A 631 28.38 14.89 -26.02
C SER A 631 28.33 14.59 -24.52
N THR A 632 29.15 15.27 -23.71
CA THR A 632 29.31 14.96 -22.28
C THR A 632 28.98 16.13 -21.35
N GLY A 633 28.86 17.35 -21.87
CA GLY A 633 28.61 18.55 -21.06
C GLY A 633 29.81 18.98 -20.22
N ILE A 634 30.98 18.34 -20.37
CA ILE A 634 32.20 18.67 -19.62
C ILE A 634 32.72 20.02 -20.09
N ILE A 635 32.79 20.98 -19.17
CA ILE A 635 33.44 22.26 -19.37
C ILE A 635 34.93 22.14 -19.02
N THR A 636 35.80 22.57 -19.94
CA THR A 636 37.25 22.65 -19.72
C THR A 636 37.76 24.07 -19.91
N VAL A 637 38.94 24.36 -19.35
CA VAL A 637 39.67 25.58 -19.68
C VAL A 637 40.20 25.47 -21.11
N ALA A 638 39.83 26.41 -21.98
CA ALA A 638 40.24 26.44 -23.38
C ALA A 638 41.25 27.55 -23.68
N ASN A 639 41.21 28.64 -22.91
CA ASN A 639 42.16 29.73 -23.03
C ASN A 639 42.57 30.24 -21.64
N THR A 640 43.59 29.58 -21.09
CA THR A 640 44.19 29.92 -19.79
C THR A 640 44.58 31.39 -19.71
N SER A 641 45.11 31.97 -20.80
CA SER A 641 45.60 33.36 -20.81
C SER A 641 44.49 34.43 -20.68
N ALA A 642 43.24 34.08 -21.01
CA ALA A 642 42.09 34.97 -20.92
C ALA A 642 41.24 34.74 -19.64
N MET A 643 41.66 33.81 -18.78
CA MET A 643 40.98 33.42 -17.55
C MET A 643 41.28 34.42 -16.41
N THR A 644 40.39 35.38 -16.19
CA THR A 644 40.52 36.38 -15.09
C THR A 644 39.59 36.03 -13.93
N THR A 645 39.97 36.46 -12.72
CA THR A 645 39.18 36.31 -11.49
C THR A 645 37.82 36.97 -11.58
N GLY A 646 36.83 36.39 -10.91
CA GLY A 646 35.45 36.87 -10.85
C GLY A 646 34.44 35.81 -11.31
N VAL A 647 33.15 36.13 -11.17
CA VAL A 647 32.06 35.26 -11.62
C VAL A 647 31.82 35.47 -13.11
N ARG A 648 31.90 34.39 -13.88
CA ARG A 648 31.61 34.36 -15.32
C ARG A 648 30.33 33.57 -15.53
N ASN A 649 29.26 34.27 -15.91
CA ASN A 649 27.97 33.66 -16.20
C ASN A 649 27.94 33.21 -17.66
N LEU A 650 28.18 31.92 -17.90
CA LEU A 650 28.03 31.32 -19.22
C LEU A 650 26.56 31.01 -19.48
N THR A 651 26.07 31.34 -20.68
CA THR A 651 24.79 30.81 -21.15
C THR A 651 25.07 29.49 -21.85
N VAL A 652 24.65 28.37 -21.26
CA VAL A 652 24.84 27.03 -21.84
C VAL A 652 23.52 26.50 -22.34
N ARG A 653 23.50 26.03 -23.59
CA ARG A 653 22.37 25.40 -24.26
C ARG A 653 22.53 23.89 -24.26
N ALA A 654 21.51 23.19 -23.80
CA ALA A 654 21.32 21.76 -24.05
C ALA A 654 20.32 21.60 -25.20
N THR A 655 20.67 20.81 -26.20
CA THR A 655 19.90 20.57 -27.42
C THR A 655 19.75 19.08 -27.61
N ASP A 656 18.53 18.62 -27.72
CA ASP A 656 18.24 17.21 -27.96
C ASP A 656 18.44 16.82 -29.44
N ASN A 657 18.21 15.55 -29.77
CA ASN A 657 18.25 15.04 -31.14
C ASN A 657 16.85 14.69 -31.67
N GLY A 658 15.80 15.22 -31.05
CA GLY A 658 14.42 14.96 -31.45
C GLY A 658 14.00 15.77 -32.68
N SER A 659 12.78 15.53 -33.17
CA SER A 659 12.22 16.23 -34.34
C SER A 659 10.85 16.84 -34.00
N PRO A 660 10.69 18.18 -34.03
CA PRO A 660 11.73 19.18 -34.31
C PRO A 660 12.77 19.23 -33.18
N VAL A 661 14.02 19.56 -33.49
CA VAL A 661 15.08 19.72 -32.48
C VAL A 661 14.69 20.82 -31.49
N MET A 662 14.66 20.50 -30.20
CA MET A 662 14.34 21.45 -29.15
C MET A 662 15.56 21.70 -28.27
N TRP A 663 15.54 22.82 -27.56
CA TRP A 663 16.65 23.24 -26.73
C TRP A 663 16.18 24.12 -25.58
N SER A 664 16.94 24.11 -24.51
CA SER A 664 16.80 25.03 -23.39
C SER A 664 18.17 25.58 -23.01
N GLN A 665 18.17 26.69 -22.24
CA GLN A 665 19.38 27.35 -21.79
C GLN A 665 19.31 27.63 -20.30
N ALA A 666 20.45 27.54 -19.63
CA ALA A 666 20.63 27.97 -18.26
C ALA A 666 21.92 28.78 -18.10
N THR A 667 21.97 29.54 -17.02
CA THR A 667 23.18 30.22 -16.61
C THR A 667 24.07 29.26 -15.83
N VAL A 668 25.26 29.01 -16.34
CA VAL A 668 26.34 28.31 -15.64
C VAL A 668 27.33 29.35 -15.11
N ALA A 669 27.27 29.61 -13.81
CA ALA A 669 28.16 30.55 -13.16
C ALA A 669 29.50 29.88 -12.83
N ILE A 670 30.57 30.25 -13.52
CA ILE A 670 31.93 29.82 -13.17
C ILE A 670 32.56 30.90 -12.31
N THR A 671 32.73 30.61 -11.02
CA THR A 671 33.50 31.48 -10.13
C THR A 671 34.98 31.19 -10.33
N VAL A 672 35.66 32.07 -11.05
CA VAL A 672 37.12 32.01 -11.17
C VAL A 672 37.72 32.66 -9.94
N THR A 673 38.28 31.84 -9.07
CA THR A 673 39.03 32.34 -7.90
C THR A 673 40.48 32.55 -8.27
N ALA A 674 41.13 33.53 -7.65
CA ALA A 674 42.58 33.60 -7.69
C ALA A 674 43.12 32.30 -7.07
N ALA A 675 44.23 31.79 -7.60
CA ALA A 675 45.01 30.83 -6.82
C ALA A 675 45.32 31.47 -5.46
N ALA A 676 45.18 30.72 -4.37
CA ALA A 676 45.49 31.24 -3.05
C ALA A 676 46.93 31.79 -3.08
N ASN A 677 47.11 33.03 -2.61
CA ASN A 677 48.44 33.62 -2.52
C ASN A 677 49.29 32.77 -1.57
N GLN A 678 50.49 32.41 -1.99
CA GLN A 678 51.47 31.65 -1.23
C GLN A 678 52.69 32.54 -1.02
N ALA A 679 53.28 32.50 0.17
CA ALA A 679 54.46 33.29 0.47
C ALA A 679 55.58 33.02 -0.55
N PRO A 680 56.37 34.05 -0.94
CA PRO A 680 57.56 33.87 -1.74
C PRO A 680 58.47 32.81 -1.12
N VAL A 681 59.21 32.10 -1.93
CA VAL A 681 60.26 31.19 -1.47
C VAL A 681 61.60 31.89 -1.63
N ILE A 682 62.22 32.23 -0.50
CA ILE A 682 63.60 32.71 -0.42
C ILE A 682 64.41 31.73 0.40
N ASN A 683 65.51 31.25 -0.17
CA ASN A 683 66.45 30.36 0.51
C ASN A 683 67.69 31.13 0.97
N ASN A 684 68.41 30.57 1.94
CA ASN A 684 69.69 31.12 2.37
C ASN A 684 70.65 31.21 1.18
N GLN A 685 71.29 32.36 1.01
CA GLN A 685 72.20 32.61 -0.09
C GLN A 685 73.52 33.13 0.45
N SER A 686 74.59 32.95 -0.31
CA SER A 686 75.89 33.47 0.09
C SER A 686 76.55 34.17 -1.07
N PHE A 687 77.08 35.35 -0.79
CA PHE A 687 77.86 36.11 -1.74
C PHE A 687 79.24 36.37 -1.16
N SER A 688 80.16 36.77 -2.02
CA SER A 688 81.45 37.22 -1.55
C SER A 688 81.86 38.49 -2.27
N THR A 689 82.67 39.27 -1.58
CA THR A 689 83.27 40.48 -2.12
C THR A 689 84.66 40.61 -1.53
N ILE A 690 85.43 41.60 -1.94
CA ILE A 690 86.81 41.76 -1.47
C ILE A 690 86.89 42.95 -0.53
N GLN A 691 87.76 42.83 0.48
CA GLN A 691 87.97 43.91 1.43
C GLN A 691 88.48 45.16 0.69
N GLY A 692 87.83 46.30 0.92
CA GLY A 692 88.15 47.56 0.25
C GLY A 692 87.33 47.85 -1.02
N SER A 693 86.36 47.00 -1.39
CA SER A 693 85.39 47.31 -2.44
C SER A 693 84.64 48.61 -2.14
N SER A 694 84.62 49.54 -3.10
CA SER A 694 84.05 50.88 -2.95
C SER A 694 82.53 50.86 -2.74
N ASN A 695 81.99 51.91 -2.10
CA ASN A 695 80.55 52.10 -1.95
C ASN A 695 79.86 52.06 -3.33
N GLY A 696 78.74 51.34 -3.41
CA GLY A 696 78.01 51.07 -4.64
C GLY A 696 78.45 49.81 -5.38
N THR A 697 79.57 49.17 -4.98
CA THR A 697 79.98 47.89 -5.59
C THR A 697 78.90 46.83 -5.37
N VAL A 698 78.46 46.20 -6.45
CA VAL A 698 77.50 45.09 -6.40
C VAL A 698 78.18 43.85 -5.82
N VAL A 699 77.59 43.31 -4.76
CA VAL A 699 78.06 42.13 -4.04
C VAL A 699 77.37 40.87 -4.57
N GLY A 700 76.08 40.98 -4.89
CA GLY A 700 75.29 39.89 -5.42
C GLY A 700 73.82 40.29 -5.51
N THR A 701 73.00 39.47 -6.17
CA THR A 701 71.57 39.70 -6.31
C THR A 701 70.83 38.58 -5.60
N VAL A 702 70.05 38.94 -4.57
CA VAL A 702 69.20 38.00 -3.86
C VAL A 702 68.09 37.54 -4.78
N VAL A 703 67.99 36.23 -4.98
CA VAL A 703 66.92 35.62 -5.77
C VAL A 703 65.89 35.03 -4.82
N ALA A 704 64.63 35.40 -5.01
CA ALA A 704 63.48 34.71 -4.46
C ALA A 704 62.51 34.42 -5.60
N THR A 705 61.70 33.39 -5.44
CA THR A 705 60.69 33.01 -6.43
C THR A 705 59.35 32.94 -5.75
N ASP A 706 58.34 33.54 -6.38
CA ASP A 706 56.97 33.37 -5.91
C ASP A 706 56.35 32.14 -6.59
N PRO A 707 55.75 31.19 -5.84
CA PRO A 707 54.97 30.11 -6.42
C PRO A 707 53.80 30.59 -7.28
N ASN A 708 53.30 31.81 -7.05
CA ASN A 708 52.25 32.44 -7.82
C ASN A 708 52.84 33.29 -8.97
N ALA A 709 52.63 32.82 -10.20
CA ALA A 709 53.12 33.48 -11.41
C ALA A 709 52.58 34.92 -11.57
N GLY A 710 53.47 35.87 -11.84
CA GLY A 710 53.13 37.27 -12.14
C GLY A 710 53.12 38.22 -10.93
N GLN A 711 53.38 37.73 -9.73
CA GLN A 711 53.57 38.58 -8.55
C GLN A 711 54.96 39.22 -8.54
N THR A 712 55.02 40.47 -8.08
CA THR A 712 56.29 41.19 -7.97
C THR A 712 56.81 41.11 -6.54
N LEU A 713 58.10 40.81 -6.43
CA LEU A 713 58.76 40.66 -5.14
C LEU A 713 59.43 41.95 -4.72
N THR A 714 59.27 42.28 -3.44
CA THR A 714 60.00 43.36 -2.78
C THR A 714 60.94 42.81 -1.72
N PHE A 715 62.19 43.28 -1.75
CA PHE A 715 63.27 42.80 -0.89
C PHE A 715 63.65 43.84 0.16
N SER A 716 63.91 43.40 1.38
CA SER A 716 64.43 44.27 2.44
C SER A 716 65.38 43.52 3.37
N ILE A 717 66.41 44.21 3.86
CA ILE A 717 67.24 43.68 4.95
C ILE A 717 66.55 44.04 6.26
N THR A 718 66.19 43.03 7.03
CA THR A 718 65.39 43.12 8.26
C THR A 718 66.18 42.80 9.52
N GLY A 719 67.40 42.28 9.38
CA GLY A 719 68.29 41.96 10.51
C GLY A 719 69.73 41.70 10.07
N GLY A 720 70.68 41.70 11.01
CA GLY A 720 72.07 41.29 10.79
C GLY A 720 73.00 42.31 10.09
N ASN A 721 72.48 43.47 9.66
CA ASN A 721 73.25 44.50 8.95
C ASN A 721 73.80 45.59 9.88
N THR A 722 74.68 45.21 10.79
CA THR A 722 75.29 46.13 11.76
C THR A 722 76.02 47.28 11.04
N ASN A 723 75.82 48.52 11.49
CA ASN A 723 76.38 49.75 10.88
C ASN A 723 76.01 50.01 9.41
N ASN A 724 74.98 49.33 8.88
CA ASN A 724 74.49 49.48 7.50
C ASN A 724 75.59 49.28 6.44
N VAL A 725 76.46 48.29 6.63
CA VAL A 725 77.57 48.00 5.71
C VAL A 725 77.07 47.66 4.30
N PHE A 726 75.89 47.04 4.20
CA PHE A 726 75.26 46.66 2.94
C PHE A 726 73.91 47.36 2.75
N ALA A 727 73.52 47.60 1.50
CA ALA A 727 72.17 48.03 1.14
C ALA A 727 71.56 47.03 0.15
N ILE A 728 70.23 46.88 0.17
CA ILE A 728 69.50 46.09 -0.83
C ILE A 728 68.53 46.96 -1.59
N ALA A 729 68.51 46.82 -2.92
CA ALA A 729 67.52 47.47 -3.77
C ALA A 729 66.19 46.71 -3.71
N ALA A 730 65.13 47.37 -3.27
CA ALA A 730 63.86 46.71 -2.95
C ALA A 730 63.18 46.02 -4.14
N SER A 731 63.30 46.55 -5.36
CA SER A 731 62.64 45.97 -6.54
C SER A 731 63.48 44.95 -7.31
N THR A 732 64.78 44.85 -7.03
CA THR A 732 65.71 44.00 -7.82
C THR A 732 66.47 42.98 -6.97
N GLY A 733 66.46 43.11 -5.65
CA GLY A 733 67.20 42.22 -4.74
C GLY A 733 68.72 42.42 -4.78
N ILE A 734 69.23 43.40 -5.54
CA ILE A 734 70.68 43.66 -5.67
C ILE A 734 71.22 44.20 -4.34
N ILE A 735 72.20 43.51 -3.77
CA ILE A 735 72.96 43.94 -2.61
C ILE A 735 74.23 44.66 -3.06
N THR A 736 74.44 45.86 -2.52
CA THR A 736 75.64 46.67 -2.74
C THR A 736 76.36 46.98 -1.43
N VAL A 737 77.65 47.30 -1.51
CA VAL A 737 78.40 47.88 -0.40
C VAL A 737 77.89 49.31 -0.15
N ALA A 738 77.38 49.57 1.03
CA ALA A 738 76.86 50.89 1.42
C ALA A 738 77.83 51.66 2.33
N ASN A 739 78.68 50.95 3.08
CA ASN A 739 79.71 51.56 3.92
C ASN A 739 81.01 50.75 3.93
N THR A 740 81.87 50.96 2.93
CA THR A 740 83.20 50.35 2.77
C THR A 740 84.09 50.53 3.99
N SER A 741 84.01 51.68 4.68
CA SER A 741 84.87 51.96 5.85
C SER A 741 84.56 51.08 7.06
N ALA A 742 83.33 50.56 7.14
CA ALA A 742 82.89 49.62 8.17
C ALA A 742 82.99 48.15 7.70
N MET A 743 83.54 47.90 6.50
CA MET A 743 83.64 46.56 5.90
C MET A 743 84.92 45.84 6.37
N THR A 744 84.74 44.86 7.26
CA THR A 744 85.81 43.99 7.75
C THR A 744 85.81 42.64 7.05
N THR A 745 86.98 41.99 6.95
CA THR A 745 87.08 40.59 6.47
C THR A 745 86.32 39.65 7.38
N GLY A 746 85.71 38.62 6.79
CA GLY A 746 84.84 37.67 7.49
C GLY A 746 83.43 37.60 6.91
N VAL A 747 82.54 36.90 7.61
CA VAL A 747 81.17 36.63 7.14
C VAL A 747 80.16 37.52 7.88
N SER A 748 79.38 38.28 7.12
CA SER A 748 78.23 39.05 7.61
C SER A 748 76.93 38.35 7.21
N ASN A 749 76.11 37.95 8.19
CA ASN A 749 74.85 37.26 7.95
C ASN A 749 73.67 38.24 8.02
N LEU A 750 73.07 38.55 6.87
CA LEU A 750 71.93 39.46 6.75
C LEU A 750 70.62 38.68 6.74
N THR A 751 69.62 39.07 7.53
CA THR A 751 68.26 38.51 7.41
C THR A 751 67.51 39.30 6.34
N VAL A 752 67.31 38.71 5.17
CA VAL A 752 66.63 39.34 4.03
C VAL A 752 65.22 38.78 3.88
N ARG A 753 64.24 39.68 3.78
CA ARG A 753 62.83 39.37 3.56
C ARG A 753 62.46 39.58 2.10
N ALA A 754 61.81 38.60 1.50
CA ALA A 754 61.07 38.76 0.25
C ALA A 754 59.57 38.82 0.57
N THR A 755 58.90 39.84 0.06
CA THR A 755 57.46 40.05 0.26
C THR A 755 56.79 40.16 -1.10
N ASP A 756 55.72 39.40 -1.29
CA ASP A 756 54.90 39.47 -2.49
C ASP A 756 53.98 40.69 -2.49
N ASN A 757 53.28 40.89 -3.60
CA ASN A 757 52.24 41.91 -3.72
C ASN A 757 50.82 41.30 -3.78
N GLY A 758 50.65 40.06 -3.33
CA GLY A 758 49.39 39.33 -3.34
C GLY A 758 48.44 39.75 -2.21
N SER A 759 47.23 39.17 -2.18
CA SER A 759 46.20 39.48 -1.16
C SER A 759 45.66 38.19 -0.53
N PRO A 760 45.87 37.94 0.79
CA PRO A 760 46.66 38.77 1.71
C PRO A 760 48.15 38.77 1.32
N VAL A 761 48.86 39.86 1.62
CA VAL A 761 50.31 39.96 1.38
C VAL A 761 51.03 38.92 2.22
N MET A 762 51.84 38.08 1.57
CA MET A 762 52.63 37.06 2.25
C MET A 762 54.13 37.32 2.05
N TRP A 763 54.94 36.74 2.95
CA TRP A 763 56.37 37.00 2.99
C TRP A 763 57.12 35.84 3.61
N SER A 764 58.40 35.73 3.23
CA SER A 764 59.35 34.82 3.84
C SER A 764 60.71 35.49 4.02
N GLN A 765 61.56 34.91 4.87
CA GLN A 765 62.88 35.45 5.19
C GLN A 765 63.94 34.36 5.10
N ALA A 766 65.13 34.75 4.68
CA ALA A 766 66.31 33.89 4.68
C ALA A 766 67.55 34.67 5.08
N THR A 767 68.57 33.93 5.52
CA THR A 767 69.89 34.46 5.83
C THR A 767 70.74 34.55 4.57
N VAL A 768 71.22 35.76 4.25
CA VAL A 768 72.17 36.03 3.18
C VAL A 768 73.54 36.31 3.78
N SER A 769 74.48 35.37 3.59
CA SER A 769 75.83 35.42 4.14
C SER A 769 76.80 36.07 3.16
N ILE A 770 77.38 37.22 3.50
CA ILE A 770 78.37 37.91 2.67
C ILE A 770 79.77 37.68 3.26
N THR A 771 80.63 37.00 2.50
CA THR A 771 82.02 36.73 2.89
C THR A 771 82.96 37.73 2.23
N VAL A 772 83.69 38.50 3.02
CA VAL A 772 84.65 39.50 2.51
C VAL A 772 86.09 38.94 2.52
N ASN A 773 86.67 38.77 1.33
CA ASN A 773 87.95 38.09 1.05
C ASN A 773 89.12 39.05 0.67
N ALA A 774 90.35 38.55 0.56
CA ALA A 774 91.54 39.24 0.01
C ALA A 774 91.89 38.73 -1.43
N ALA A 775 92.72 39.41 -2.27
CA ALA A 775 92.76 39.20 -3.76
C ALA A 775 94.06 38.58 -4.43
N ALA A 776 93.99 37.67 -5.47
CA ALA A 776 94.85 37.49 -6.75
C ALA A 776 95.03 36.07 -7.52
N SER A 777 95.19 36.04 -8.92
CA SER A 777 95.84 35.19 -10.05
C SER A 777 95.63 33.66 -10.50
N ASN A 778 95.84 33.33 -11.83
CA ASN A 778 95.49 32.16 -12.75
C ASN A 778 94.06 31.59 -12.58
N LEU A 779 93.30 31.39 -13.67
CA LEU A 779 91.89 30.99 -13.57
C LEU A 779 91.71 29.51 -13.91
N PRO A 780 91.04 28.73 -13.05
CA PRO A 780 90.80 27.32 -13.31
C PRO A 780 89.77 27.11 -14.43
N PRO A 781 89.69 25.90 -15.03
CA PRO A 781 88.61 25.53 -15.94
C PRO A 781 87.25 25.94 -15.41
N VAL A 782 86.28 26.15 -16.29
CA VAL A 782 84.89 26.33 -15.90
C VAL A 782 84.15 25.04 -16.19
N VAL A 783 83.92 24.30 -15.12
CA VAL A 783 82.98 23.18 -15.09
C VAL A 783 81.88 23.54 -14.10
N VAL A 784 80.63 23.42 -14.52
CA VAL A 784 79.46 23.65 -13.67
C VAL A 784 78.86 22.32 -13.26
N ASN A 785 78.17 22.30 -12.12
CA ASN A 785 77.43 21.12 -11.67
C ASN A 785 76.48 20.67 -12.78
N GLN A 786 76.53 19.39 -13.12
CA GLN A 786 75.71 18.79 -14.16
C GLN A 786 74.94 17.63 -13.57
N SER A 787 73.68 17.50 -13.99
CA SER A 787 72.82 16.43 -13.52
C SER A 787 72.60 15.41 -14.62
N PHE A 788 72.71 14.15 -14.26
CA PHE A 788 72.46 13.01 -15.13
C PHE A 788 71.46 12.08 -14.45
N SER A 789 70.74 11.28 -15.23
CA SER A 789 69.79 10.31 -14.68
C SER A 789 70.17 8.90 -15.10
N SER A 790 69.88 7.95 -14.21
CA SER A 790 70.05 6.53 -14.48
C SER A 790 68.81 5.76 -14.03
N ALA A 791 68.49 4.68 -14.76
CA ALA A 791 67.44 3.74 -14.37
C ALA A 791 67.83 3.01 -13.06
N PRO A 792 66.86 2.54 -12.25
CA PRO A 792 67.15 1.79 -11.02
C PRO A 792 67.88 0.47 -11.34
N ASN A 793 68.86 0.11 -10.49
CA ASN A 793 69.70 -1.10 -10.60
C ASN A 793 70.48 -1.24 -11.94
N PRO A 794 71.26 -0.22 -12.35
CA PRO A 794 71.97 -0.28 -13.62
C PRO A 794 73.12 -1.30 -13.57
N SER A 795 73.37 -2.03 -14.67
CA SER A 795 74.45 -3.03 -14.74
C SER A 795 75.83 -2.39 -14.95
N ASN A 796 76.90 -3.09 -14.52
CA ASN A 796 78.28 -2.65 -14.70
C ASN A 796 78.61 -2.31 -16.16
N GLY A 797 79.25 -1.15 -16.37
CA GLY A 797 79.65 -0.65 -17.68
C GLY A 797 78.62 0.23 -18.40
N THR A 798 77.41 0.39 -17.85
CA THR A 798 76.35 1.23 -18.41
C THR A 798 76.79 2.70 -18.50
N ASN A 799 76.55 3.36 -19.64
CA ASN A 799 76.83 4.79 -19.84
C ASN A 799 75.74 5.64 -19.16
N ILE A 800 76.15 6.62 -18.35
CA ILE A 800 75.23 7.51 -17.63
C ILE A 800 75.11 8.87 -18.31
N GLY A 801 76.25 9.46 -18.69
CA GLY A 801 76.30 10.79 -19.30
C GLY A 801 77.73 11.26 -19.47
N VAL A 802 77.92 12.36 -20.19
CA VAL A 802 79.26 12.95 -20.44
C VAL A 802 79.35 14.27 -19.68
N MET A 803 80.36 14.38 -18.81
CA MET A 803 80.68 15.61 -18.11
C MET A 803 81.37 16.58 -19.07
N ILE A 804 80.80 17.78 -19.27
CA ILE A 804 81.32 18.77 -20.21
C ILE A 804 81.93 19.95 -19.43
N ALA A 805 83.13 20.39 -19.81
CA ALA A 805 83.77 21.57 -19.24
C ALA A 805 84.42 22.41 -20.33
N THR A 806 84.64 23.70 -20.03
CA THR A 806 85.40 24.63 -20.88
C THR A 806 86.50 25.28 -20.06
N ASP A 807 87.50 25.87 -20.71
CA ASP A 807 88.53 26.64 -20.03
C ASP A 807 88.44 28.12 -20.45
N PRO A 808 88.38 29.08 -19.51
CA PRO A 808 88.45 30.51 -19.83
C PRO A 808 89.73 30.90 -20.58
N ASN A 809 90.79 30.11 -20.44
CA ASN A 809 92.05 30.25 -21.15
C ASN A 809 92.03 29.38 -22.45
N PRO A 810 92.08 29.98 -23.66
CA PRO A 810 91.94 29.24 -24.92
C PRO A 810 93.07 28.25 -25.22
N GLY A 811 92.74 27.08 -25.81
CA GLY A 811 93.70 26.10 -26.33
C GLY A 811 94.20 25.05 -25.32
N GLN A 812 93.70 25.09 -24.08
CA GLN A 812 94.00 24.12 -23.05
C GLN A 812 93.26 22.78 -23.24
N THR A 813 93.91 21.66 -22.89
CA THR A 813 93.32 20.32 -22.94
C THR A 813 92.85 19.88 -21.56
N LEU A 814 91.60 19.44 -21.46
CA LEU A 814 90.96 19.11 -20.20
C LEU A 814 91.02 17.61 -19.91
N ARG A 815 91.34 17.26 -18.66
CA ARG A 815 91.25 15.89 -18.15
C ARG A 815 90.27 15.80 -17.01
N TYR A 816 89.46 14.74 -17.05
CA TYR A 816 88.38 14.50 -16.10
C TYR A 816 88.78 13.38 -15.15
N ASN A 817 88.51 13.57 -13.86
CA ASN A 817 88.68 12.53 -12.86
C ASN A 817 87.62 12.65 -11.78
N ILE A 818 87.08 11.52 -11.30
CA ILE A 818 86.20 11.55 -10.13
C ILE A 818 87.09 11.56 -8.89
N THR A 819 87.04 12.66 -8.14
CA THR A 819 87.90 12.89 -6.97
C THR A 819 87.15 12.75 -5.64
N GLY A 820 85.80 12.71 -5.67
CA GLY A 820 84.99 12.59 -4.47
C GLY A 820 83.57 12.06 -4.73
N GLY A 821 82.88 11.65 -3.67
CA GLY A 821 81.47 11.22 -3.72
C GLY A 821 81.19 9.84 -4.33
N ASN A 822 82.24 9.10 -4.71
CA ASN A 822 82.13 7.83 -5.43
C ASN A 822 82.39 6.61 -4.53
N THR A 823 81.52 6.38 -3.56
CA THR A 823 81.65 5.29 -2.59
C THR A 823 81.62 3.91 -3.27
N ASN A 824 82.49 3.00 -2.85
CA ASN A 824 82.61 1.62 -3.38
C ASN A 824 82.85 1.53 -4.90
N ASN A 825 83.40 2.58 -5.51
CA ASN A 825 83.63 2.68 -6.96
C ASN A 825 82.35 2.44 -7.78
N ALA A 826 81.21 2.93 -7.27
CA ALA A 826 79.91 2.83 -7.91
C ALA A 826 79.92 3.31 -9.37
N PHE A 827 80.71 4.35 -9.68
CA PHE A 827 80.89 4.91 -11.01
C PHE A 827 82.38 5.06 -11.38
N TYR A 828 82.68 5.23 -12.66
CA TYR A 828 84.00 5.69 -13.12
C TYR A 828 83.84 6.63 -14.32
N ILE A 829 84.83 7.49 -14.56
CA ILE A 829 84.83 8.46 -15.67
C ILE A 829 86.00 8.19 -16.62
N LEU A 830 85.76 8.27 -17.92
CA LEU A 830 86.81 8.18 -18.92
C LEU A 830 87.56 9.53 -19.03
N SER A 831 88.84 9.54 -18.65
CA SER A 831 89.59 10.78 -18.39
C SER A 831 89.74 11.73 -19.60
N ALA A 832 89.80 11.18 -20.82
CA ALA A 832 89.95 11.97 -22.03
C ALA A 832 88.64 12.50 -22.62
N THR A 833 87.49 11.90 -22.26
CA THR A 833 86.20 12.20 -22.90
C THR A 833 85.12 12.68 -21.93
N GLY A 834 85.30 12.52 -20.62
CA GLY A 834 84.33 12.92 -19.61
C GLY A 834 83.13 11.96 -19.46
N MET A 835 83.09 10.83 -20.17
CA MET A 835 81.97 9.88 -20.09
C MET A 835 81.97 9.11 -18.76
N ILE A 836 80.87 9.24 -18.01
CA ILE A 836 80.63 8.56 -16.73
C ILE A 836 79.91 7.23 -16.99
N ARG A 837 80.39 6.16 -16.36
CA ARG A 837 79.85 4.80 -16.45
C ARG A 837 79.68 4.16 -15.08
N VAL A 838 78.82 3.16 -14.99
CA VAL A 838 78.67 2.34 -13.76
C VAL A 838 79.88 1.43 -13.58
N GLY A 839 80.56 1.56 -12.44
CA GLY A 839 81.71 0.75 -12.06
C GLY A 839 81.34 -0.45 -11.19
N ASN A 840 80.37 -0.27 -10.28
CA ASN A 840 79.90 -1.31 -9.37
C ASN A 840 78.40 -1.15 -9.09
N SER A 841 77.58 -1.90 -9.82
CA SER A 841 76.11 -1.85 -9.81
C SER A 841 75.52 -2.13 -8.43
N SER A 842 76.17 -2.95 -7.62
CA SER A 842 75.72 -3.28 -6.25
C SER A 842 75.90 -2.12 -5.26
N ALA A 843 76.62 -1.07 -5.64
CA ALA A 843 76.79 0.15 -4.87
C ALA A 843 75.89 1.30 -5.36
N VAL A 844 75.08 1.08 -6.40
CA VAL A 844 74.21 2.09 -7.03
C VAL A 844 72.74 1.87 -6.61
N ASN A 845 72.40 2.31 -5.40
CA ASN A 845 71.03 2.29 -4.86
C ASN A 845 70.16 3.45 -5.38
N PRO A 846 68.82 3.38 -5.34
CA PRO A 846 67.97 4.51 -5.70
C PRO A 846 68.25 5.73 -4.81
N GLY A 847 68.41 6.90 -5.43
CA GLY A 847 68.84 8.11 -4.75
C GLY A 847 69.76 8.96 -5.61
N VAL A 848 70.32 9.99 -4.98
CA VAL A 848 71.17 10.97 -5.66
C VAL A 848 72.63 10.72 -5.31
N PHE A 849 73.45 10.41 -6.31
CA PHE A 849 74.90 10.30 -6.19
C PHE A 849 75.54 11.57 -6.67
N ASN A 850 76.17 12.28 -5.76
CA ASN A 850 76.89 13.49 -6.07
C ASN A 850 78.37 13.13 -6.22
N LEU A 851 78.81 12.93 -7.46
CA LEU A 851 80.21 12.68 -7.76
C LEU A 851 80.93 14.01 -7.91
N THR A 852 81.97 14.24 -7.12
CA THR A 852 82.86 15.37 -7.34
C THR A 852 83.79 15.02 -8.50
N VAL A 853 83.60 15.68 -9.63
CA VAL A 853 84.42 15.52 -10.83
C VAL A 853 85.36 16.71 -10.92
N ARG A 854 86.65 16.42 -10.80
CA ARG A 854 87.71 17.38 -11.07
C ARG A 854 88.00 17.44 -12.55
N VAL A 855 88.05 18.66 -13.06
CA VAL A 855 88.55 18.98 -14.39
C VAL A 855 89.81 19.80 -14.21
N THR A 856 90.92 19.26 -14.69
CA THR A 856 92.23 19.93 -14.65
C THR A 856 92.56 20.46 -16.04
N ASP A 857 93.04 21.70 -16.08
CA ASP A 857 93.71 22.25 -17.24
C ASP A 857 95.17 21.74 -17.34
N ASN A 858 95.91 22.24 -18.32
CA ASN A 858 97.34 22.01 -18.45
C ASN A 858 98.16 23.32 -18.30
N GLY A 859 97.63 24.30 -17.55
CA GLY A 859 98.17 25.65 -17.34
C GLY A 859 99.23 25.73 -16.24
N SER A 860 99.74 26.95 -15.93
CA SER A 860 100.78 27.15 -14.90
C SER A 860 100.45 28.32 -13.95
N PRO A 861 100.23 28.08 -12.64
CA PRO A 861 100.13 26.75 -12.03
C PRO A 861 98.98 25.95 -12.67
N ILE A 862 99.05 24.61 -12.63
CA ILE A 862 97.93 23.77 -13.11
C ILE A 862 96.73 24.11 -12.25
N MET A 863 95.68 24.58 -12.91
CA MET A 863 94.46 24.96 -12.24
C MET A 863 93.39 23.94 -12.54
N TRP A 864 92.53 23.76 -11.56
CA TRP A 864 91.48 22.78 -11.63
C TRP A 864 90.24 23.35 -10.98
N THR A 865 89.11 22.96 -11.52
CA THR A 865 87.83 23.13 -10.86
C THR A 865 87.22 21.77 -10.64
N GLU A 866 86.41 21.71 -9.61
CA GLU A 866 85.54 20.58 -9.36
C GLU A 866 84.11 21.03 -9.55
N ALA A 867 83.33 20.18 -10.20
CA ALA A 867 81.89 20.28 -10.21
C ALA A 867 81.31 18.96 -9.74
N THR A 868 80.12 19.05 -9.18
CA THR A 868 79.34 17.88 -8.83
C THR A 868 78.60 17.39 -10.07
N ALA A 869 78.90 16.16 -10.49
CA ALA A 869 78.03 15.38 -11.33
C ALA A 869 76.97 14.70 -10.44
N THR A 870 75.76 15.26 -10.44
CA THR A 870 74.62 14.75 -9.68
C THR A 870 73.92 13.69 -10.51
N ILE A 871 74.17 12.42 -10.20
CA ILE A 871 73.49 11.30 -10.83
C ILE A 871 72.28 10.95 -9.99
N THR A 872 71.10 11.30 -10.49
CA THR A 872 69.85 10.86 -9.88
C THR A 872 69.50 9.49 -10.43
N VAL A 873 69.72 8.47 -9.61
CA VAL A 873 69.24 7.12 -9.88
C VAL A 873 67.81 7.10 -9.36
N GLY A 874 66.85 6.95 -10.27
CA GLY A 874 65.43 7.10 -9.95
C GLY A 874 65.01 6.23 -8.76
N GLY A 875 64.70 6.88 -7.64
CA GLY A 875 63.95 6.32 -6.52
C GLY A 875 62.53 6.83 -6.59
N GLY A 876 61.70 6.23 -7.44
CA GLY A 876 60.27 6.31 -7.22
C GLY A 876 59.96 5.38 -6.06
N SER A 877 59.97 5.87 -4.81
CA SER A 877 59.29 5.13 -3.76
C SER A 877 57.85 4.99 -4.21
N ASN A 878 57.39 3.75 -4.25
CA ASN A 878 56.00 3.46 -4.46
C ASN A 878 55.12 4.29 -3.48
N GLN A 879 54.00 4.82 -3.96
CA GLN A 879 53.02 5.60 -3.22
C GLN A 879 51.74 4.77 -3.14
N PRO A 880 50.99 4.83 -2.02
CA PRO A 880 49.80 4.00 -1.91
C PRO A 880 48.79 4.34 -3.01
N PRO A 881 48.02 3.34 -3.48
CA PRO A 881 46.89 3.58 -4.35
C PRO A 881 45.93 4.59 -3.72
N VAL A 882 45.21 5.33 -4.55
CA VAL A 882 44.12 6.20 -4.15
C VAL A 882 42.81 5.47 -4.43
N ILE A 883 42.12 5.08 -3.36
CA ILE A 883 40.76 4.55 -3.40
C ILE A 883 39.87 5.48 -2.58
N THR A 884 38.73 5.88 -3.15
CA THR A 884 37.72 6.70 -2.45
C THR A 884 36.48 5.87 -2.18
N ASN A 885 35.65 6.34 -1.22
CA ASN A 885 34.36 5.71 -0.95
C ASN A 885 33.54 5.62 -2.25
N GLN A 886 32.94 4.46 -2.47
CA GLN A 886 32.16 4.15 -3.67
C GLN A 886 30.84 3.53 -3.24
N SER A 887 29.84 3.64 -4.10
CA SER A 887 28.54 3.03 -3.85
C SER A 887 28.05 2.27 -5.06
N PHE A 888 27.60 1.05 -4.84
CA PHE A 888 26.97 0.21 -5.86
C PHE A 888 25.56 -0.18 -5.41
N SER A 889 24.77 -0.69 -6.33
CA SER A 889 23.47 -1.26 -6.01
C SER A 889 23.30 -2.65 -6.63
N VAL A 890 22.59 -3.51 -5.94
CA VAL A 890 22.24 -4.84 -6.43
C VAL A 890 20.85 -5.20 -5.91
N ALA A 891 20.09 -5.98 -6.67
CA ALA A 891 18.82 -6.50 -6.16
C ALA A 891 19.05 -7.46 -4.97
N ALA A 892 18.08 -7.57 -4.06
CA ALA A 892 18.07 -8.60 -3.01
C ALA A 892 17.90 -10.01 -3.61
N ASN A 893 18.52 -11.02 -2.99
CA ASN A 893 18.59 -12.40 -3.49
C ASN A 893 19.03 -12.53 -4.98
N PRO A 894 20.06 -11.80 -5.42
CA PRO A 894 20.54 -11.89 -6.81
C PRO A 894 21.18 -13.27 -7.04
N PRO A 895 21.10 -13.86 -8.24
CA PRO A 895 21.79 -15.13 -8.53
C PRO A 895 23.28 -15.08 -8.14
N GLY A 896 23.82 -16.21 -7.67
CA GLY A 896 25.26 -16.32 -7.41
C GLY A 896 26.07 -15.96 -8.66
N GLY A 897 27.09 -15.11 -8.50
CA GLY A 897 27.92 -14.61 -9.60
C GLY A 897 27.40 -13.33 -10.28
N THR A 898 26.24 -12.78 -9.89
CA THR A 898 25.78 -11.47 -10.38
C THR A 898 26.83 -10.39 -10.12
N GLN A 899 27.14 -9.60 -11.15
CA GLN A 899 28.05 -8.47 -11.07
C GLN A 899 27.38 -7.28 -10.38
N VAL A 900 28.01 -6.75 -9.33
CA VAL A 900 27.47 -5.65 -8.50
C VAL A 900 28.07 -4.32 -8.94
N GLY A 901 29.37 -4.29 -9.15
CA GLY A 901 30.11 -3.09 -9.53
C GLY A 901 31.61 -3.34 -9.51
N THR A 902 32.35 -2.49 -10.18
CA THR A 902 33.81 -2.59 -10.25
C THR A 902 34.41 -1.47 -9.43
N VAL A 903 35.15 -1.82 -8.38
CA VAL A 903 35.87 -0.86 -7.54
C VAL A 903 36.96 -0.20 -8.35
N VAL A 904 36.94 1.13 -8.41
CA VAL A 904 37.96 1.93 -9.08
C VAL A 904 38.93 2.49 -8.05
N ALA A 905 40.21 2.31 -8.31
CA ALA A 905 41.31 2.97 -7.61
C ALA A 905 42.38 3.35 -8.63
N THR A 906 43.16 4.38 -8.33
CA THR A 906 44.28 4.82 -9.19
C THR A 906 45.57 4.76 -8.42
N ASP A 907 46.68 4.45 -9.09
CA ASP A 907 48.00 4.53 -8.50
C ASP A 907 48.72 5.80 -8.99
N PRO A 908 49.24 6.67 -8.09
CA PRO A 908 50.06 7.81 -8.49
C PRO A 908 51.32 7.42 -9.28
N ASN A 909 51.78 6.17 -9.16
CA ASN A 909 52.92 5.64 -9.90
C ASN A 909 52.47 4.95 -11.20
N ALA A 910 52.83 5.55 -12.32
CA ALA A 910 52.55 5.01 -13.64
C ALA A 910 53.17 3.61 -13.84
N GLY A 911 52.36 2.66 -14.32
CA GLY A 911 52.80 1.29 -14.66
C GLY A 911 52.64 0.24 -13.56
N GLN A 912 52.16 0.61 -12.37
CA GLN A 912 51.81 -0.34 -11.32
C GLN A 912 50.41 -0.93 -11.52
N THR A 913 50.24 -2.19 -11.13
CA THR A 913 48.94 -2.89 -11.19
C THR A 913 48.35 -3.02 -9.81
N LEU A 914 47.05 -2.78 -9.69
CA LEU A 914 46.33 -2.86 -8.42
C LEU A 914 45.72 -4.25 -8.23
N SER A 915 45.75 -4.70 -6.98
CA SER A 915 45.02 -5.86 -6.50
C SER A 915 44.00 -5.46 -5.44
N PHE A 916 42.80 -6.02 -5.51
CA PHE A 916 41.68 -5.66 -4.66
C PHE A 916 41.28 -6.79 -3.72
N SER A 917 40.93 -6.45 -2.47
CA SER A 917 40.42 -7.41 -1.48
C SER A 917 39.37 -6.77 -0.57
N ILE A 918 38.40 -7.54 -0.09
CA ILE A 918 37.45 -7.09 0.94
C ILE A 918 38.04 -7.47 2.31
N THR A 919 38.29 -6.49 3.16
CA THR A 919 38.96 -6.68 4.46
C THR A 919 37.99 -6.73 5.64
N SER A 920 36.82 -6.08 5.54
CA SER A 920 35.74 -6.19 6.53
C SER A 920 34.37 -5.82 5.95
N GLY A 921 33.29 -6.06 6.71
CA GLY A 921 31.91 -5.72 6.34
C GLY A 921 31.18 -6.75 5.48
N ASN A 922 31.85 -7.84 5.08
CA ASN A 922 31.30 -8.89 4.22
C ASN A 922 30.67 -10.05 5.02
N THR A 923 29.56 -9.79 5.71
CA THR A 923 28.86 -10.79 6.51
C THR A 923 28.46 -12.01 5.66
N ASN A 924 28.69 -13.22 6.16
CA ASN A 924 28.35 -14.50 5.50
C ASN A 924 28.92 -14.69 4.09
N ASN A 925 30.04 -14.01 3.77
CA ASN A 925 30.66 -14.01 2.45
C ASN A 925 29.67 -13.65 1.32
N ALA A 926 28.81 -12.66 1.59
CA ALA A 926 27.79 -12.19 0.65
C ALA A 926 28.38 -11.79 -0.71
N PHE A 927 29.57 -11.20 -0.72
CA PHE A 927 30.24 -10.71 -1.93
C PHE A 927 31.64 -11.31 -2.11
N ASN A 928 32.01 -11.55 -3.36
CA ASN A 928 33.37 -11.85 -3.81
C ASN A 928 33.94 -10.62 -4.50
N ILE A 929 35.27 -10.42 -4.46
CA ILE A 929 35.96 -9.41 -5.26
C ILE A 929 37.04 -10.09 -6.11
N THR A 930 37.04 -9.76 -7.40
CA THR A 930 38.08 -10.23 -8.32
C THR A 930 39.34 -9.40 -8.10
N SER A 931 40.43 -10.03 -7.67
CA SER A 931 41.62 -9.32 -7.23
C SER A 931 42.24 -8.44 -8.30
N SER A 932 42.29 -8.85 -9.57
CA SER A 932 42.94 -8.09 -10.64
C SER A 932 42.11 -6.96 -11.24
N SER A 933 40.79 -6.97 -11.06
CA SER A 933 39.87 -6.03 -11.72
C SER A 933 39.04 -5.19 -10.76
N GLY A 934 38.96 -5.56 -9.48
CA GLY A 934 38.09 -4.90 -8.51
C GLY A 934 36.60 -5.20 -8.71
N LEU A 935 36.25 -6.14 -9.60
CA LEU A 935 34.87 -6.54 -9.86
C LEU A 935 34.30 -7.28 -8.65
N ILE A 936 33.28 -6.68 -8.04
CA ILE A 936 32.49 -7.28 -6.98
C ILE A 936 31.37 -8.12 -7.61
N THR A 937 31.28 -9.38 -7.21
CA THR A 937 30.19 -10.29 -7.56
C THR A 937 29.51 -10.85 -6.33
N VAL A 938 28.30 -11.37 -6.50
CA VAL A 938 27.56 -12.04 -5.43
C VAL A 938 28.19 -13.39 -5.16
N GLY A 939 28.71 -13.59 -3.95
CA GLY A 939 29.28 -14.87 -3.51
C GLY A 939 28.21 -15.78 -2.92
N ASN A 940 27.42 -15.27 -1.98
CA ASN A 940 26.35 -15.99 -1.33
C ASN A 940 25.02 -15.23 -1.48
N SER A 941 24.22 -15.65 -2.47
CA SER A 941 22.92 -15.05 -2.77
C SER A 941 22.00 -14.93 -1.55
N ALA A 942 21.96 -15.96 -0.70
CA ALA A 942 21.11 -16.01 0.49
C ALA A 942 21.53 -15.03 1.61
N ALA A 943 22.76 -14.50 1.54
CA ALA A 943 23.24 -13.49 2.47
C ALA A 943 22.91 -12.06 2.02
N VAL A 944 22.56 -11.84 0.74
CA VAL A 944 22.31 -10.50 0.16
C VAL A 944 20.86 -10.07 0.38
N ASN A 945 20.58 -9.63 1.61
CA ASN A 945 19.27 -9.14 2.04
C ASN A 945 19.12 -7.62 1.86
N PRO A 946 17.89 -7.09 1.78
CA PRO A 946 17.65 -5.64 1.69
C PRO A 946 18.34 -4.87 2.81
N GLY A 947 19.00 -3.77 2.45
CA GLY A 947 19.80 -2.98 3.38
C GLY A 947 21.10 -2.48 2.75
N VAL A 948 22.07 -2.12 3.59
CA VAL A 948 23.37 -1.60 3.14
C VAL A 948 24.49 -2.45 3.68
N PHE A 949 25.31 -2.99 2.78
CA PHE A 949 26.59 -3.59 3.13
C PHE A 949 27.68 -2.55 3.00
N ASN A 950 28.30 -2.15 4.11
CA ASN A 950 29.47 -1.28 4.10
C ASN A 950 30.72 -2.15 4.10
N LEU A 951 31.20 -2.48 2.90
CA LEU A 951 32.42 -3.26 2.73
C LEU A 951 33.63 -2.35 2.88
N THR A 952 34.61 -2.75 3.68
CA THR A 952 35.93 -2.13 3.64
C THR A 952 36.73 -2.83 2.55
N VAL A 953 37.05 -2.11 1.47
CA VAL A 953 37.80 -2.65 0.34
C VAL A 953 39.19 -2.03 0.32
N ARG A 954 40.20 -2.89 0.20
CA ARG A 954 41.60 -2.53 0.07
C ARG A 954 42.05 -2.62 -1.37
N ALA A 955 42.66 -1.54 -1.87
CA ALA A 955 43.47 -1.55 -3.09
C ALA A 955 44.95 -1.63 -2.70
N THR A 956 45.67 -2.60 -3.26
CA THR A 956 47.09 -2.88 -2.96
C THR A 956 47.86 -2.89 -4.27
N ASP A 957 48.88 -2.06 -4.39
CA ASP A 957 49.71 -2.05 -5.59
C ASP A 957 50.69 -3.24 -5.65
N ASN A 958 51.45 -3.31 -6.74
CA ASN A 958 52.55 -4.27 -6.89
C ASN A 958 53.91 -3.59 -6.83
N GLY A 959 53.99 -2.39 -6.25
CA GLY A 959 55.22 -1.64 -6.10
C GLY A 959 56.14 -2.20 -5.02
N SER A 960 57.31 -1.60 -4.85
CA SER A 960 58.29 -2.00 -3.83
C SER A 960 58.72 -0.78 -3.00
N PRO A 961 58.38 -0.71 -1.70
CA PRO A 961 57.55 -1.67 -0.94
C PRO A 961 56.09 -1.67 -1.43
N VAL A 962 55.38 -2.78 -1.26
CA VAL A 962 53.93 -2.85 -1.56
C VAL A 962 53.19 -1.89 -0.66
N MET A 963 52.37 -1.02 -1.23
CA MET A 963 51.54 -0.09 -0.48
C MET A 963 50.05 -0.34 -0.75
N TRP A 964 49.20 0.14 0.16
CA TRP A 964 47.76 -0.08 0.09
C TRP A 964 46.98 1.07 0.71
N SER A 965 45.73 1.19 0.30
CA SER A 965 44.73 2.06 0.91
C SER A 965 43.38 1.36 0.98
N GLU A 966 42.51 1.84 1.88
CA GLU A 966 41.17 1.29 2.09
C GLU A 966 40.11 2.37 1.94
N ALA A 967 38.95 1.98 1.41
CA ALA A 967 37.76 2.81 1.37
C ALA A 967 36.51 1.99 1.71
N THR A 968 35.45 2.69 2.10
CA THR A 968 34.13 2.09 2.28
C THR A 968 33.43 1.99 0.93
N VAL A 969 33.11 0.77 0.53
CA VAL A 969 32.25 0.47 -0.62
C VAL A 969 30.87 0.08 -0.08
N SER A 970 29.91 0.99 -0.22
CA SER A 970 28.53 0.76 0.21
C SER A 970 27.74 0.08 -0.90
N ILE A 971 27.32 -1.16 -0.67
CA ILE A 971 26.41 -1.88 -1.56
C ILE A 971 24.99 -1.70 -1.03
N ASN A 972 24.20 -0.90 -1.74
CA ASN A 972 22.79 -0.70 -1.47
C ASN A 972 22.01 -1.85 -2.10
N VAL A 973 21.48 -2.74 -1.27
CA VAL A 973 20.68 -3.87 -1.73
C VAL A 973 19.23 -3.45 -1.83
N SER A 974 18.73 -3.34 -3.07
CA SER A 974 17.35 -2.94 -3.36
C SER A 974 16.44 -4.16 -3.53
N GLY A 975 15.28 -4.17 -2.91
CA GLY A 975 14.32 -5.27 -3.00
C GLY A 975 13.53 -5.42 -1.71
N THR A 976 12.34 -6.00 -1.78
CA THR A 976 11.59 -6.38 -0.59
C THR A 976 12.12 -7.73 -0.08
N SER A 977 12.18 -7.93 1.24
CA SER A 977 12.44 -9.24 1.82
C SER A 977 11.38 -10.24 1.33
N ASN A 978 11.69 -11.54 1.27
CA ASN A 978 10.63 -12.54 1.15
C ASN A 978 9.67 -12.35 2.35
N GLN A 979 8.39 -12.30 2.09
CA GLN A 979 7.32 -12.14 3.07
C GLN A 979 6.44 -13.38 2.98
N PRO A 980 5.93 -13.90 4.11
CA PRO A 980 5.09 -15.09 4.08
C PRO A 980 3.82 -14.85 3.24
N PRO A 981 3.27 -15.92 2.62
CA PRO A 981 1.96 -15.86 1.98
C PRO A 981 0.92 -15.29 2.92
N VAL A 982 -0.08 -14.61 2.39
CA VAL A 982 -1.26 -14.17 3.13
C VAL A 982 -2.41 -15.11 2.80
N ILE A 983 -2.92 -15.77 3.83
CA ILE A 983 -4.14 -16.59 3.77
C ILE A 983 -5.07 -16.14 4.89
N ALA A 984 -6.33 -15.86 4.54
CA ALA A 984 -7.40 -15.55 5.49
C ALA A 984 -8.27 -16.78 5.77
N ASN A 985 -9.00 -16.75 6.88
CA ASN A 985 -10.01 -17.78 7.17
C ASN A 985 -11.06 -17.78 6.05
N GLN A 986 -11.46 -18.97 5.60
CA GLN A 986 -12.39 -19.16 4.49
C GLN A 986 -13.47 -20.15 4.87
N SER A 987 -14.66 -19.99 4.30
CA SER A 987 -15.78 -20.89 4.52
C SER A 987 -16.33 -21.42 3.20
N PHE A 988 -16.52 -22.74 3.14
CA PHE A 988 -17.19 -23.42 2.04
C PHE A 988 -18.42 -24.15 2.54
N SER A 989 -19.32 -24.48 1.62
CA SER A 989 -20.46 -25.33 1.90
C SER A 989 -20.55 -26.42 0.85
N ILE A 990 -20.80 -27.64 1.29
CA ILE A 990 -20.98 -28.80 0.42
C ILE A 990 -22.11 -29.65 0.97
N ASN A 991 -22.92 -30.22 0.09
CA ASN A 991 -23.92 -31.19 0.52
C ASN A 991 -23.25 -32.38 1.20
N GLU A 992 -23.84 -32.87 2.27
CA GLU A 992 -23.43 -34.15 2.81
C GLU A 992 -23.61 -35.27 1.76
N ASN A 993 -22.99 -36.43 2.00
CA ASN A 993 -23.01 -37.56 1.07
C ASN A 993 -22.45 -37.24 -0.34
N SER A 994 -21.80 -36.08 -0.52
CA SER A 994 -21.18 -35.70 -1.80
C SER A 994 -20.09 -36.71 -2.19
N PRO A 995 -20.05 -37.17 -3.46
CA PRO A 995 -19.12 -38.21 -3.88
C PRO A 995 -17.66 -37.76 -3.81
N ASN A 996 -16.73 -38.72 -3.65
CA ASN A 996 -15.29 -38.44 -3.65
C ASN A 996 -14.86 -37.67 -4.91
N GLY A 997 -13.98 -36.69 -4.74
CA GLY A 997 -13.51 -35.80 -5.80
C GLY A 997 -14.41 -34.58 -6.06
N THR A 998 -15.59 -34.49 -5.43
CA THR A 998 -16.45 -33.29 -5.53
C THR A 998 -15.71 -32.08 -4.96
N LEU A 999 -15.71 -30.96 -5.70
CA LEU A 999 -15.05 -29.72 -5.28
C LEU A 999 -15.90 -29.02 -4.22
N ALA A 1000 -15.38 -28.91 -3.00
CA ALA A 1000 -15.99 -28.13 -1.93
C ALA A 1000 -15.71 -26.63 -2.11
N GLY A 1001 -14.53 -26.28 -2.60
CA GLY A 1001 -14.12 -24.90 -2.88
C GLY A 1001 -12.66 -24.81 -3.27
N THR A 1002 -12.18 -23.62 -3.58
CA THR A 1002 -10.76 -23.35 -3.86
C THR A 1002 -10.23 -22.43 -2.79
N VAL A 1003 -9.24 -22.89 -2.02
CA VAL A 1003 -8.56 -22.09 -1.00
C VAL A 1003 -7.72 -21.03 -1.69
N ILE A 1004 -8.05 -19.76 -1.42
CA ILE A 1004 -7.36 -18.60 -2.00
C ILE A 1004 -6.32 -18.08 -1.01
N ALA A 1005 -5.10 -17.90 -1.48
CA ALA A 1005 -4.04 -17.20 -0.78
C ALA A 1005 -3.25 -16.35 -1.79
N SER A 1006 -2.57 -15.31 -1.30
CA SER A 1006 -1.71 -14.46 -2.12
C SER A 1006 -0.31 -14.39 -1.51
N ASP A 1007 0.69 -14.09 -2.33
CA ASP A 1007 2.02 -13.80 -1.84
C ASP A 1007 2.32 -12.30 -2.06
N PRO A 1008 2.80 -11.57 -1.04
CA PRO A 1008 3.25 -10.18 -1.22
C PRO A 1008 4.40 -10.05 -2.23
N ASN A 1009 5.18 -11.12 -2.45
CA ASN A 1009 6.27 -11.15 -3.40
C ASN A 1009 5.81 -11.68 -4.76
N SER A 1010 5.72 -10.78 -5.75
CA SER A 1010 5.32 -11.12 -7.12
C SER A 1010 6.24 -12.15 -7.76
N GLY A 1011 5.67 -13.19 -8.37
CA GLY A 1011 6.40 -14.23 -9.10
C GLY A 1011 6.74 -15.49 -8.29
N GLN A 1012 6.39 -15.52 -7.01
CA GLN A 1012 6.47 -16.73 -6.19
C GLN A 1012 5.27 -17.65 -6.40
N THR A 1013 5.49 -18.95 -6.27
CA THR A 1013 4.46 -19.98 -6.40
C THR A 1013 4.04 -20.48 -5.03
N LEU A 1014 2.73 -20.63 -4.83
CA LEU A 1014 2.15 -21.04 -3.56
C LEU A 1014 1.86 -22.53 -3.53
N THR A 1015 2.27 -23.18 -2.45
CA THR A 1015 2.01 -24.60 -2.19
C THR A 1015 1.03 -24.78 -1.02
N TYR A 1016 -0.09 -25.48 -1.25
CA TYR A 1016 -1.17 -25.66 -0.29
C TYR A 1016 -1.14 -27.04 0.38
N SER A 1017 -1.41 -27.10 1.69
CA SER A 1017 -1.50 -28.36 2.45
C SER A 1017 -2.48 -28.26 3.60
N ILE A 1018 -3.21 -29.35 3.90
CA ILE A 1018 -4.01 -29.44 5.12
C ILE A 1018 -3.13 -30.01 6.23
N ILE A 1019 -2.96 -29.27 7.31
CA ILE A 1019 -2.06 -29.62 8.43
C ILE A 1019 -2.82 -29.93 9.73
N GLY A 1020 -4.13 -29.69 9.78
CA GLY A 1020 -4.96 -29.96 10.95
C GLY A 1020 -6.45 -30.02 10.62
N GLY A 1021 -7.26 -30.58 11.53
CA GLY A 1021 -8.74 -30.58 11.45
C GLY A 1021 -9.37 -31.53 10.43
N ASN A 1022 -8.56 -32.24 9.62
CA ASN A 1022 -9.03 -33.17 8.60
C ASN A 1022 -9.22 -34.60 9.13
N THR A 1023 -10.12 -34.76 10.10
CA THR A 1023 -10.40 -36.05 10.73
C THR A 1023 -10.73 -37.11 9.68
N GLY A 1024 -10.01 -38.24 9.70
CA GLY A 1024 -10.24 -39.38 8.80
C GLY A 1024 -9.95 -39.13 7.30
N GLY A 1025 -9.37 -37.98 6.94
CA GLY A 1025 -9.10 -37.64 5.54
C GLY A 1025 -10.35 -37.26 4.76
N ALA A 1026 -11.33 -36.62 5.41
CA ALA A 1026 -12.58 -36.18 4.79
C ALA A 1026 -12.37 -35.30 3.54
N PHE A 1027 -11.30 -34.50 3.51
CA PHE A 1027 -10.95 -33.63 2.38
C PHE A 1027 -9.51 -33.83 1.88
N ASN A 1028 -9.31 -33.60 0.58
CA ASN A 1028 -8.00 -33.49 -0.08
C ASN A 1028 -7.81 -32.06 -0.58
N ILE A 1029 -6.58 -31.53 -0.52
CA ILE A 1029 -6.23 -30.25 -1.14
C ILE A 1029 -5.20 -30.44 -2.24
N ASN A 1030 -5.41 -29.80 -3.40
CA ASN A 1030 -4.42 -29.77 -4.47
C ASN A 1030 -3.34 -28.73 -4.14
N ALA A 1031 -2.08 -29.18 -4.10
CA ALA A 1031 -0.95 -28.38 -3.69
C ALA A 1031 -0.65 -27.18 -4.59
N SER A 1032 -1.05 -27.19 -5.86
CA SER A 1032 -0.69 -26.15 -6.85
C SER A 1032 -1.75 -25.06 -7.03
N ASN A 1033 -3.02 -25.36 -6.72
CA ASN A 1033 -4.14 -24.47 -7.00
C ASN A 1033 -5.14 -24.32 -5.84
N GLY A 1034 -4.91 -24.98 -4.71
CA GLY A 1034 -5.75 -24.83 -3.51
C GLY A 1034 -7.12 -25.50 -3.60
N ASN A 1035 -7.43 -26.27 -4.65
CA ASN A 1035 -8.71 -26.95 -4.78
C ASN A 1035 -8.93 -27.97 -3.65
N LEU A 1036 -9.95 -27.75 -2.84
CA LEU A 1036 -10.38 -28.60 -1.74
C LEU A 1036 -11.49 -29.54 -2.24
N THR A 1037 -11.24 -30.84 -2.21
CA THR A 1037 -12.13 -31.87 -2.75
C THR A 1037 -12.48 -32.91 -1.69
N VAL A 1038 -13.62 -33.59 -1.84
CA VAL A 1038 -14.01 -34.68 -0.94
C VAL A 1038 -13.02 -35.84 -1.07
N GLY A 1039 -12.36 -36.18 0.03
CA GLY A 1039 -11.44 -37.32 0.14
C GLY A 1039 -12.15 -38.61 0.57
N ASN A 1040 -13.17 -38.49 1.42
CA ASN A 1040 -13.98 -39.62 1.86
C ASN A 1040 -15.43 -39.21 2.16
N THR A 1041 -16.33 -39.54 1.25
CA THR A 1041 -17.78 -39.27 1.31
C THR A 1041 -18.44 -39.83 2.56
N THR A 1042 -17.97 -40.97 3.09
CA THR A 1042 -18.57 -41.60 4.29
C THR A 1042 -18.38 -40.79 5.58
N LEU A 1043 -17.51 -39.78 5.55
CA LEU A 1043 -17.28 -38.87 6.67
C LEU A 1043 -18.11 -37.59 6.55
N LEU A 1044 -18.69 -37.31 5.37
CA LEU A 1044 -19.57 -36.16 5.15
C LEU A 1044 -21.00 -36.56 5.54
N ASN A 1045 -21.25 -36.63 6.84
CA ASN A 1045 -22.57 -36.84 7.42
C ASN A 1045 -22.88 -35.69 8.37
N PHE A 1046 -23.97 -34.98 8.09
CA PHE A 1046 -24.39 -33.77 8.78
C PHE A 1046 -24.80 -34.05 10.23
N GLU A 1047 -25.47 -35.17 10.48
CA GLU A 1047 -25.99 -35.60 11.79
C GLU A 1047 -24.86 -35.89 12.78
N VAL A 1048 -23.70 -36.31 12.27
CA VAL A 1048 -22.51 -36.65 13.06
C VAL A 1048 -21.55 -35.46 13.16
N ASN A 1049 -21.19 -34.85 12.04
CA ASN A 1049 -20.26 -33.73 12.02
C ASN A 1049 -20.63 -32.69 10.95
N PRO A 1050 -21.47 -31.71 11.28
CA PRO A 1050 -21.97 -30.73 10.31
C PRO A 1050 -20.89 -29.73 9.87
N VAL A 1051 -19.73 -29.68 10.53
CA VAL A 1051 -18.69 -28.68 10.25
C VAL A 1051 -17.29 -29.29 10.36
N PHE A 1052 -16.46 -29.06 9.33
CA PHE A 1052 -15.03 -29.38 9.35
C PHE A 1052 -14.20 -28.11 9.43
N ASN A 1053 -13.43 -27.93 10.51
CA ASN A 1053 -12.51 -26.79 10.66
C ASN A 1053 -11.09 -27.22 10.29
N LEU A 1054 -10.74 -27.12 9.01
CA LEU A 1054 -9.43 -27.52 8.49
C LEU A 1054 -8.39 -26.44 8.76
N THR A 1055 -7.22 -26.80 9.29
CA THR A 1055 -6.07 -25.88 9.31
C THR A 1055 -5.29 -26.06 8.02
N VAL A 1056 -5.31 -25.05 7.15
CA VAL A 1056 -4.62 -25.07 5.85
C VAL A 1056 -3.40 -24.18 5.92
N ARG A 1057 -2.24 -24.73 5.53
CA ARG A 1057 -0.97 -24.01 5.40
C ARG A 1057 -0.68 -23.74 3.93
N VAL A 1058 -0.26 -22.51 3.66
CA VAL A 1058 0.24 -22.07 2.37
C VAL A 1058 1.69 -21.66 2.53
N THR A 1059 2.54 -22.18 1.65
CA THR A 1059 4.00 -21.96 1.69
C THR A 1059 4.45 -21.40 0.36
N ASP A 1060 5.27 -20.36 0.40
CA ASP A 1060 5.91 -19.78 -0.79
C ASP A 1060 7.14 -20.58 -1.23
N ASN A 1061 7.63 -20.28 -2.43
CA ASN A 1061 8.90 -20.82 -2.95
C ASN A 1061 10.03 -19.79 -2.91
N GLY A 1062 9.89 -18.74 -2.11
CA GLY A 1062 10.89 -17.71 -1.90
C GLY A 1062 11.98 -18.14 -0.92
N SER A 1063 12.93 -17.23 -0.65
CA SER A 1063 14.01 -17.49 0.31
C SER A 1063 13.45 -17.78 1.71
N GLY A 1064 13.73 -18.97 2.23
CA GLY A 1064 13.25 -19.46 3.52
C GLY A 1064 11.93 -20.25 3.49
N ASN A 1065 11.26 -20.38 2.34
CA ASN A 1065 9.95 -21.03 2.18
C ASN A 1065 8.98 -20.58 3.29
N LEU A 1066 8.71 -19.28 3.33
CA LEU A 1066 7.88 -18.72 4.39
C LEU A 1066 6.44 -19.19 4.19
N TRP A 1067 5.68 -19.18 5.28
CA TRP A 1067 4.37 -19.80 5.29
C TRP A 1067 3.43 -19.09 6.24
N SER A 1068 2.14 -19.19 5.91
CA SER A 1068 1.04 -18.80 6.77
C SER A 1068 -0.01 -19.90 6.82
N GLN A 1069 -0.88 -19.84 7.81
CA GLN A 1069 -1.96 -20.81 7.99
C GLN A 1069 -3.26 -20.09 8.34
N ALA A 1070 -4.38 -20.67 7.91
CA ALA A 1070 -5.71 -20.20 8.28
C ALA A 1070 -6.67 -21.38 8.49
N THR A 1071 -7.79 -21.09 9.16
CA THR A 1071 -8.89 -22.04 9.30
C THR A 1071 -9.79 -21.97 8.07
N VAL A 1072 -9.93 -23.10 7.38
CA VAL A 1072 -10.88 -23.32 6.29
C VAL A 1072 -12.03 -24.16 6.84
N THR A 1073 -13.19 -23.52 7.03
CA THR A 1073 -14.40 -24.15 7.56
C THR A 1073 -15.24 -24.70 6.42
N VAL A 1074 -15.49 -26.00 6.38
CA VAL A 1074 -16.44 -26.62 5.44
C VAL A 1074 -17.71 -26.97 6.20
N ASN A 1075 -18.80 -26.28 5.88
CA ASN A 1075 -20.12 -26.55 6.43
C ASN A 1075 -20.83 -27.58 5.55
N LEU A 1076 -21.31 -28.65 6.16
CA LEU A 1076 -22.19 -29.58 5.46
C LEU A 1076 -23.58 -28.97 5.35
N ILE A 1077 -24.17 -29.10 4.17
CA ILE A 1077 -25.59 -28.83 3.94
C ILE A 1077 -26.30 -30.18 4.09
N ASP A 1078 -27.20 -30.22 5.05
CA ASP A 1078 -28.12 -31.33 5.33
C ASP A 1078 -28.92 -31.70 4.06
N VAL A 1079 -28.94 -32.99 3.72
CA VAL A 1079 -29.66 -33.56 2.57
C VAL A 1079 -30.50 -34.73 3.03
N ASN A 1080 -31.83 -34.59 2.90
CA ASN A 1080 -32.81 -35.62 3.27
C ASN A 1080 -32.40 -37.05 2.92
N GLU A 1081 -32.44 -37.91 3.92
CA GLU A 1081 -32.08 -39.32 3.87
C GLU A 1081 -33.30 -40.22 4.07
N PRO A 1082 -33.27 -41.47 3.55
CA PRO A 1082 -34.40 -42.36 3.74
C PRO A 1082 -34.52 -42.78 5.22
N PRO A 1083 -35.75 -42.82 5.77
CA PRO A 1083 -35.97 -43.24 7.15
C PRO A 1083 -35.55 -44.69 7.37
N VAL A 1084 -35.15 -45.03 8.58
CA VAL A 1084 -34.69 -46.36 8.98
C VAL A 1084 -35.78 -47.09 9.77
N LEU A 1085 -36.22 -48.25 9.28
CA LEU A 1085 -37.14 -49.13 10.02
C LEU A 1085 -36.35 -50.04 10.97
N ASN A 1086 -36.72 -50.05 12.25
CA ASN A 1086 -36.15 -50.99 13.21
C ASN A 1086 -36.70 -52.41 12.98
N PRO A 1087 -35.86 -53.45 13.00
CA PRO A 1087 -36.34 -54.82 12.90
C PRO A 1087 -37.23 -55.17 14.09
N GLY A 1088 -38.30 -55.91 13.82
CA GLY A 1088 -39.28 -56.30 14.84
C GLY A 1088 -39.81 -57.72 14.61
N THR A 1089 -39.94 -58.47 15.71
CA THR A 1089 -40.63 -59.77 15.73
C THR A 1089 -41.74 -59.71 16.76
N PHE A 1090 -42.95 -60.10 16.37
CA PHE A 1090 -44.13 -60.15 17.22
C PHE A 1090 -44.75 -61.54 17.16
N SER A 1091 -45.70 -61.80 18.06
CA SER A 1091 -46.45 -63.05 18.06
C SER A 1091 -47.92 -62.80 18.36
N VAL A 1092 -48.79 -63.61 17.77
CA VAL A 1092 -50.24 -63.56 17.98
C VAL A 1092 -50.82 -64.97 18.07
N THR A 1093 -51.80 -65.20 18.95
CA THR A 1093 -52.41 -66.53 19.12
C THR A 1093 -53.46 -66.83 18.04
N GLN A 1094 -53.65 -68.11 17.68
CA GLN A 1094 -54.52 -68.59 16.60
C GLN A 1094 -56.04 -68.31 16.71
N PHE A 1095 -56.49 -67.62 17.76
CA PHE A 1095 -57.89 -67.20 17.96
C PHE A 1095 -58.00 -65.72 18.38
N ALA A 1096 -56.97 -64.92 18.13
CA ALA A 1096 -57.00 -63.50 18.49
C ALA A 1096 -58.16 -62.78 17.78
N PRO A 1097 -59.07 -62.12 18.52
CA PRO A 1097 -60.20 -61.42 17.92
C PRO A 1097 -59.73 -60.23 17.07
N ASN A 1098 -60.57 -59.81 16.12
CA ASN A 1098 -60.33 -58.57 15.37
C ASN A 1098 -60.20 -57.39 16.34
N GLY A 1099 -59.22 -56.52 16.10
CA GLY A 1099 -58.83 -55.42 16.98
C GLY A 1099 -57.72 -55.77 17.97
N THR A 1100 -57.27 -57.03 18.06
CA THR A 1100 -56.15 -57.42 18.94
C THR A 1100 -54.87 -56.70 18.53
N PHE A 1101 -54.24 -56.00 19.48
CA PHE A 1101 -52.92 -55.39 19.31
C PHE A 1101 -51.84 -56.46 19.30
N VAL A 1102 -51.01 -56.48 18.26
CA VAL A 1102 -49.95 -57.47 18.04
C VAL A 1102 -48.58 -56.92 18.44
N GLY A 1103 -48.37 -55.63 18.20
CA GLY A 1103 -47.12 -54.93 18.47
C GLY A 1103 -47.09 -53.60 17.74
N ALA A 1104 -46.05 -52.80 17.95
CA ALA A 1104 -45.84 -51.55 17.22
C ALA A 1104 -44.46 -51.57 16.56
N VAL A 1105 -44.44 -51.36 15.25
CA VAL A 1105 -43.18 -51.15 14.53
C VAL A 1105 -42.72 -49.73 14.79
N SER A 1106 -41.41 -49.55 14.91
CA SER A 1106 -40.79 -48.24 15.05
C SER A 1106 -39.75 -48.05 13.96
N GLY A 1107 -39.61 -46.82 13.50
CA GLY A 1107 -38.48 -46.37 12.74
C GLY A 1107 -38.18 -44.94 13.13
N TYR A 1108 -37.02 -44.46 12.70
CA TYR A 1108 -36.60 -43.09 12.89
C TYR A 1108 -36.08 -42.54 11.57
N ASP A 1109 -36.09 -41.24 11.46
CA ASP A 1109 -35.44 -40.53 10.38
C ASP A 1109 -34.11 -39.97 10.91
N PRO A 1110 -32.97 -40.16 10.20
CA PRO A 1110 -31.71 -39.54 10.58
C PRO A 1110 -31.81 -38.01 10.64
N ASP A 1111 -32.59 -37.41 9.73
CA ASP A 1111 -32.77 -35.97 9.63
C ASP A 1111 -33.54 -35.39 10.83
N LEU A 1112 -33.00 -34.31 11.40
CA LEU A 1112 -33.57 -33.69 12.59
C LEU A 1112 -34.97 -33.13 12.32
N GLY A 1113 -35.96 -33.61 13.09
CA GLY A 1113 -37.32 -33.08 13.07
C GLY A 1113 -38.22 -33.68 11.99
N GLN A 1114 -37.74 -34.69 11.25
CA GLN A 1114 -38.56 -35.45 10.33
C GLN A 1114 -39.36 -36.55 11.04
N SER A 1115 -40.55 -36.82 10.52
CA SER A 1115 -41.50 -37.79 11.08
C SER A 1115 -41.81 -38.87 10.06
N VAL A 1116 -42.02 -40.09 10.57
CA VAL A 1116 -42.16 -41.28 9.74
C VAL A 1116 -43.58 -41.83 9.73
N THR A 1117 -43.99 -42.35 8.58
CA THR A 1117 -45.30 -42.96 8.35
C THR A 1117 -45.17 -44.39 7.85
N TYR A 1118 -46.14 -45.25 8.18
CA TYR A 1118 -46.04 -46.70 8.00
C TYR A 1118 -47.10 -47.26 7.06
N GLN A 1119 -46.72 -48.23 6.23
CA GLN A 1119 -47.63 -48.91 5.31
C GLN A 1119 -47.22 -50.36 5.08
N ILE A 1120 -48.15 -51.31 5.21
CA ILE A 1120 -47.92 -52.68 4.73
C ILE A 1120 -48.01 -52.67 3.21
N ILE A 1121 -46.95 -53.12 2.53
CA ILE A 1121 -46.89 -53.18 1.06
C ILE A 1121 -46.98 -54.62 0.52
N SER A 1122 -46.55 -55.63 1.29
CA SER A 1122 -46.73 -57.04 0.94
C SER A 1122 -46.59 -57.97 2.16
N GLY A 1123 -46.85 -59.28 1.98
CA GLY A 1123 -46.69 -60.30 3.04
C GLY A 1123 -47.88 -60.48 3.99
N ASN A 1124 -48.96 -59.71 3.79
CA ASN A 1124 -50.18 -59.75 4.60
C ASN A 1124 -51.26 -60.65 3.99
N THR A 1125 -51.00 -61.97 3.97
CA THR A 1125 -51.91 -62.96 3.38
C THR A 1125 -53.31 -62.85 3.97
N SER A 1126 -54.34 -62.88 3.11
CA SER A 1126 -55.76 -62.76 3.47
C SER A 1126 -56.12 -61.48 4.26
N GLY A 1127 -55.26 -60.45 4.23
CA GLY A 1127 -55.46 -59.21 4.97
C GLY A 1127 -55.51 -59.41 6.48
N ALA A 1128 -54.70 -60.31 7.04
CA ALA A 1128 -54.72 -60.65 8.46
C ALA A 1128 -54.50 -59.44 9.40
N PHE A 1129 -53.64 -58.50 9.01
CA PHE A 1129 -53.19 -57.39 9.85
C PHE A 1129 -53.43 -56.00 9.22
N HIS A 1130 -53.52 -54.98 10.07
CA HIS A 1130 -53.50 -53.57 9.69
C HIS A 1130 -52.41 -52.85 10.48
N VAL A 1131 -51.58 -52.04 9.80
CA VAL A 1131 -50.62 -51.14 10.45
C VAL A 1131 -51.19 -49.72 10.48
N ASN A 1132 -51.13 -49.06 11.63
CA ASN A 1132 -51.52 -47.66 11.75
C ASN A 1132 -50.47 -46.75 11.09
N TYR A 1133 -50.95 -45.88 10.20
CA TYR A 1133 -50.12 -45.02 9.36
C TYR A 1133 -49.21 -44.06 10.15
N ASN A 1134 -49.65 -43.55 11.32
CA ASN A 1134 -48.92 -42.52 12.06
C ASN A 1134 -48.05 -43.06 13.20
N ASN A 1135 -48.36 -44.25 13.73
CA ASN A 1135 -47.69 -44.75 14.95
C ASN A 1135 -47.19 -46.20 14.87
N GLY A 1136 -47.32 -46.86 13.71
CA GLY A 1136 -46.77 -48.19 13.50
C GLY A 1136 -47.45 -49.33 14.27
N SER A 1137 -48.56 -49.07 14.99
CA SER A 1137 -49.32 -50.11 15.69
C SER A 1137 -49.91 -51.13 14.71
N ILE A 1138 -49.62 -52.41 14.93
CA ILE A 1138 -50.13 -53.54 14.14
C ILE A 1138 -51.27 -54.22 14.92
N ASN A 1139 -52.44 -54.30 14.29
CA ASN A 1139 -53.64 -54.94 14.85
C ASN A 1139 -54.17 -56.04 13.93
N VAL A 1140 -54.80 -57.05 14.51
CA VAL A 1140 -55.52 -58.10 13.77
C VAL A 1140 -56.80 -57.50 13.16
N VAL A 1141 -57.04 -57.72 11.87
CA VAL A 1141 -58.29 -57.31 11.19
C VAL A 1141 -59.03 -58.49 10.56
N ASN A 1142 -58.36 -59.62 10.39
CA ASN A 1142 -58.99 -60.87 9.98
C ASN A 1142 -58.45 -62.05 10.79
N GLY A 1143 -59.00 -62.28 11.98
CA GLY A 1143 -58.60 -63.36 12.88
C GLY A 1143 -58.74 -64.77 12.28
N SER A 1144 -59.61 -64.95 11.26
CA SER A 1144 -59.75 -66.25 10.57
C SER A 1144 -58.52 -66.64 9.74
N ALA A 1145 -57.64 -65.68 9.44
CA ALA A 1145 -56.38 -65.92 8.75
C ALA A 1145 -55.25 -66.43 9.67
N LEU A 1146 -55.43 -66.35 10.99
CA LEU A 1146 -54.45 -66.74 12.02
C LEU A 1146 -54.51 -68.25 12.32
N ASN A 1147 -54.12 -69.08 11.35
CA ASN A 1147 -54.09 -70.53 11.52
C ASN A 1147 -52.64 -71.03 11.44
N PRO A 1148 -52.05 -71.55 12.53
CA PRO A 1148 -50.64 -71.96 12.52
C PRO A 1148 -50.36 -73.18 11.64
N ASN A 1149 -51.38 -73.95 11.24
CA ASN A 1149 -51.21 -75.06 10.30
C ASN A 1149 -51.25 -74.61 8.83
N VAL A 1150 -51.62 -73.35 8.56
CA VAL A 1150 -51.75 -72.80 7.20
C VAL A 1150 -50.81 -71.60 7.00
N ASN A 1151 -50.81 -70.65 7.93
CA ASN A 1151 -49.94 -69.47 7.96
C ASN A 1151 -49.27 -69.37 9.35
N PRO A 1152 -48.28 -70.22 9.67
CA PRO A 1152 -47.57 -70.19 10.96
C PRO A 1152 -46.79 -68.91 11.21
N VAL A 1153 -46.38 -68.22 10.15
CA VAL A 1153 -45.58 -66.99 10.22
C VAL A 1153 -46.02 -66.05 9.11
N PHE A 1154 -46.11 -64.77 9.43
CA PHE A 1154 -46.27 -63.69 8.46
C PHE A 1154 -44.99 -62.86 8.40
N PHE A 1155 -44.50 -62.61 7.19
CA PHE A 1155 -43.38 -61.70 6.94
C PHE A 1155 -43.94 -60.44 6.28
N LEU A 1156 -44.37 -59.48 7.11
CA LEU A 1156 -44.93 -58.23 6.63
C LEU A 1156 -43.81 -57.34 6.09
N ASN A 1157 -43.89 -56.98 4.80
CA ASN A 1157 -43.04 -55.96 4.24
C ASN A 1157 -43.65 -54.60 4.52
N ILE A 1158 -43.03 -53.84 5.42
CA ILE A 1158 -43.47 -52.51 5.84
C ILE A 1158 -42.64 -51.46 5.10
N ARG A 1159 -43.31 -50.55 4.40
CA ARG A 1159 -42.70 -49.31 3.91
C ARG A 1159 -42.80 -48.25 5.01
N ILE A 1160 -41.68 -47.59 5.27
CA ILE A 1160 -41.62 -46.38 6.09
C ILE A 1160 -41.26 -45.19 5.20
N ARG A 1161 -41.94 -44.07 5.38
CA ARG A 1161 -41.77 -42.85 4.57
C ARG A 1161 -41.69 -41.61 5.45
N ASP A 1162 -40.74 -40.75 5.13
CA ASP A 1162 -40.50 -39.48 5.82
C ASP A 1162 -41.48 -38.38 5.40
N ASN A 1163 -41.30 -37.18 5.91
CA ASN A 1163 -41.98 -35.96 5.45
C ASN A 1163 -41.03 -34.94 4.81
N GLY A 1164 -39.81 -35.35 4.45
CA GLY A 1164 -38.79 -34.53 3.78
C GLY A 1164 -39.16 -34.16 2.34
N SER A 1165 -38.32 -33.35 1.69
CA SER A 1165 -38.55 -32.84 0.33
C SER A 1165 -37.28 -32.97 -0.54
N PRO A 1166 -37.21 -33.93 -1.48
CA PRO A 1166 -38.25 -34.92 -1.81
C PRO A 1166 -38.43 -35.93 -0.69
N SER A 1167 -39.66 -36.42 -0.51
CA SER A 1167 -39.93 -37.46 0.49
C SER A 1167 -39.34 -38.80 0.05
N LEU A 1168 -38.52 -39.40 0.92
CA LEU A 1168 -37.87 -40.67 0.73
C LEU A 1168 -38.55 -41.78 1.56
N SER A 1169 -38.25 -43.02 1.20
CA SER A 1169 -38.84 -44.18 1.88
C SER A 1169 -37.92 -45.37 1.83
N SER A 1170 -37.93 -46.17 2.89
CA SER A 1170 -37.30 -47.48 2.93
C SER A 1170 -38.32 -48.57 3.21
N THR A 1171 -37.93 -49.84 3.04
CA THR A 1171 -38.78 -51.00 3.36
C THR A 1171 -38.03 -51.98 4.24
N GLY A 1172 -38.75 -52.62 5.16
CA GLY A 1172 -38.18 -53.66 6.02
C GLY A 1172 -39.20 -54.75 6.36
N ILE A 1173 -38.68 -55.90 6.78
CA ILE A 1173 -39.50 -57.09 7.05
C ILE A 1173 -39.77 -57.20 8.54
N ILE A 1174 -41.04 -57.35 8.89
CA ILE A 1174 -41.52 -57.59 10.25
C ILE A 1174 -42.10 -59.00 10.32
N ARG A 1175 -41.57 -59.79 11.25
CA ARG A 1175 -41.99 -61.17 11.44
C ARG A 1175 -43.11 -61.24 12.49
N ILE A 1176 -44.20 -61.92 12.19
CA ILE A 1176 -45.27 -62.22 13.14
C ILE A 1176 -45.49 -63.73 13.20
N ASP A 1177 -45.20 -64.33 14.35
CA ASP A 1177 -45.42 -65.76 14.59
C ASP A 1177 -46.84 -66.03 15.09
N VAL A 1178 -47.54 -67.01 14.51
CA VAL A 1178 -48.86 -67.46 14.97
C VAL A 1178 -48.70 -68.63 15.94
N LEU A 1179 -49.07 -68.40 17.19
CA LEU A 1179 -48.94 -69.40 18.25
C LEU A 1179 -50.24 -70.20 18.40
N SER A 1180 -50.12 -71.54 18.47
CA SER A 1180 -51.23 -72.40 18.86
C SER A 1180 -51.51 -72.26 20.35
N ASN A 1181 -52.77 -72.16 20.76
CA ASN A 1181 -53.13 -72.29 22.18
C ASN A 1181 -52.92 -73.74 22.61
N LYS A 1182 -51.72 -74.09 23.05
CA LYS A 1182 -51.46 -75.34 23.75
C LYS A 1182 -51.29 -75.03 25.23
N THR A 1183 -52.31 -75.39 26.02
CA THR A 1183 -52.23 -75.41 27.48
C THR A 1183 -51.60 -76.74 27.88
N GLU A 1184 -50.30 -76.78 28.16
CA GLU A 1184 -49.67 -77.91 28.86
C GLU A 1184 -48.69 -77.38 29.92
N LEU A 1185 -49.05 -77.63 31.18
CA LEU A 1185 -48.17 -77.62 32.36
C LEU A 1185 -47.30 -78.88 32.30
N VAL A 1186 -45.97 -78.75 32.14
CA VAL A 1186 -45.01 -79.79 32.55
C VAL A 1186 -43.68 -79.13 32.95
N GLU A 1187 -43.23 -79.44 34.16
CA GLU A 1187 -41.88 -79.24 34.67
C GLU A 1187 -40.88 -80.07 33.85
N GLU A 1188 -39.74 -79.51 33.42
CA GLU A 1188 -38.61 -80.36 33.08
C GLU A 1188 -37.23 -79.74 33.39
N THR A 1189 -36.47 -80.58 34.08
CA THR A 1189 -35.08 -80.55 34.52
C THR A 1189 -34.07 -80.02 33.50
N LEU A 1190 -33.12 -79.22 33.98
CA LEU A 1190 -31.91 -78.78 33.28
C LEU A 1190 -30.93 -79.95 33.10
N THR A 1191 -30.35 -80.08 31.91
CA THR A 1191 -28.96 -80.52 31.73
C THR A 1191 -28.24 -79.65 30.70
N PRO A 1192 -26.92 -79.47 30.85
CA PRO A 1192 -26.20 -78.28 30.42
C PRO A 1192 -25.53 -78.48 29.06
N GLU A 1193 -25.65 -77.50 28.16
CA GLU A 1193 -24.52 -76.99 27.39
C GLU A 1193 -24.93 -75.86 26.44
N SER A 1194 -24.16 -74.77 26.52
CA SER A 1194 -24.04 -73.69 25.53
C SER A 1194 -25.25 -72.77 25.34
N LYS A 1195 -25.19 -71.60 25.97
CA LYS A 1195 -24.80 -70.36 25.28
C LYS A 1195 -24.79 -69.19 26.27
N VAL A 1196 -23.61 -68.61 26.40
CA VAL A 1196 -23.35 -67.32 27.03
C VAL A 1196 -24.09 -66.25 26.23
N ASP A 1197 -24.94 -65.47 26.90
CA ASP A 1197 -25.31 -64.13 26.44
C ASP A 1197 -25.35 -63.21 27.67
N PRO A 1198 -24.31 -62.39 27.92
CA PRO A 1198 -24.33 -61.46 29.03
C PRO A 1198 -25.13 -60.24 28.60
N VAL A 1199 -26.29 -60.03 29.23
CA VAL A 1199 -27.12 -58.84 29.00
C VAL A 1199 -26.34 -57.61 29.43
N PHE A 1200 -25.85 -56.83 28.46
CA PHE A 1200 -25.27 -55.51 28.71
C PHE A 1200 -26.41 -54.50 28.87
N ASN A 1201 -26.42 -53.77 29.98
CA ASN A 1201 -27.30 -52.63 30.15
C ASN A 1201 -26.52 -51.33 29.86
N LEU A 1202 -27.15 -50.42 29.11
CA LEU A 1202 -26.57 -49.13 28.69
C LEU A 1202 -26.97 -48.04 29.68
N TYR A 1203 -25.97 -47.33 30.21
CA TYR A 1203 -26.17 -46.26 31.20
C TYR A 1203 -25.53 -44.94 30.70
N PRO A 1204 -26.32 -43.88 30.47
CA PRO A 1204 -25.80 -42.58 30.04
C PRO A 1204 -25.27 -41.76 31.22
N ASN A 1205 -24.04 -41.25 31.14
CA ASN A 1205 -23.36 -40.31 32.04
C ASN A 1205 -23.29 -38.91 31.39
N PRO A 1206 -23.75 -37.80 32.01
CA PRO A 1206 -24.04 -37.65 33.43
C PRO A 1206 -25.50 -37.85 33.84
N SER A 1207 -25.71 -38.68 34.87
CA SER A 1207 -26.71 -38.36 35.91
C SER A 1207 -26.18 -37.16 36.72
N PRO A 1208 -27.02 -36.27 37.30
CA PRO A 1208 -26.61 -34.97 37.86
C PRO A 1208 -25.46 -34.99 38.88
N ASP A 1209 -25.14 -36.14 39.45
CA ASP A 1209 -24.18 -36.43 40.51
C ASP A 1209 -23.15 -37.52 40.16
N GLY A 1210 -23.16 -38.07 38.93
CA GLY A 1210 -22.11 -38.98 38.43
C GLY A 1210 -21.99 -40.35 39.12
N ILE A 1211 -22.88 -40.69 40.07
CA ILE A 1211 -22.83 -41.92 40.86
C ILE A 1211 -24.08 -42.78 40.59
N TYR A 1212 -23.88 -44.03 40.19
CA TYR A 1212 -24.95 -45.01 39.98
C TYR A 1212 -24.98 -46.01 41.13
N THR A 1213 -26.14 -46.21 41.77
CA THR A 1213 -26.29 -47.26 42.79
C THR A 1213 -27.08 -48.43 42.22
N LEU A 1214 -26.45 -49.59 42.12
CA LEU A 1214 -27.11 -50.84 41.74
C LEU A 1214 -27.65 -51.51 43.01
N THR A 1215 -28.91 -51.92 43.01
CA THR A 1215 -29.56 -52.59 44.13
C THR A 1215 -30.11 -53.94 43.71
N SER A 1216 -29.81 -54.99 44.47
CA SER A 1216 -30.33 -56.35 44.28
C SER A 1216 -30.71 -56.95 45.63
N GLU A 1217 -31.77 -57.75 45.69
CA GLU A 1217 -32.30 -58.31 46.94
C GLU A 1217 -31.52 -59.54 47.48
N ASN A 1218 -30.28 -59.79 47.01
CA ASN A 1218 -29.25 -60.64 47.63
C ASN A 1218 -28.13 -60.89 46.59
N PHE A 1219 -26.92 -60.40 46.87
CA PHE A 1219 -25.69 -60.90 46.23
C PHE A 1219 -25.02 -61.86 47.23
N ASP A 1220 -25.43 -63.12 47.25
CA ASP A 1220 -25.00 -64.08 48.27
C ASP A 1220 -23.55 -64.59 48.09
N GLU A 1221 -22.85 -64.24 46.99
CA GLU A 1221 -21.43 -64.57 46.74
C GLU A 1221 -20.70 -63.45 45.96
N GLU A 1222 -19.35 -63.42 46.02
CA GLU A 1222 -18.49 -62.36 45.45
C GLU A 1222 -18.78 -62.11 43.96
N ALA A 1223 -19.32 -60.93 43.63
CA ALA A 1223 -19.57 -60.51 42.26
C ALA A 1223 -18.50 -59.51 41.78
N VAL A 1224 -18.15 -59.60 40.49
CA VAL A 1224 -17.27 -58.64 39.80
C VAL A 1224 -18.09 -57.79 38.84
N ILE A 1225 -17.97 -56.47 38.97
CA ILE A 1225 -18.69 -55.50 38.14
C ILE A 1225 -17.70 -54.78 37.25
N MET A 1226 -17.90 -54.88 35.94
CA MET A 1226 -17.05 -54.28 34.92
C MET A 1226 -17.85 -53.26 34.12
N VAL A 1227 -17.28 -52.08 33.90
CA VAL A 1227 -17.84 -51.01 33.09
C VAL A 1227 -17.02 -50.90 31.82
N PHE A 1228 -17.68 -50.84 30.67
CA PHE A 1228 -17.08 -50.73 29.35
C PHE A 1228 -17.59 -49.47 28.65
N ASP A 1229 -16.75 -48.85 27.83
CA ASP A 1229 -17.23 -47.87 26.84
C ASP A 1229 -17.96 -48.58 25.68
N LEU A 1230 -18.62 -47.81 24.81
CA LEU A 1230 -19.32 -48.33 23.63
C LEU A 1230 -18.39 -49.01 22.60
N ALA A 1231 -17.08 -48.79 22.68
CA ALA A 1231 -16.10 -49.52 21.86
C ALA A 1231 -15.73 -50.89 22.48
N GLY A 1232 -16.33 -51.26 23.62
CA GLY A 1232 -16.10 -52.53 24.30
C GLY A 1232 -14.83 -52.55 25.15
N LYS A 1233 -14.17 -51.41 25.38
CA LYS A 1233 -12.99 -51.31 26.24
C LYS A 1233 -13.43 -51.15 27.69
N MET A 1234 -12.89 -51.98 28.58
CA MET A 1234 -13.16 -51.88 30.02
C MET A 1234 -12.54 -50.59 30.57
N VAL A 1235 -13.37 -49.76 31.21
CA VAL A 1235 -13.00 -48.45 31.75
C VAL A 1235 -13.04 -48.39 33.28
N SER A 1236 -13.76 -49.31 33.94
CA SER A 1236 -13.77 -49.43 35.40
C SER A 1236 -14.12 -50.85 35.83
N GLU A 1237 -13.60 -51.31 36.97
CA GLU A 1237 -13.89 -52.62 37.55
C GLU A 1237 -13.98 -52.52 39.07
N VAL A 1238 -14.99 -53.16 39.65
CA VAL A 1238 -15.19 -53.29 41.10
C VAL A 1238 -15.23 -54.78 41.44
N ASN A 1239 -14.22 -55.22 42.20
CA ASN A 1239 -14.02 -56.63 42.55
C ASN A 1239 -14.56 -56.95 43.94
N ASN A 1240 -14.95 -58.21 44.14
CA ASN A 1240 -15.29 -58.83 45.43
C ASN A 1240 -16.38 -58.11 46.22
N PHE A 1241 -17.47 -57.73 45.55
CA PHE A 1241 -18.61 -57.11 46.22
C PHE A 1241 -19.57 -58.17 46.77
N SER A 1242 -19.94 -58.03 48.05
CA SER A 1242 -20.99 -58.83 48.72
C SER A 1242 -21.92 -57.90 49.52
N GLY A 1243 -23.23 -57.91 49.21
CA GLY A 1243 -24.25 -57.10 49.89
C GLY A 1243 -25.30 -56.52 48.94
N ASP A 1244 -26.36 -55.89 49.44
CA ASP A 1244 -27.57 -55.61 48.63
C ASP A 1244 -27.48 -54.35 47.74
N ARG A 1245 -26.46 -53.52 47.92
CA ARG A 1245 -26.30 -52.24 47.20
C ARG A 1245 -24.83 -51.91 46.93
N VAL A 1246 -24.49 -51.57 45.69
CA VAL A 1246 -23.14 -51.08 45.33
C VAL A 1246 -23.24 -49.79 44.53
N SER A 1247 -22.34 -48.85 44.80
CA SER A 1247 -22.28 -47.56 44.11
C SER A 1247 -21.07 -47.51 43.18
N ILE A 1248 -21.31 -47.14 41.92
CA ILE A 1248 -20.31 -46.97 40.88
C ILE A 1248 -20.20 -45.47 40.60
N ASN A 1249 -19.03 -44.89 40.89
CA ASN A 1249 -18.76 -43.49 40.58
C ASN A 1249 -18.11 -43.36 39.20
N LEU A 1250 -18.81 -42.71 38.27
CA LEU A 1250 -18.36 -42.43 36.91
C LEU A 1250 -18.14 -40.93 36.66
N GLU A 1251 -18.09 -40.10 37.71
CA GLU A 1251 -17.97 -38.64 37.63
C GLU A 1251 -16.67 -38.20 36.95
N ALA A 1252 -15.59 -38.95 37.13
CA ALA A 1252 -14.30 -38.71 36.49
C ALA A 1252 -14.19 -39.26 35.05
N MET A 1253 -15.21 -39.99 34.57
CA MET A 1253 -15.22 -40.58 33.24
C MET A 1253 -15.87 -39.63 32.22
N PRO A 1254 -15.46 -39.65 30.94
CA PRO A 1254 -16.06 -38.82 29.90
C PRO A 1254 -17.59 -38.96 29.84
N LYS A 1255 -18.30 -37.88 29.48
CA LYS A 1255 -19.76 -37.95 29.29
C LYS A 1255 -20.07 -38.85 28.10
N GLY A 1256 -20.93 -39.84 28.28
CA GLY A 1256 -21.17 -40.90 27.29
C GLY A 1256 -22.02 -42.05 27.83
N ILE A 1257 -22.33 -43.02 26.96
CA ILE A 1257 -23.05 -44.24 27.34
C ILE A 1257 -22.03 -45.32 27.71
N TYR A 1258 -22.21 -45.95 28.86
CA TYR A 1258 -21.37 -47.03 29.34
C TYR A 1258 -22.17 -48.33 29.44
N MET A 1259 -21.52 -49.44 29.08
CA MET A 1259 -22.05 -50.78 29.27
C MET A 1259 -21.57 -51.32 30.61
N ILE A 1260 -22.49 -51.74 31.47
CA ILE A 1260 -22.12 -52.38 32.74
C ILE A 1260 -22.42 -53.87 32.64
N ARG A 1261 -21.42 -54.67 32.97
CA ARG A 1261 -21.48 -56.13 33.03
C ARG A 1261 -21.19 -56.58 34.46
N ILE A 1262 -21.97 -57.53 34.95
CA ILE A 1262 -21.74 -58.16 36.25
C ILE A 1262 -21.49 -59.64 36.00
N ASN A 1263 -20.39 -60.16 36.53
CA ASN A 1263 -20.07 -61.58 36.49
C ASN A 1263 -20.16 -62.14 37.93
N SER A 1264 -20.99 -63.15 38.13
CA SER A 1264 -20.95 -64.07 39.26
C SER A 1264 -21.03 -65.50 38.72
N GLU A 1265 -20.59 -66.49 39.51
CA GLU A 1265 -20.39 -67.85 39.00
C GLU A 1265 -21.68 -68.64 38.69
N SER A 1266 -22.89 -68.15 39.01
CA SER A 1266 -24.08 -69.02 39.00
C SER A 1266 -25.45 -68.50 38.47
N CYS A 1267 -25.70 -67.23 38.11
CA CYS A 1267 -27.00 -66.85 37.47
C CYS A 1267 -27.07 -65.40 36.89
N THR A 1268 -27.90 -65.20 35.84
CA THR A 1268 -28.34 -63.88 35.33
C THR A 1268 -29.67 -63.45 35.98
N LYS A 1269 -29.71 -62.32 36.72
CA LYS A 1269 -30.94 -61.70 37.26
C LYS A 1269 -31.16 -60.28 36.72
N THR A 1270 -32.42 -59.91 36.47
CA THR A 1270 -32.83 -58.57 36.02
C THR A 1270 -32.72 -57.54 37.15
N ILE A 1271 -31.82 -56.57 37.02
CA ILE A 1271 -31.67 -55.48 38.00
C ILE A 1271 -32.50 -54.27 37.56
N LYS A 1272 -33.36 -53.79 38.46
CA LYS A 1272 -34.19 -52.60 38.25
C LYS A 1272 -33.45 -51.39 38.81
N ALA A 1273 -32.99 -50.48 37.95
CA ALA A 1273 -32.43 -49.21 38.41
C ALA A 1273 -33.58 -48.29 38.87
N ILE A 1274 -33.58 -47.91 40.15
CA ILE A 1274 -34.48 -46.87 40.67
C ILE A 1274 -33.64 -45.59 40.78
N LYS A 1275 -34.05 -44.57 40.02
CA LYS A 1275 -33.51 -43.21 40.11
C LYS A 1275 -33.89 -42.61 41.47
N GLN A 1276 -32.94 -41.97 42.16
CA GLN A 1276 -33.29 -40.95 43.17
C GLN A 1276 -33.42 -39.60 42.49
#